data_AF-A0A4Q4UH43-F1
#
_entry.id   AF-A0A4Q4UH43-F1
#
_cell.length_a   1.000
_cell.length_b   1.000
_cell.length_c   1.000
_cell.angle_alpha   90.00
_cell.angle_beta   90.00
_cell.angle_gamma   90.00
#
_symmetry.space_group_name_H-M   'P 1'
#
loop_
_entity.id
_entity.type
_entity.pdbx_description
1 polymer ?
#
loop_
_entity_poly.entity_id
_entity_poly.type
_entity_poly.pdbx_seq_one_letter_code
_entity_poly.pdbx_strand_id
1 'polypeptide(L)'
;MNPTVLATDADNKPAMSLRDYKPKVYRLRNLPSQVDRLLAAELLAHCLNDITTADIHIFSLAKTVDQWESPPTKVATLTFRKTPALVTSTHVYQEWSINVAGSPVPLILDTGFAGMTPLNDIPPPYHDYDCVVLSGLASHPMGSWQPRGGDKSFMWIRDVLPERIPFTRFVLYGYDTTIAESNSFQTVLDLASSLIQVLMANGWGSPTARPFFFLVHSLGGVLLKQALVMLAGGGSRETFLLDRIKGAIFFGVPSVGMPISHLRAMTEDQPNKILINDLSDQSNYIPNLEDQFSGISYIRRMKLFWAYETETSHTIIKLPNGSYSRLGPRAVMINKDHSSMVKFTRGDELIPKIANKIREIIDLEGIRPQTFPRVFPKQAVGGGGEEEGRIAYQTDYDTPASDPTVEAETVVWDLDLTTQSLRNPESHSRLEQIEDKLGHTLDWVYEEDTVGLTSWLRNGKGIYWVSGKPGSGKSTFMKFICSDHRTSELLHDWRSSSRQISAKFFFHHRGSSVQKSFEGLLRSVLSQVMEEQPALRVLLGDVLDNMYRERVKIDRLGNLEADLVDLLKSHGVQIISPILEKEKMDLRRNPDAKEELRRVLNSAFDGRSMLSEEIERELLIEKNRLLHRRVEDLRGVIADFQKARLRDLPPEVNLANIVAKWREQMGMELRVRRFLVRRNIPPSVHINLHIMVLVERHFAREHLRQEIEMSEWTRRALEEAFRGLLRQTIFDLDLCLFFDALDEYDGRPDVISAFLKDVVKEIPSSRTRIRVLFSSRPWPAFREAFGSSPGFEIHKHTVNDIRDYCIASICNNPEPDELLLPMVPDIVRRAQGVFLWVKLVLRDLASVAAKMADNVSNLGVKLREALDSIPDQLDDYYSAIIERIPEVSRWGTYVVLETVSRSESNLSPADLFRTLECSNCATFDDGKDDLLLLEYRPPSMVDDRLRALSGGLIDIVYPSKGKAYAQFMHQTCKEWVEDLRFKHIVLGERANATWQNGHSFLAKYYFLEGKIPNPFIHHARLAEETTGISQYSFFSQAPSSYLRSQWLLHSDIKSLLGLAICYGLRLCLNDVIQEREFINHVSEPLFSLLDRALQKKYYSVAEATNMGKTLAENGFDIQRDKRGLEGLITRMWVGTRPAEEIVALTKTALECCRDLEFGIDWNGVRDLKVLHLCTPELAQWLLERGALPNSVNALGETPLDFVLRTDQSPLAKVGLGYQHEYCRVLLQYGGNLLATSQERWQTVLRRFSSNGFDVTDFPGSEGLADDRPEERSHAGNYTV
;
A
#
# COMPACT_ATOMS: atom_id res chain seq x y z
N MET A 1 92.50 -7.43 18.11
CA MET A 1 93.32 -8.20 19.07
C MET A 1 92.40 -9.20 19.75
N ASN A 2 92.84 -10.45 19.81
CA ASN A 2 92.14 -11.69 20.23
C ASN A 2 91.80 -11.72 21.74
N PRO A 3 91.17 -12.79 22.32
CA PRO A 3 90.81 -14.13 21.76
C PRO A 3 89.37 -14.63 22.05
N THR A 4 88.86 -15.84 21.70
CA THR A 4 88.92 -16.81 20.54
C THR A 4 88.16 -18.11 20.96
N VAL A 5 87.58 -19.01 20.14
CA VAL A 5 86.89 -19.01 18.82
C VAL A 5 86.35 -20.46 18.55
N LEU A 6 85.60 -20.73 17.47
CA LEU A 6 85.02 -22.05 16.99
C LEU A 6 83.66 -22.47 17.60
N ALA A 7 82.64 -22.99 16.86
CA ALA A 7 82.34 -23.17 15.42
C ALA A 7 80.88 -23.73 15.29
N THR A 8 80.08 -23.66 14.20
CA THR A 8 80.06 -22.93 12.90
C THR A 8 78.64 -22.97 12.27
N ASP A 9 78.29 -21.90 11.53
CA ASP A 9 77.37 -21.73 10.38
C ASP A 9 75.99 -22.45 10.26
N ALA A 10 74.92 -21.62 10.28
CA ALA A 10 73.86 -21.61 9.26
C ALA A 10 73.11 -20.26 9.28
N ASP A 11 73.02 -19.59 8.13
CA ASP A 11 72.84 -18.13 8.02
C ASP A 11 71.39 -17.66 7.72
N ASN A 12 71.17 -16.34 7.89
CA ASN A 12 70.09 -15.51 7.32
C ASN A 12 68.59 -15.86 7.52
N LYS A 13 67.89 -14.98 8.25
CA LYS A 13 66.49 -14.58 7.96
C LYS A 13 66.40 -13.05 7.87
N PRO A 14 65.70 -12.48 6.86
CA PRO A 14 65.77 -11.06 6.56
C PRO A 14 64.94 -10.20 7.51
N ALA A 15 65.35 -8.95 7.68
CA ALA A 15 64.54 -7.92 8.33
C ALA A 15 63.25 -7.65 7.53
N MET A 16 62.11 -7.55 8.21
CA MET A 16 60.84 -7.14 7.58
C MET A 16 60.96 -5.73 7.01
N SER A 17 60.62 -5.59 5.74
CA SER A 17 60.63 -4.28 5.08
C SER A 17 59.40 -3.46 5.46
N LEU A 18 59.48 -2.13 5.31
CA LEU A 18 58.35 -1.19 5.46
C LEU A 18 57.16 -1.44 4.51
N ARG A 19 57.17 -2.50 3.69
CA ARG A 19 56.08 -2.87 2.76
C ARG A 19 55.02 -3.80 3.36
N ASP A 20 55.22 -4.33 4.57
CA ASP A 20 54.30 -5.31 5.18
C ASP A 20 53.20 -4.72 6.09
N TYR A 21 53.16 -3.39 6.26
CA TYR A 21 52.12 -2.72 7.06
C TYR A 21 50.79 -2.70 6.30
N LYS A 22 49.83 -3.54 6.71
CA LYS A 22 48.45 -3.51 6.22
C LYS A 22 47.66 -2.43 6.99
N PRO A 23 47.24 -1.32 6.36
CA PRO A 23 46.51 -0.28 7.07
C PRO A 23 45.15 -0.80 7.57
N LYS A 24 44.89 -0.69 8.87
CA LYS A 24 43.59 -1.04 9.48
C LYS A 24 42.67 0.18 9.48
N VAL A 25 41.39 0.00 9.12
CA VAL A 25 40.36 1.06 9.20
C VAL A 25 39.74 1.06 10.59
N TYR A 26 39.59 2.26 11.16
CA TYR A 26 38.99 2.54 12.46
C TYR A 26 37.72 3.37 12.29
N ARG A 27 36.81 3.26 13.25
CA ARG A 27 35.66 4.16 13.45
C ARG A 27 35.98 5.09 14.62
N LEU A 28 35.71 6.37 14.48
CA LEU A 28 35.80 7.36 15.56
C LEU A 28 34.42 7.96 15.82
N ARG A 29 33.92 7.87 17.05
CA ARG A 29 32.58 8.30 17.48
C ARG A 29 32.66 9.49 18.44
N ASN A 30 31.52 10.15 18.66
CA ASN A 30 31.32 11.29 19.56
C ASN A 30 32.06 12.58 19.16
N LEU A 31 32.38 12.76 17.86
CA LEU A 31 32.96 14.02 17.38
C LEU A 31 31.91 15.14 17.44
N PRO A 32 32.23 16.37 17.88
CA PRO A 32 31.26 17.47 17.90
C PRO A 32 30.71 17.78 16.50
N SER A 33 29.40 18.05 16.37
CA SER A 33 28.74 18.28 15.08
C SER A 33 29.31 19.46 14.26
N GLN A 34 29.95 20.44 14.91
CA GLN A 34 30.60 21.59 14.26
C GLN A 34 31.90 21.21 13.51
N VAL A 35 32.51 20.07 13.85
CA VAL A 35 33.86 19.69 13.40
C VAL A 35 33.85 19.21 11.94
N ASP A 36 34.86 19.65 11.17
CA ASP A 36 35.15 19.16 9.83
C ASP A 36 36.27 18.09 9.83
N ARG A 37 36.74 17.65 8.65
CA ARG A 37 37.77 16.60 8.57
C ARG A 37 39.15 17.06 9.06
N LEU A 38 39.49 18.35 8.93
CA LEU A 38 40.77 18.87 9.39
C LEU A 38 40.76 18.99 10.91
N LEU A 39 39.73 19.65 11.45
CA LEU A 39 39.52 19.80 12.89
C LEU A 39 39.37 18.44 13.61
N ALA A 40 38.78 17.43 12.97
CA ALA A 40 38.71 16.08 13.54
C ALA A 40 40.08 15.40 13.63
N ALA A 41 40.94 15.59 12.62
CA ALA A 41 42.31 15.08 12.64
C ALA A 41 43.19 15.84 13.64
N GLU A 42 43.04 17.16 13.75
CA GLU A 42 43.72 18.00 14.74
C GLU A 42 43.34 17.60 16.16
N LEU A 43 42.04 17.47 16.45
CA LEU A 43 41.53 17.03 17.74
C LEU A 43 42.08 15.65 18.14
N LEU A 44 42.06 14.68 17.20
CA LEU A 44 42.55 13.33 17.47
C LEU A 44 44.07 13.28 17.65
N ALA A 45 44.85 14.01 16.84
CA ALA A 45 46.29 14.11 17.00
C ALA A 45 46.68 14.75 18.35
N HIS A 46 46.00 15.84 18.73
CA HIS A 46 46.21 16.52 20.00
C HIS A 46 45.94 15.62 21.21
N CYS A 47 44.91 14.76 21.14
CA CYS A 47 44.59 13.85 22.25
C CYS A 47 45.54 12.64 22.35
N LEU A 48 46.18 12.23 21.25
CA LEU A 48 47.06 11.06 21.23
C LEU A 48 48.54 11.39 21.50
N ASN A 49 48.97 12.64 21.28
CA ASN A 49 50.31 13.18 21.56
C ASN A 49 51.52 12.50 20.89
N ASP A 50 51.36 11.36 20.22
CA ASP A 50 52.43 10.61 19.57
C ASP A 50 52.33 10.53 18.04
N ILE A 51 51.25 11.06 17.46
CA ILE A 51 51.00 11.15 16.01
C ILE A 51 50.63 12.58 15.60
N THR A 52 50.82 12.91 14.33
CA THR A 52 50.49 14.23 13.75
C THR A 52 49.22 14.17 12.91
N THR A 53 48.67 15.33 12.53
CA THR A 53 47.55 15.43 11.57
C THR A 53 47.87 14.77 10.23
N ALA A 54 49.12 14.85 9.77
CA ALA A 54 49.58 14.23 8.53
C ALA A 54 49.65 12.69 8.59
N ASP A 55 49.62 12.11 9.80
CA ASP A 55 49.55 10.67 10.03
C ASP A 55 48.10 10.13 10.01
N ILE A 56 47.09 10.99 10.06
CA ILE A 56 45.67 10.62 10.13
C ILE A 56 45.02 10.85 8.76
N HIS A 57 44.28 9.86 8.25
CA HIS A 57 43.49 10.03 7.05
C HIS A 57 42.02 9.69 7.29
N ILE A 58 41.14 10.69 7.20
CA ILE A 58 39.70 10.56 7.39
C ILE A 58 38.99 10.43 6.03
N PHE A 59 38.41 9.25 5.80
CA PHE A 59 37.69 8.92 4.55
C PHE A 59 36.26 9.45 4.57
N SER A 60 35.54 9.21 5.67
CA SER A 60 34.18 9.71 5.90
C SER A 60 34.06 10.45 7.22
N LEU A 61 33.12 11.39 7.26
CA LEU A 61 32.70 12.13 8.44
C LEU A 61 31.21 12.46 8.24
N ALA A 62 30.35 11.97 9.12
CA ALA A 62 28.90 12.10 8.98
C ALA A 62 28.22 12.27 10.35
N LYS A 63 27.10 12.99 10.41
CA LYS A 63 26.28 13.08 11.63
C LYS A 63 25.76 11.70 12.03
N THR A 64 25.61 11.48 13.33
CA THR A 64 24.95 10.30 13.88
C THR A 64 23.52 10.15 13.35
N VAL A 65 23.01 8.92 13.42
CA VAL A 65 21.64 8.59 12.99
C VAL A 65 20.62 8.77 14.11
N ASP A 66 21.07 8.91 15.36
CA ASP A 66 20.23 9.18 16.51
C ASP A 66 19.74 10.64 16.47
N GLN A 67 18.42 10.80 16.39
CA GLN A 67 17.77 12.11 16.30
C GLN A 67 17.58 12.77 17.67
N TRP A 68 17.80 12.02 18.75
CA TRP A 68 17.61 12.45 20.14
C TRP A 68 18.93 12.79 20.83
N GLU A 69 20.08 12.53 20.18
CA GLU A 69 21.40 12.87 20.69
C GLU A 69 21.57 14.39 20.80
N SER A 70 21.74 14.89 22.03
CA SER A 70 21.86 16.32 22.34
C SER A 70 23.06 16.57 23.27
N PRO A 71 24.08 17.34 22.84
CA PRO A 71 24.24 17.90 21.50
C PRO A 71 24.54 16.82 20.44
N PRO A 72 24.12 17.00 19.17
CA PRO A 72 24.33 15.99 18.13
C PRO A 72 25.82 15.82 17.80
N THR A 73 26.25 14.58 17.57
CA THR A 73 27.64 14.25 17.26
C THR A 73 27.85 13.75 15.82
N LYS A 74 29.08 13.42 15.49
CA LYS A 74 29.55 12.90 14.21
C LYS A 74 30.37 11.62 14.43
N VAL A 75 30.32 10.77 13.42
CA VAL A 75 31.14 9.55 13.28
C VAL A 75 32.05 9.71 12.07
N ALA A 76 33.32 9.30 12.22
CA ALA A 76 34.31 9.28 11.15
C ALA A 76 34.83 7.86 10.90
N THR A 77 35.25 7.58 9.67
CA THR A 77 36.08 6.40 9.37
C THR A 77 37.47 6.84 8.92
N LEU A 78 38.51 6.24 9.50
CA LEU A 78 39.88 6.71 9.34
C LEU A 78 40.92 5.58 9.32
N THR A 79 42.11 5.88 8.82
CA THR A 79 43.33 5.07 8.98
C THR A 79 44.45 5.93 9.55
N PHE A 80 45.44 5.26 10.17
CA PHE A 80 46.69 5.89 10.58
C PHE A 80 47.84 5.40 9.68
N ARG A 81 48.66 6.34 9.20
CA ARG A 81 49.94 6.08 8.51
C ARG A 81 51.02 5.63 9.50
N LYS A 82 51.00 6.21 10.70
CA LYS A 82 51.80 5.82 11.87
C LYS A 82 50.85 5.37 12.98
N THR A 83 50.91 4.12 13.41
CA THR A 83 50.03 3.62 14.49
C THR A 83 50.27 4.40 15.79
N PRO A 84 49.23 4.91 16.46
CA PRO A 84 49.38 5.49 17.80
C PRO A 84 49.65 4.41 18.86
N ALA A 85 50.43 4.75 19.88
CA ALA A 85 50.81 3.89 20.99
C ALA A 85 49.61 3.35 21.78
N LEU A 86 48.51 4.11 21.83
CA LEU A 86 47.24 3.70 22.43
C LEU A 86 46.74 2.34 21.86
N VAL A 87 46.77 2.21 20.54
CA VAL A 87 46.32 1.01 19.82
C VAL A 87 47.40 -0.08 19.80
N THR A 88 48.66 0.31 19.98
CA THR A 88 49.81 -0.60 19.90
C THR A 88 50.09 -1.33 21.23
N SER A 89 49.67 -0.75 22.35
CA SER A 89 49.93 -1.25 23.72
C SER A 89 48.88 -2.23 24.27
N THR A 90 47.74 -2.40 23.60
CA THR A 90 46.60 -3.19 24.10
C THR A 90 46.15 -4.24 23.08
N HIS A 91 46.55 -5.50 23.28
CA HIS A 91 46.16 -6.62 22.39
C HIS A 91 44.76 -7.18 22.64
N VAL A 92 44.05 -6.72 23.67
CA VAL A 92 42.81 -7.35 24.18
C VAL A 92 41.54 -6.57 23.82
N TYR A 93 41.63 -5.25 23.62
CA TYR A 93 40.46 -4.39 23.37
C TYR A 93 40.29 -4.06 21.88
N GLN A 94 39.05 -4.07 21.39
CA GLN A 94 38.70 -3.60 20.03
C GLN A 94 38.19 -2.16 20.00
N GLU A 95 38.12 -1.51 21.16
CA GLU A 95 37.59 -0.16 21.39
C GLU A 95 38.44 0.57 22.44
N TRP A 96 38.68 1.87 22.21
CA TRP A 96 39.52 2.75 23.02
C TRP A 96 38.79 4.07 23.29
N SER A 97 38.74 4.48 24.56
CA SER A 97 38.20 5.78 24.98
C SER A 97 39.32 6.82 25.06
N ILE A 98 39.10 7.98 24.45
CA ILE A 98 40.05 9.09 24.35
C ILE A 98 39.41 10.33 24.99
N ASN A 99 39.94 10.74 26.14
CA ASN A 99 39.44 11.91 26.86
C ASN A 99 39.84 13.20 26.14
N VAL A 100 38.87 14.09 25.90
CA VAL A 100 39.08 15.41 25.30
C VAL A 100 38.96 16.47 26.38
N ALA A 101 39.98 17.33 26.52
CA ALA A 101 39.94 18.45 27.46
C ALA A 101 38.75 19.38 27.17
N GLY A 102 37.86 19.55 28.15
CA GLY A 102 36.66 20.39 28.02
C GLY A 102 35.42 19.70 27.44
N SER A 103 35.49 18.42 27.04
CA SER A 103 34.30 17.64 26.65
C SER A 103 33.82 16.75 27.80
N PRO A 104 32.51 16.70 28.12
CA PRO A 104 31.97 15.75 29.09
C PRO A 104 31.87 14.32 28.53
N VAL A 105 31.99 14.13 27.21
CA VAL A 105 31.92 12.84 26.53
C VAL A 105 33.26 12.55 25.86
N PRO A 106 33.89 11.39 26.09
CA PRO A 106 35.14 11.02 25.41
C PRO A 106 34.89 10.64 23.95
N LEU A 107 35.90 10.82 23.11
CA LEU A 107 35.92 10.24 21.77
C LEU A 107 36.13 8.73 21.89
N ILE A 108 35.40 7.95 21.08
CA ILE A 108 35.53 6.49 21.08
C ILE A 108 36.10 6.03 19.74
N LEU A 109 37.30 5.48 19.76
CA LEU A 109 37.95 4.86 18.61
C LEU A 109 37.68 3.34 18.67
N ASP A 110 37.10 2.74 17.64
CA ASP A 110 36.85 1.29 17.62
C ASP A 110 37.15 0.64 16.28
N THR A 111 37.29 -0.68 16.30
CA THR A 111 37.47 -1.53 15.11
C THR A 111 36.42 -2.62 14.97
N GLY A 112 35.47 -2.71 15.90
CA GLY A 112 34.36 -3.67 15.82
C GLY A 112 33.23 -3.21 14.89
N PHE A 113 33.02 -1.89 14.74
CA PHE A 113 31.92 -1.29 13.96
C PHE A 113 30.51 -1.73 14.44
N ALA A 114 30.36 -2.12 15.70
CA ALA A 114 29.07 -2.52 16.28
C ALA A 114 28.08 -1.34 16.33
N GLY A 115 26.80 -1.59 16.06
CA GLY A 115 25.76 -0.57 15.92
C GLY A 115 25.83 0.18 14.58
N MET A 116 25.14 1.33 14.51
CA MET A 116 25.00 2.12 13.29
C MET A 116 26.25 2.97 13.01
N THR A 117 26.69 2.99 11.75
CA THR A 117 27.84 3.76 11.26
C THR A 117 27.47 4.49 9.96
N PRO A 118 27.09 5.78 10.00
CA PRO A 118 26.83 6.57 8.80
C PRO A 118 28.14 6.83 8.02
N LEU A 119 28.08 6.68 6.70
CA LEU A 119 29.23 6.71 5.79
C LEU A 119 29.34 8.02 4.99
N ASN A 120 28.25 8.77 4.88
CA ASN A 120 28.19 10.11 4.27
C ASN A 120 27.17 10.99 5.01
N ASP A 121 27.36 12.31 4.92
CA ASP A 121 26.41 13.32 5.40
C ASP A 121 25.68 13.93 4.20
N ILE A 122 24.42 14.33 4.37
CA ILE A 122 23.62 14.99 3.33
C ILE A 122 22.86 16.16 3.94
N PRO A 123 22.87 17.37 3.35
CA PRO A 123 22.07 18.48 3.83
C PRO A 123 20.56 18.13 3.81
N PRO A 124 19.77 18.53 4.81
CA PRO A 124 18.35 18.19 4.91
C PRO A 124 17.49 18.39 3.64
N PRO A 125 17.65 19.45 2.80
CA PRO A 125 16.84 19.64 1.59
C PRO A 125 17.23 18.73 0.41
N TYR A 126 18.30 17.94 0.52
CA TYR A 126 18.74 16.99 -0.51
C TYR A 126 18.80 15.54 0.00
N HIS A 127 18.39 15.31 1.26
CA HIS A 127 18.34 13.97 1.83
C HIS A 127 16.93 13.42 1.59
N ASP A 128 16.81 12.49 0.64
CA ASP A 128 15.53 11.86 0.28
C ASP A 128 15.45 10.41 0.79
N TYR A 129 16.59 9.71 0.84
CA TYR A 129 16.64 8.27 1.14
C TYR A 129 17.73 7.89 2.15
N ASP A 130 17.51 6.80 2.88
CA ASP A 130 18.55 6.08 3.62
C ASP A 130 18.83 4.71 3.00
N CYS A 131 20.05 4.19 3.21
CA CYS A 131 20.44 2.84 2.83
C CYS A 131 21.11 2.12 4.00
N VAL A 132 20.56 0.99 4.45
CA VAL A 132 21.09 0.21 5.58
C VAL A 132 21.85 -1.01 5.07
N VAL A 133 23.09 -1.17 5.51
CA VAL A 133 24.04 -2.17 4.99
C VAL A 133 24.32 -3.24 6.04
N LEU A 134 24.06 -4.51 5.68
CA LEU A 134 24.17 -5.68 6.56
C LEU A 134 25.18 -6.70 6.03
N SER A 135 26.18 -7.04 6.83
CA SER A 135 27.24 -8.01 6.47
C SER A 135 26.86 -9.46 6.83
N GLY A 136 27.76 -10.42 6.60
CA GLY A 136 27.54 -11.86 6.83
C GLY A 136 28.02 -12.41 8.17
N LEU A 137 27.81 -13.72 8.39
CA LEU A 137 28.32 -14.48 9.54
C LEU A 137 29.87 -14.53 9.53
N ALA A 138 30.51 -14.47 10.69
CA ALA A 138 31.98 -14.34 10.87
C ALA A 138 32.62 -13.26 10.00
N SER A 139 31.96 -12.12 9.81
CA SER A 139 32.43 -11.07 8.92
C SER A 139 32.46 -9.70 9.58
N HIS A 140 33.59 -9.01 9.43
CA HIS A 140 33.78 -7.66 9.96
C HIS A 140 32.89 -6.68 9.17
N PRO A 141 32.05 -5.84 9.82
CA PRO A 141 31.08 -4.99 9.12
C PRO A 141 31.70 -4.16 7.98
N MET A 142 32.71 -3.33 8.28
CA MET A 142 33.45 -2.56 7.27
C MET A 142 34.23 -3.47 6.29
N GLY A 143 35.05 -4.38 6.82
CA GLY A 143 35.97 -5.21 6.02
C GLY A 143 35.29 -6.15 5.02
N SER A 144 34.00 -6.46 5.20
CA SER A 144 33.21 -7.27 4.26
C SER A 144 33.08 -6.63 2.89
N TRP A 145 32.91 -5.31 2.82
CA TRP A 145 32.70 -4.54 1.58
C TRP A 145 34.00 -3.99 0.97
N GLN A 146 35.16 -4.38 1.51
CA GLN A 146 36.48 -3.98 1.03
C GLN A 146 37.15 -5.05 0.14
N PRO A 147 37.95 -4.65 -0.86
CA PRO A 147 38.62 -5.57 -1.79
C PRO A 147 39.56 -6.59 -1.11
N ARG A 148 39.83 -7.71 -1.80
CA ARG A 148 40.88 -8.66 -1.40
C ARG A 148 42.27 -8.04 -1.65
N GLY A 149 43.23 -8.32 -0.77
CA GLY A 149 44.59 -7.76 -0.85
C GLY A 149 45.02 -7.00 0.40
N GLY A 150 46.18 -6.34 0.31
CA GLY A 150 46.79 -5.57 1.40
C GLY A 150 46.25 -4.14 1.56
N ASP A 151 45.77 -3.53 0.46
CA ASP A 151 45.16 -2.19 0.51
C ASP A 151 43.72 -2.28 1.06
N LYS A 152 43.49 -1.54 2.15
CA LYS A 152 42.20 -1.38 2.84
C LYS A 152 41.78 0.09 2.91
N SER A 153 42.34 0.94 2.06
CA SER A 153 41.95 2.34 1.94
C SER A 153 40.57 2.50 1.27
N PHE A 154 40.19 1.59 0.37
CA PHE A 154 38.97 1.68 -0.42
C PHE A 154 37.79 0.85 0.12
N MET A 155 36.57 1.38 0.02
CA MET A 155 35.32 0.69 0.26
C MET A 155 34.20 1.31 -0.60
N TRP A 156 33.68 0.57 -1.59
CA TRP A 156 32.87 1.12 -2.68
C TRP A 156 31.54 1.77 -2.26
N ILE A 157 30.90 1.30 -1.18
CA ILE A 157 29.67 1.91 -0.62
C ILE A 157 29.97 3.27 0.02
N ARG A 158 31.16 3.45 0.62
CA ARG A 158 31.59 4.75 1.20
C ARG A 158 32.17 5.69 0.14
N ASP A 159 32.93 5.14 -0.82
CA ASP A 159 33.81 5.92 -1.69
C ASP A 159 33.29 6.12 -3.12
N VAL A 160 32.19 5.46 -3.54
CA VAL A 160 31.66 5.55 -4.91
C VAL A 160 30.14 5.71 -4.95
N LEU A 161 29.39 4.99 -4.12
CA LEU A 161 27.92 5.12 -4.14
C LEU A 161 27.39 6.53 -3.80
N PRO A 162 27.96 7.31 -2.86
CA PRO A 162 27.46 8.65 -2.56
C PRO A 162 27.62 9.63 -3.74
N GLU A 163 28.60 9.44 -4.61
CA GLU A 163 28.75 10.24 -5.84
C GLU A 163 27.74 9.82 -6.92
N ARG A 164 27.35 8.54 -6.95
CA ARG A 164 26.43 7.98 -7.96
C ARG A 164 24.95 8.11 -7.57
N ILE A 165 24.66 8.22 -6.28
CA ILE A 165 23.33 8.30 -5.66
C ILE A 165 23.36 9.41 -4.58
N PRO A 166 23.44 10.70 -4.98
CA PRO A 166 23.78 11.81 -4.06
C PRO A 166 22.71 12.12 -2.99
N PHE A 167 21.47 11.66 -3.18
CA PHE A 167 20.35 11.89 -2.27
C PHE A 167 20.17 10.79 -1.20
N THR A 168 21.09 9.81 -1.15
CA THR A 168 21.02 8.64 -0.25
C THR A 168 22.14 8.62 0.79
N ARG A 169 21.77 8.58 2.07
CA ARG A 169 22.72 8.39 3.18
C ARG A 169 22.91 6.89 3.44
N PHE A 170 24.15 6.42 3.32
CA PHE A 170 24.52 5.03 3.54
C PHE A 170 24.93 4.81 5.01
N VAL A 171 24.35 3.80 5.65
CA VAL A 171 24.54 3.48 7.07
C VAL A 171 24.88 1.99 7.19
N LEU A 172 26.08 1.70 7.69
CA LEU A 172 26.51 0.33 7.99
C LEU A 172 26.05 -0.08 9.38
N TYR A 173 25.40 -1.23 9.51
CA TYR A 173 24.99 -1.79 10.80
C TYR A 173 25.84 -3.02 11.15
N GLY A 174 26.59 -2.93 12.25
CA GLY A 174 27.32 -4.05 12.83
C GLY A 174 26.58 -4.69 13.98
N TYR A 175 26.60 -6.02 14.04
CA TYR A 175 26.00 -6.85 15.08
C TYR A 175 26.96 -8.02 15.40
N ASP A 176 26.71 -8.82 16.45
CA ASP A 176 27.57 -9.96 16.77
C ASP A 176 27.51 -11.03 15.66
N THR A 177 28.68 -11.41 15.15
CA THR A 177 28.86 -12.38 14.07
C THR A 177 29.82 -13.52 14.47
N THR A 178 30.16 -13.63 15.76
CA THR A 178 31.21 -14.52 16.28
C THR A 178 30.78 -16.00 16.26
N ILE A 179 31.52 -16.85 15.54
CA ILE A 179 31.23 -18.29 15.43
C ILE A 179 31.98 -19.12 16.47
N ALA A 180 33.29 -18.94 16.62
CA ALA A 180 34.11 -19.76 17.52
C ALA A 180 34.39 -19.02 18.84
N GLU A 181 34.41 -19.77 19.94
CA GLU A 181 34.55 -19.25 21.32
C GLU A 181 33.45 -18.23 21.69
N SER A 182 32.27 -18.34 21.07
CA SER A 182 31.15 -17.43 21.33
C SER A 182 30.37 -17.85 22.57
N ASN A 183 30.17 -16.89 23.48
CA ASN A 183 29.27 -17.04 24.62
C ASN A 183 27.81 -16.61 24.31
N SER A 184 27.53 -16.16 23.09
CA SER A 184 26.19 -15.74 22.68
C SER A 184 25.31 -16.95 22.34
N PHE A 185 24.06 -16.95 22.83
CA PHE A 185 23.02 -17.93 22.52
C PHE A 185 21.97 -17.38 21.54
N GLN A 186 22.21 -16.20 20.94
CA GLN A 186 21.25 -15.52 20.07
C GLN A 186 20.96 -16.31 18.80
N THR A 187 19.68 -16.39 18.46
CA THR A 187 19.14 -16.98 17.23
C THR A 187 19.03 -15.95 16.10
N VAL A 188 18.65 -16.39 14.89
CA VAL A 188 18.31 -15.49 13.78
C VAL A 188 17.17 -14.54 14.17
N LEU A 189 16.20 -15.01 14.97
CA LEU A 189 15.07 -14.23 15.47
C LEU A 189 15.50 -13.12 16.45
N ASP A 190 16.45 -13.40 17.36
CA ASP A 190 16.95 -12.40 18.32
C ASP A 190 17.73 -11.28 17.63
N LEU A 191 18.53 -11.64 16.63
CA LEU A 191 19.31 -10.70 15.81
C LEU A 191 18.40 -9.85 14.90
N ALA A 192 17.34 -10.44 14.34
CA ALA A 192 16.32 -9.72 13.58
C ALA A 192 15.50 -8.77 14.47
N SER A 193 15.12 -9.21 15.68
CA SER A 193 14.48 -8.38 16.70
C SER A 193 15.34 -7.17 17.06
N SER A 194 16.65 -7.39 17.26
CA SER A 194 17.62 -6.35 17.56
C SER A 194 17.74 -5.32 16.43
N LEU A 195 17.77 -5.77 15.16
CA LEU A 195 17.77 -4.89 13.99
C LEU A 195 16.50 -4.01 13.97
N ILE A 196 15.32 -4.57 14.18
CA ILE A 196 14.05 -3.82 14.23
C ILE A 196 14.11 -2.77 15.34
N GLN A 197 14.53 -3.14 16.55
CA GLN A 197 14.62 -2.22 17.68
C GLN A 197 15.58 -1.04 17.40
N VAL A 198 16.74 -1.29 16.80
CA VAL A 198 17.70 -0.23 16.46
C VAL A 198 17.14 0.69 15.36
N LEU A 199 16.45 0.15 14.35
CA LEU A 199 15.79 0.95 13.32
C LEU A 199 14.68 1.84 13.91
N MET A 200 13.87 1.29 14.82
CA MET A 200 12.83 2.04 15.55
C MET A 200 13.42 3.16 16.39
N ALA A 201 14.45 2.88 17.20
CA ALA A 201 15.08 3.84 18.10
C ALA A 201 15.68 5.05 17.36
N ASN A 202 16.24 4.83 16.17
CA ASN A 202 16.80 5.88 15.31
C ASN A 202 15.76 6.56 14.39
N GLY A 203 14.46 6.30 14.62
CA GLY A 203 13.36 7.04 14.02
C GLY A 203 12.85 6.52 12.67
N TRP A 204 13.34 5.39 12.15
CA TRP A 204 12.83 4.82 10.88
C TRP A 204 11.38 4.30 10.98
N GLY A 205 10.86 4.04 12.18
CA GLY A 205 9.44 3.74 12.42
C GLY A 205 8.52 4.97 12.51
N SER A 206 9.05 6.19 12.32
CA SER A 206 8.27 7.44 12.36
C SER A 206 7.45 7.64 11.09
N PRO A 207 6.24 8.22 11.15
CA PRO A 207 5.53 8.72 9.96
C PRO A 207 6.35 9.73 9.13
N THR A 208 7.29 10.44 9.75
CA THR A 208 8.22 11.38 9.08
C THR A 208 9.52 10.73 8.60
N ALA A 209 9.70 9.41 8.80
CA ALA A 209 10.88 8.70 8.33
C ALA A 209 10.97 8.77 6.81
N ARG A 210 12.20 9.00 6.32
CA ARG A 210 12.52 8.92 4.89
C ARG A 210 12.39 7.47 4.40
N PRO A 211 11.96 7.25 3.16
CA PRO A 211 12.02 5.92 2.55
C PRO A 211 13.46 5.38 2.55
N PHE A 212 13.62 4.08 2.72
CA PHE A 212 14.95 3.47 2.82
C PHE A 212 15.00 2.08 2.20
N PHE A 213 16.20 1.59 1.94
CA PHE A 213 16.42 0.27 1.34
C PHE A 213 17.67 -0.39 1.90
N PHE A 214 17.89 -1.68 1.59
CA PHE A 214 19.00 -2.45 2.15
C PHE A 214 20.02 -2.95 1.12
N LEU A 215 21.27 -3.06 1.55
CA LEU A 215 22.31 -3.87 0.88
C LEU A 215 22.74 -4.96 1.85
N VAL A 216 22.49 -6.23 1.53
CA VAL A 216 22.65 -7.34 2.49
C VAL A 216 23.51 -8.47 1.94
N HIS A 217 24.46 -8.95 2.71
CA HIS A 217 25.36 -10.06 2.33
C HIS A 217 25.19 -11.26 3.24
N SER A 218 25.08 -12.46 2.66
CA SER A 218 25.05 -13.73 3.39
C SER A 218 23.99 -13.77 4.51
N LEU A 219 24.39 -13.92 5.78
CA LEU A 219 23.49 -13.97 6.94
C LEU A 219 22.68 -12.68 7.11
N GLY A 220 23.24 -11.51 6.78
CA GLY A 220 22.50 -10.25 6.82
C GLY A 220 21.25 -10.26 5.95
N GLY A 221 21.23 -11.08 4.90
CA GLY A 221 20.03 -11.31 4.09
C GLY A 221 18.98 -12.18 4.78
N VAL A 222 19.39 -13.26 5.46
CA VAL A 222 18.48 -14.10 6.26
C VAL A 222 17.88 -13.29 7.41
N LEU A 223 18.70 -12.48 8.09
CA LEU A 223 18.25 -11.56 9.13
C LEU A 223 17.26 -10.52 8.62
N LEU A 224 17.49 -9.95 7.43
CA LEU A 224 16.52 -9.04 6.82
C LEU A 224 15.20 -9.76 6.47
N LYS A 225 15.25 -10.99 5.94
CA LYS A 225 14.03 -11.78 5.67
C LYS A 225 13.25 -12.05 6.96
N GLN A 226 13.92 -12.50 8.02
CA GLN A 226 13.29 -12.74 9.32
C GLN A 226 12.72 -11.44 9.92
N ALA A 227 13.44 -10.32 9.81
CA ALA A 227 12.94 -9.02 10.25
C ALA A 227 11.71 -8.59 9.45
N LEU A 228 11.69 -8.75 8.13
CA LEU A 228 10.54 -8.42 7.29
C LEU A 228 9.31 -9.30 7.65
N VAL A 229 9.49 -10.60 7.92
CA VAL A 229 8.43 -11.47 8.43
C VAL A 229 7.87 -10.98 9.76
N MET A 230 8.75 -10.64 10.71
CA MET A 230 8.34 -10.10 12.02
C MET A 230 7.62 -8.75 11.90
N LEU A 231 8.03 -7.90 10.95
CA LEU A 231 7.37 -6.62 10.70
C LEU A 231 6.00 -6.78 10.03
N ALA A 232 5.85 -7.79 9.15
CA ALA A 232 4.59 -8.11 8.49
C ALA A 232 3.54 -8.73 9.44
N GLY A 233 3.99 -9.52 10.43
CA GLY A 233 3.16 -9.98 11.55
C GLY A 233 3.14 -9.02 12.75
N GLY A 234 3.71 -7.82 12.60
CA GLY A 234 3.94 -6.87 13.68
C GLY A 234 2.79 -5.90 13.94
N GLY A 235 2.99 -5.02 14.91
CA GLY A 235 2.06 -3.95 15.24
C GLY A 235 2.09 -2.79 14.24
N SER A 236 1.52 -1.67 14.67
CA SER A 236 1.33 -0.54 13.77
C SER A 236 2.64 0.23 13.50
N ARG A 237 3.54 0.36 14.49
CA ARG A 237 4.88 0.95 14.27
C ARG A 237 5.70 0.09 13.31
N GLU A 238 5.62 -1.23 13.47
CA GLU A 238 6.27 -2.25 12.62
C GLU A 238 5.80 -2.14 11.17
N THR A 239 4.48 -2.00 10.98
CA THR A 239 3.88 -1.78 9.65
C THR A 239 4.31 -0.44 9.02
N PHE A 240 4.55 0.63 9.81
CA PHE A 240 5.09 1.88 9.25
C PHE A 240 6.56 1.72 8.81
N LEU A 241 7.38 1.06 9.63
CA LEU A 241 8.76 0.73 9.25
C LEU A 241 8.77 -0.08 7.94
N LEU A 242 7.86 -1.05 7.81
CA LEU A 242 7.71 -1.90 6.62
C LEU A 242 7.31 -1.11 5.36
N ASP A 243 6.35 -0.19 5.45
CA ASP A 243 5.90 0.66 4.32
C ASP A 243 6.97 1.67 3.85
N ARG A 244 7.92 2.01 4.73
CA ARG A 244 9.08 2.86 4.40
C ARG A 244 10.21 2.10 3.70
N ILE A 245 10.21 0.76 3.71
CA ILE A 245 11.21 -0.05 3.01
C ILE A 245 10.86 -0.14 1.52
N LYS A 246 11.74 0.37 0.66
CA LYS A 246 11.56 0.39 -0.81
C LYS A 246 12.13 -0.84 -1.52
N GLY A 247 13.09 -1.52 -0.91
CA GLY A 247 13.73 -2.66 -1.54
C GLY A 247 14.99 -3.15 -0.84
N ALA A 248 15.64 -4.14 -1.45
CA ALA A 248 16.92 -4.67 -1.00
C ALA A 248 17.70 -5.34 -2.13
N ILE A 249 19.03 -5.31 -2.03
CA ILE A 249 19.93 -6.13 -2.87
C ILE A 249 20.59 -7.20 -2.00
N PHE A 250 20.27 -8.48 -2.28
CA PHE A 250 20.72 -9.67 -1.57
C PHE A 250 21.94 -10.30 -2.27
N PHE A 251 23.11 -10.25 -1.63
CA PHE A 251 24.35 -10.83 -2.13
C PHE A 251 24.65 -12.18 -1.46
N GLY A 252 24.59 -13.28 -2.21
CA GLY A 252 25.07 -14.61 -1.76
C GLY A 252 24.34 -15.20 -0.54
N VAL A 253 23.05 -14.87 -0.41
CA VAL A 253 22.21 -15.20 0.75
C VAL A 253 21.74 -16.66 0.69
N PRO A 254 21.93 -17.47 1.75
CA PRO A 254 21.65 -18.91 1.76
C PRO A 254 20.14 -19.21 1.86
N SER A 255 19.40 -18.87 0.80
CA SER A 255 17.92 -18.94 0.75
C SER A 255 17.39 -20.38 0.58
N VAL A 256 18.25 -21.39 0.64
CA VAL A 256 17.90 -22.83 0.60
C VAL A 256 18.73 -23.60 1.67
N GLY A 257 19.18 -22.88 2.70
CA GLY A 257 20.18 -23.38 3.66
C GLY A 257 21.57 -23.50 3.04
N MET A 258 22.50 -24.11 3.79
CA MET A 258 23.86 -24.42 3.34
C MET A 258 24.46 -25.64 4.06
N PRO A 259 25.45 -26.33 3.46
CA PRO A 259 26.20 -27.37 4.16
C PRO A 259 26.99 -26.80 5.35
N ILE A 260 26.58 -27.13 6.58
CA ILE A 260 27.18 -26.61 7.83
C ILE A 260 28.26 -27.50 8.46
N SER A 261 28.64 -28.62 7.84
CA SER A 261 29.60 -29.60 8.41
C SER A 261 30.90 -28.97 8.93
N HIS A 262 31.46 -28.01 8.17
CA HIS A 262 32.68 -27.28 8.56
C HIS A 262 32.44 -26.23 9.66
N LEU A 263 31.23 -25.68 9.79
CA LEU A 263 30.87 -24.73 10.85
C LEU A 263 30.53 -25.44 12.16
N ARG A 264 29.87 -26.60 12.10
CA ARG A 264 29.58 -27.46 13.26
C ARG A 264 30.87 -27.95 13.95
N ALA A 265 31.94 -28.18 13.18
CA ALA A 265 33.29 -28.47 13.69
C ALA A 265 34.05 -27.26 14.28
N MET A 266 33.44 -26.06 14.28
CA MET A 266 33.93 -24.87 14.98
C MET A 266 33.07 -24.51 16.21
N THR A 267 31.83 -25.01 16.28
CA THR A 267 30.90 -24.71 17.39
C THR A 267 30.78 -25.85 18.41
N GLU A 268 30.81 -27.13 18.03
CA GLU A 268 30.67 -28.28 18.94
C GLU A 268 29.56 -28.07 19.99
N ASP A 269 29.89 -27.91 21.28
CA ASP A 269 28.94 -27.69 22.38
C ASP A 269 28.59 -26.21 22.69
N GLN A 270 29.12 -25.25 21.92
CA GLN A 270 28.93 -23.81 22.17
C GLN A 270 27.45 -23.35 22.10
N PRO A 271 27.06 -22.30 22.86
CA PRO A 271 25.67 -21.82 22.91
C PRO A 271 25.10 -21.38 21.56
N ASN A 272 25.92 -20.84 20.66
CA ASN A 272 25.50 -20.37 19.33
C ASN A 272 25.20 -21.51 18.33
N LYS A 273 25.26 -22.78 18.72
CA LYS A 273 25.01 -23.93 17.83
C LYS A 273 23.62 -23.92 17.18
N ILE A 274 22.62 -23.30 17.82
CA ILE A 274 21.26 -23.16 17.28
C ILE A 274 21.29 -22.28 16.01
N LEU A 275 21.88 -21.08 16.09
CA LEU A 275 22.06 -20.16 14.95
C LEU A 275 22.76 -20.82 13.75
N ILE A 276 23.71 -21.73 14.00
CA ILE A 276 24.39 -22.47 12.93
C ILE A 276 23.50 -23.60 12.38
N ASN A 277 22.77 -24.33 13.22
CA ASN A 277 21.83 -25.35 12.78
C ASN A 277 20.67 -24.75 11.97
N ASP A 278 20.19 -23.56 12.31
CA ASP A 278 19.12 -22.85 11.58
C ASP A 278 19.52 -22.58 10.11
N LEU A 279 20.79 -22.36 9.83
CA LEU A 279 21.34 -22.12 8.48
C LEU A 279 21.59 -23.40 7.69
N SER A 280 21.36 -24.59 8.28
CA SER A 280 21.59 -25.88 7.64
C SER A 280 20.65 -26.10 6.44
N ASP A 281 21.18 -26.70 5.38
CA ASP A 281 20.38 -27.31 4.29
C ASP A 281 19.50 -28.48 4.77
N GLN A 282 19.76 -29.00 5.97
CA GLN A 282 18.94 -29.99 6.67
C GLN A 282 17.94 -29.38 7.68
N SER A 283 17.82 -28.04 7.76
CA SER A 283 16.90 -27.37 8.68
C SER A 283 15.62 -26.92 7.99
N ASN A 284 14.48 -27.16 8.63
CA ASN A 284 13.18 -26.63 8.20
C ASN A 284 13.05 -25.11 8.42
N TYR A 285 14.01 -24.48 9.12
CA TYR A 285 13.96 -23.04 9.40
C TYR A 285 14.03 -22.18 8.13
N ILE A 286 15.03 -22.39 7.26
CA ILE A 286 15.16 -21.57 6.04
C ILE A 286 13.99 -21.77 5.07
N PRO A 287 13.54 -22.99 4.72
CA PRO A 287 12.36 -23.18 3.88
C PRO A 287 11.11 -22.46 4.42
N ASN A 288 10.80 -22.63 5.72
CA ASN A 288 9.68 -21.94 6.36
C ASN A 288 9.87 -20.42 6.36
N LEU A 289 11.08 -19.92 6.58
CA LEU A 289 11.38 -18.49 6.49
C LEU A 289 11.18 -17.95 5.06
N GLU A 290 11.54 -18.69 4.01
CA GLU A 290 11.28 -18.29 2.62
C GLU A 290 9.79 -18.33 2.27
N ASP A 291 9.04 -19.32 2.76
CA ASP A 291 7.59 -19.39 2.59
C ASP A 291 6.89 -18.22 3.29
N GLN A 292 7.26 -17.93 4.54
CA GLN A 292 6.75 -16.79 5.29
C GLN A 292 7.14 -15.46 4.64
N PHE A 293 8.40 -15.32 4.21
CA PHE A 293 8.90 -14.13 3.53
C PHE A 293 8.16 -13.89 2.22
N SER A 294 8.06 -14.90 1.34
CA SER A 294 7.35 -14.79 0.06
C SER A 294 5.84 -14.56 0.23
N GLY A 295 5.26 -14.97 1.36
CA GLY A 295 3.87 -14.67 1.75
C GLY A 295 3.61 -13.20 2.12
N ILE A 296 4.63 -12.37 2.36
CA ILE A 296 4.45 -10.96 2.77
C ILE A 296 3.89 -10.13 1.62
N SER A 297 2.65 -9.67 1.75
CA SER A 297 1.97 -8.81 0.77
C SER A 297 2.73 -7.51 0.46
N TYR A 298 3.41 -6.92 1.46
CA TYR A 298 4.24 -5.71 1.29
C TYR A 298 5.45 -5.91 0.38
N ILE A 299 5.99 -7.13 0.24
CA ILE A 299 7.12 -7.38 -0.66
C ILE A 299 6.75 -7.17 -2.12
N ARG A 300 5.46 -7.35 -2.48
CA ARG A 300 4.96 -7.04 -3.84
C ARG A 300 5.11 -5.55 -4.19
N ARG A 301 5.37 -4.67 -3.22
CA ARG A 301 5.64 -3.23 -3.41
C ARG A 301 7.13 -2.87 -3.31
N MET A 302 8.00 -3.84 -3.02
CA MET A 302 9.43 -3.66 -2.84
C MET A 302 10.21 -4.15 -4.06
N LYS A 303 11.22 -3.41 -4.49
CA LYS A 303 12.13 -3.86 -5.55
C LYS A 303 13.28 -4.65 -4.94
N LEU A 304 13.23 -5.98 -5.11
CA LEU A 304 14.21 -6.92 -4.55
C LEU A 304 15.10 -7.48 -5.66
N PHE A 305 16.42 -7.46 -5.44
CA PHE A 305 17.41 -7.99 -6.38
C PHE A 305 18.30 -9.03 -5.71
N TRP A 306 18.66 -10.09 -6.43
CA TRP A 306 19.57 -11.12 -5.96
C TRP A 306 20.84 -11.16 -6.80
N ALA A 307 22.00 -11.13 -6.15
CA ALA A 307 23.29 -11.41 -6.74
C ALA A 307 23.80 -12.78 -6.26
N TYR A 308 24.19 -13.62 -7.20
CA TYR A 308 24.68 -14.99 -6.99
C TYR A 308 25.94 -15.26 -7.83
N GLU A 309 26.74 -16.22 -7.40
CA GLU A 309 28.03 -16.59 -8.02
C GLU A 309 27.88 -17.83 -8.91
N THR A 310 28.82 -18.00 -9.86
CA THR A 310 28.76 -19.00 -10.94
C THR A 310 29.91 -20.02 -10.95
N GLU A 311 30.80 -20.02 -9.93
CA GLU A 311 32.01 -20.87 -9.87
C GLU A 311 32.13 -21.68 -8.55
N THR A 312 33.17 -22.53 -8.43
CA THR A 312 33.35 -23.48 -7.31
C THR A 312 34.59 -23.19 -6.44
N SER A 313 34.53 -23.55 -5.14
CA SER A 313 35.54 -23.17 -4.12
C SER A 313 36.11 -24.33 -3.30
N HIS A 314 37.24 -24.05 -2.61
CA HIS A 314 37.92 -24.98 -1.69
C HIS A 314 37.31 -24.98 -0.28
N THR A 315 37.18 -26.16 0.32
CA THR A 315 36.68 -26.33 1.71
C THR A 315 37.74 -25.99 2.77
N ILE A 316 37.28 -25.78 4.01
CA ILE A 316 38.14 -25.47 5.16
C ILE A 316 38.57 -26.77 5.86
N ILE A 317 39.88 -26.94 6.06
CA ILE A 317 40.48 -28.00 6.87
C ILE A 317 41.16 -27.43 8.12
N LYS A 318 41.14 -28.19 9.22
CA LYS A 318 41.92 -27.90 10.43
C LYS A 318 43.34 -28.43 10.22
N LEU A 319 44.33 -27.54 10.32
CA LEU A 319 45.75 -27.87 10.22
C LEU A 319 46.25 -28.49 11.54
N PRO A 320 47.35 -29.27 11.52
CA PRO A 320 47.89 -29.92 12.72
C PRO A 320 48.30 -28.98 13.87
N ASN A 321 48.45 -27.69 13.59
CA ASN A 321 48.74 -26.63 14.58
C ASN A 321 47.48 -26.00 15.21
N GLY A 322 46.29 -26.54 14.94
CA GLY A 322 45.01 -26.02 15.44
C GLY A 322 44.39 -24.88 14.62
N SER A 323 45.11 -24.28 13.67
CA SER A 323 44.59 -23.22 12.79
C SER A 323 43.78 -23.78 11.61
N TYR A 324 42.88 -22.99 11.04
CA TYR A 324 41.99 -23.41 9.95
C TYR A 324 42.43 -22.79 8.61
N SER A 325 42.41 -23.57 7.52
CA SER A 325 42.88 -23.13 6.19
C SER A 325 42.00 -23.65 5.04
N ARG A 326 41.83 -22.85 3.98
CA ARG A 326 41.03 -23.17 2.78
C ARG A 326 41.81 -24.03 1.77
N LEU A 327 42.35 -25.16 2.23
CA LEU A 327 43.13 -26.11 1.43
C LEU A 327 42.42 -27.47 1.24
N GLY A 328 41.15 -27.58 1.65
CA GLY A 328 40.38 -28.80 1.49
C GLY A 328 39.94 -29.07 0.04
N PRO A 329 39.38 -30.27 -0.21
CA PRO A 329 38.81 -30.63 -1.51
C PRO A 329 37.75 -29.60 -1.95
N ARG A 330 37.60 -29.42 -3.27
CA ARG A 330 36.60 -28.51 -3.83
C ARG A 330 35.19 -29.09 -3.63
N ALA A 331 34.27 -28.26 -3.15
CA ALA A 331 32.87 -28.64 -2.93
C ALA A 331 31.93 -27.47 -3.21
N VAL A 332 30.70 -27.78 -3.62
CA VAL A 332 29.62 -26.79 -3.81
C VAL A 332 29.00 -26.48 -2.45
N MET A 333 29.55 -25.50 -1.76
CA MET A 333 29.13 -25.06 -0.42
C MET A 333 27.97 -24.03 -0.48
N ILE A 334 27.00 -24.26 -1.39
CA ILE A 334 26.38 -23.24 -2.27
C ILE A 334 27.34 -22.85 -3.42
N ASN A 335 26.83 -22.56 -4.64
CA ASN A 335 27.57 -22.04 -5.80
C ASN A 335 28.33 -20.75 -5.46
N LYS A 336 29.67 -20.80 -5.32
CA LYS A 336 30.42 -19.73 -4.61
C LYS A 336 31.92 -19.59 -4.93
N ASP A 337 32.35 -18.33 -4.92
CA ASP A 337 33.51 -17.85 -4.13
C ASP A 337 33.05 -16.71 -3.18
N HIS A 338 32.23 -17.10 -2.19
CA HIS A 338 31.36 -16.27 -1.32
C HIS A 338 31.93 -14.93 -0.88
N SER A 339 33.23 -14.98 -0.60
CA SER A 339 33.99 -13.93 0.05
C SER A 339 34.50 -12.89 -0.95
N SER A 340 34.09 -12.93 -2.22
CA SER A 340 34.42 -11.93 -3.25
C SER A 340 33.23 -11.13 -3.75
N MET A 341 32.00 -11.66 -3.72
CA MET A 341 30.81 -11.04 -4.33
C MET A 341 30.58 -9.55 -4.02
N VAL A 342 31.06 -9.07 -2.88
CA VAL A 342 30.89 -7.70 -2.38
C VAL A 342 32.22 -6.93 -2.24
N LYS A 343 33.32 -7.49 -2.75
CA LYS A 343 34.72 -7.02 -2.58
C LYS A 343 35.27 -6.32 -3.82
N PHE A 344 34.48 -5.45 -4.42
CA PHE A 344 34.85 -4.73 -5.63
C PHE A 344 36.08 -3.84 -5.43
N THR A 345 36.88 -3.71 -6.48
CA THR A 345 38.04 -2.82 -6.53
C THR A 345 37.63 -1.43 -7.05
N ARG A 346 38.53 -0.45 -6.97
CA ARG A 346 38.29 0.89 -7.52
C ARG A 346 38.23 0.79 -9.04
N GLY A 347 37.09 1.14 -9.64
CA GLY A 347 36.85 1.09 -11.09
C GLY A 347 36.12 -0.17 -11.57
N ASP A 348 35.71 -1.06 -10.67
CA ASP A 348 34.96 -2.28 -11.01
C ASP A 348 33.64 -2.01 -11.76
N GLU A 349 33.44 -2.66 -12.90
CA GLU A 349 32.29 -2.49 -13.79
C GLU A 349 30.95 -2.92 -13.16
N LEU A 350 30.97 -3.70 -12.07
CA LEU A 350 29.77 -4.09 -11.35
C LEU A 350 29.23 -2.96 -10.46
N ILE A 351 30.06 -2.03 -10.00
CA ILE A 351 29.62 -0.90 -9.16
C ILE A 351 28.61 0.01 -9.91
N PRO A 352 28.82 0.41 -11.18
CA PRO A 352 27.80 1.07 -11.99
C PRO A 352 26.50 0.28 -12.12
N LYS A 353 26.56 -1.05 -12.31
CA LYS A 353 25.37 -1.92 -12.46
C LYS A 353 24.57 -1.98 -11.15
N ILE A 354 25.24 -2.09 -10.01
CA ILE A 354 24.61 -2.03 -8.68
C ILE A 354 24.00 -0.64 -8.44
N ALA A 355 24.69 0.44 -8.80
CA ALA A 355 24.14 1.79 -8.70
C ALA A 355 22.88 1.96 -9.56
N ASN A 356 22.81 1.35 -10.75
CA ASN A 356 21.59 1.34 -11.56
C ASN A 356 20.46 0.57 -10.86
N LYS A 357 20.72 -0.64 -10.31
CA LYS A 357 19.72 -1.36 -9.50
C LYS A 357 19.26 -0.59 -8.27
N ILE A 358 20.13 0.19 -7.64
CA ILE A 358 19.72 1.11 -6.57
C ILE A 358 18.75 2.18 -7.11
N ARG A 359 19.03 2.80 -8.27
CA ARG A 359 18.10 3.79 -8.88
C ARG A 359 16.74 3.20 -9.24
N GLU A 360 16.70 1.94 -9.66
CA GLU A 360 15.45 1.21 -9.85
C GLU A 360 14.66 1.13 -8.53
N ILE A 361 15.30 0.80 -7.38
CA ILE A 361 14.64 0.76 -6.06
C ILE A 361 14.00 2.11 -5.67
N ILE A 362 14.63 3.23 -6.03
CA ILE A 362 14.21 4.58 -5.62
C ILE A 362 13.51 5.40 -6.73
N ASP A 363 12.99 4.74 -7.77
CA ASP A 363 12.13 5.31 -8.83
C ASP A 363 12.68 6.58 -9.53
N LEU A 364 14.00 6.67 -9.72
CA LEU A 364 14.66 7.87 -10.29
C LEU A 364 14.55 8.01 -11.83
N GLU A 365 13.80 7.17 -12.53
CA GLU A 365 13.77 7.14 -14.01
C GLU A 365 13.04 8.32 -14.69
N GLY A 366 12.45 9.23 -13.91
CA GLY A 366 11.74 10.41 -14.43
C GLY A 366 12.55 11.71 -14.53
N ILE A 367 13.75 11.78 -13.93
CA ILE A 367 14.48 13.04 -13.77
C ILE A 367 15.49 13.22 -14.93
N ARG A 368 15.24 14.23 -15.77
CA ARG A 368 16.21 14.70 -16.79
C ARG A 368 17.58 14.95 -16.15
N PRO A 369 18.71 14.76 -16.86
CA PRO A 369 20.01 15.22 -16.37
C PRO A 369 20.03 16.76 -16.33
N GLN A 370 19.57 17.34 -15.21
CA GLN A 370 19.91 18.70 -14.86
C GLN A 370 21.38 18.73 -14.45
N THR A 371 22.12 19.65 -15.04
CA THR A 371 23.52 19.92 -14.74
C THR A 371 23.67 20.35 -13.29
N PHE A 372 24.07 19.44 -12.41
CA PHE A 372 24.54 19.81 -11.08
C PHE A 372 25.78 20.71 -11.25
N PRO A 373 25.84 21.87 -10.58
CA PRO A 373 27.03 22.71 -10.61
C PRO A 373 28.19 21.95 -9.96
N ARG A 374 29.29 21.78 -10.70
CA ARG A 374 30.53 21.20 -10.16
C ARG A 374 31.12 22.13 -9.09
N VAL A 375 30.73 21.94 -7.84
CA VAL A 375 31.31 22.64 -6.68
C VAL A 375 31.86 21.62 -5.68
N PHE A 376 32.99 21.05 -6.03
CA PHE A 376 34.02 20.71 -5.05
C PHE A 376 35.09 21.81 -5.13
N PRO A 377 35.15 22.74 -4.16
CA PRO A 377 36.23 23.73 -4.13
C PRO A 377 37.56 23.00 -3.92
N LYS A 378 38.43 23.02 -4.94
CA LYS A 378 39.86 22.83 -4.69
C LYS A 378 40.31 24.01 -3.83
N GLN A 379 41.01 23.71 -2.73
CA GLN A 379 41.56 24.73 -1.85
C GLN A 379 42.48 25.69 -2.62
N ALA A 380 42.24 26.99 -2.48
CA ALA A 380 43.14 28.05 -2.90
C ALA A 380 43.21 29.13 -1.81
N VAL A 381 44.28 29.05 -1.01
CA VAL A 381 45.04 30.13 -0.37
C VAL A 381 44.39 31.53 -0.23
N GLY A 382 44.14 31.95 1.02
CA GLY A 382 44.66 33.22 1.56
C GLY A 382 43.74 34.46 1.67
N GLY A 383 43.66 35.02 2.89
CA GLY A 383 43.12 36.35 3.22
C GLY A 383 41.58 36.42 3.40
N GLY A 384 41.00 37.25 4.28
CA GLY A 384 41.55 38.23 5.24
C GLY A 384 40.61 39.44 5.40
N GLY A 385 40.32 39.89 6.64
CA GLY A 385 39.34 40.95 6.98
C GLY A 385 37.96 40.38 7.35
N GLU A 386 37.30 40.72 8.48
CA GLU A 386 36.82 42.05 8.94
C GLU A 386 35.67 42.58 8.04
N GLU A 387 34.51 43.06 8.52
CA GLU A 387 34.08 43.41 9.89
C GLU A 387 32.53 43.33 10.05
N GLU A 388 31.98 43.83 11.17
CA GLU A 388 30.60 43.70 11.65
C GLU A 388 29.51 44.48 10.86
N GLY A 389 28.22 44.09 11.00
CA GLY A 389 27.10 44.94 10.56
C GLY A 389 25.68 44.35 10.73
N ARG A 390 24.90 44.85 11.70
CA ARG A 390 23.46 44.50 11.88
C ARG A 390 22.56 45.20 10.85
N ILE A 391 21.67 44.49 10.15
CA ILE A 391 20.46 45.07 9.52
C ILE A 391 19.24 44.14 9.77
N ALA A 392 18.05 44.75 9.82
CA ALA A 392 16.79 44.18 10.27
C ALA A 392 16.25 42.98 9.45
N TYR A 393 15.50 42.10 10.13
CA TYR A 393 14.62 41.12 9.50
C TYR A 393 13.38 41.83 8.94
N GLN A 394 13.50 42.27 7.69
CA GLN A 394 12.34 42.58 6.86
C GLN A 394 11.87 41.26 6.24
N THR A 395 10.74 40.72 6.71
CA THR A 395 10.15 39.49 6.19
C THR A 395 9.43 39.76 4.88
N ASP A 396 10.19 40.02 3.83
CA ASP A 396 9.68 39.91 2.46
C ASP A 396 9.47 38.42 2.18
N TYR A 397 8.20 38.01 2.25
CA TYR A 397 7.76 36.76 1.66
C TYR A 397 7.87 36.91 0.14
N ASP A 398 9.03 36.53 -0.41
CA ASP A 398 9.18 36.21 -1.82
C ASP A 398 8.34 34.97 -2.13
N THR A 399 7.05 35.28 -2.31
CA THR A 399 6.11 34.54 -3.14
C THR A 399 6.86 34.12 -4.40
N PRO A 400 6.87 32.83 -4.80
CA PRO A 400 7.52 32.44 -6.05
C PRO A 400 6.94 33.29 -7.16
N ALA A 401 7.80 34.05 -7.86
CA ALA A 401 7.37 34.96 -8.90
C ALA A 401 6.48 34.21 -9.89
N SER A 402 5.22 34.63 -9.96
CA SER A 402 4.22 34.03 -10.83
C SER A 402 4.72 34.10 -12.27
N ASP A 403 4.91 32.95 -12.90
CA ASP A 403 5.18 32.84 -14.33
C ASP A 403 4.03 33.53 -15.09
N PRO A 404 4.23 34.71 -15.71
CA PRO A 404 3.15 35.65 -15.98
C PRO A 404 2.34 35.32 -17.25
N THR A 405 2.23 34.05 -17.62
CA THR A 405 1.58 33.60 -18.89
C THR A 405 0.66 32.38 -18.76
N VAL A 406 0.02 32.16 -17.60
CA VAL A 406 -1.18 31.31 -17.52
C VAL A 406 -2.22 31.94 -16.57
N GLU A 407 -3.11 32.77 -17.10
CA GLU A 407 -4.38 33.05 -16.42
C GLU A 407 -5.18 31.73 -16.36
N ALA A 408 -5.45 31.22 -15.16
CA ALA A 408 -6.19 29.98 -15.00
C ALA A 408 -7.61 30.13 -15.55
N GLU A 409 -8.00 29.22 -16.47
CA GLU A 409 -9.35 29.12 -17.03
C GLU A 409 -10.34 28.92 -15.86
N THR A 410 -11.11 29.95 -15.51
CA THR A 410 -11.99 29.92 -14.32
C THR A 410 -13.13 28.92 -14.51
N VAL A 411 -13.01 27.75 -13.86
CA VAL A 411 -14.04 26.71 -13.89
C VAL A 411 -15.14 27.06 -12.88
N VAL A 412 -16.40 26.95 -13.31
CA VAL A 412 -17.58 27.25 -12.47
C VAL A 412 -18.26 25.95 -12.08
N TRP A 413 -18.02 25.48 -10.86
CA TRP A 413 -18.49 24.18 -10.35
C TRP A 413 -19.96 24.22 -9.89
N ASP A 414 -20.70 23.13 -10.12
CA ASP A 414 -22.01 22.94 -9.46
C ASP A 414 -21.82 22.45 -8.02
N LEU A 415 -21.79 23.40 -7.09
CA LEU A 415 -21.58 23.13 -5.66
C LEU A 415 -22.78 22.44 -4.98
N ASP A 416 -23.99 22.48 -5.56
CA ASP A 416 -25.16 21.76 -5.03
C ASP A 416 -25.06 20.27 -5.34
N LEU A 417 -24.76 19.90 -6.59
CA LEU A 417 -24.49 18.52 -6.99
C LEU A 417 -23.25 17.95 -6.29
N THR A 418 -22.21 18.76 -6.17
CA THR A 418 -20.97 18.39 -5.48
C THR A 418 -21.20 18.14 -3.97
N THR A 419 -22.08 18.91 -3.32
CA THR A 419 -22.48 18.62 -1.93
C THR A 419 -23.31 17.34 -1.83
N GLN A 420 -24.12 17.03 -2.84
CA GLN A 420 -24.87 15.77 -2.89
C GLN A 420 -23.97 14.53 -3.07
N SER A 421 -22.83 14.63 -3.78
CA SER A 421 -21.88 13.50 -3.92
C SER A 421 -21.08 13.18 -2.64
N LEU A 422 -21.07 14.10 -1.66
CA LEU A 422 -20.57 13.85 -0.30
C LEU A 422 -21.55 13.06 0.58
N ARG A 423 -22.87 13.10 0.29
CA ARG A 423 -23.89 12.45 1.12
C ARG A 423 -23.79 10.93 1.06
N ASN A 424 -23.70 10.29 2.24
CA ASN A 424 -23.95 8.86 2.39
C ASN A 424 -25.26 8.64 3.18
N PRO A 425 -26.33 8.10 2.56
CA PRO A 425 -27.58 7.78 3.26
C PRO A 425 -27.43 6.85 4.46
N GLU A 426 -26.45 5.93 4.43
CA GLU A 426 -26.26 4.93 5.47
C GLU A 426 -25.58 5.49 6.73
N SER A 427 -24.92 6.65 6.64
CA SER A 427 -24.13 7.24 7.72
C SER A 427 -24.91 7.48 9.02
N HIS A 428 -26.23 7.69 8.92
CA HIS A 428 -27.10 7.95 10.08
C HIS A 428 -27.72 6.68 10.68
N SER A 429 -27.77 5.58 9.93
CA SER A 429 -28.48 4.35 10.33
C SER A 429 -27.93 3.69 11.61
N ARG A 430 -26.64 3.88 11.93
CA ARG A 430 -26.06 3.39 13.19
C ARG A 430 -26.66 4.10 14.41
N LEU A 431 -26.95 5.40 14.30
CA LEU A 431 -27.50 6.20 15.40
C LEU A 431 -28.90 5.73 15.79
N GLU A 432 -29.70 5.33 14.80
CA GLU A 432 -31.06 4.79 14.98
C GLU A 432 -31.06 3.41 15.65
N GLN A 433 -30.01 2.61 15.44
CA GLN A 433 -29.85 1.26 16.00
C GLN A 433 -29.36 1.24 17.46
N ILE A 434 -28.91 2.37 18.00
CA ILE A 434 -28.43 2.47 19.39
C ILE A 434 -29.64 2.66 20.32
N GLU A 435 -29.75 1.83 21.35
CA GLU A 435 -30.76 1.95 22.40
C GLU A 435 -30.69 3.33 23.08
N ASP A 436 -31.86 3.93 23.32
CA ASP A 436 -31.99 5.14 24.14
C ASP A 436 -31.71 4.86 25.62
N LYS A 437 -31.38 5.91 26.36
CA LYS A 437 -31.16 5.81 27.81
C LYS A 437 -32.44 5.45 28.56
N LEU A 438 -32.31 4.68 29.64
CA LEU A 438 -33.45 4.25 30.45
C LEU A 438 -33.77 5.32 31.52
N GLY A 439 -34.92 5.99 31.40
CA GLY A 439 -35.40 6.94 32.41
C GLY A 439 -34.36 8.02 32.77
N HIS A 440 -34.01 8.09 34.06
CA HIS A 440 -33.07 9.07 34.61
C HIS A 440 -31.58 8.65 34.52
N THR A 441 -31.27 7.50 33.93
CA THR A 441 -29.86 7.10 33.75
C THR A 441 -29.09 8.16 32.95
N LEU A 442 -27.79 8.28 33.24
CA LEU A 442 -26.87 9.27 32.65
C LEU A 442 -27.18 10.76 32.92
N ASP A 443 -28.32 11.14 33.55
CA ASP A 443 -28.63 12.56 33.82
C ASP A 443 -27.62 13.23 34.76
N TRP A 444 -26.98 12.43 35.62
CA TRP A 444 -25.90 12.81 36.54
C TRP A 444 -24.78 13.62 35.87
N VAL A 445 -24.56 13.45 34.55
CA VAL A 445 -23.53 14.16 33.78
C VAL A 445 -23.79 15.68 33.64
N TYR A 446 -25.03 16.13 33.87
CA TYR A 446 -25.42 17.54 33.87
C TYR A 446 -25.73 18.08 35.27
N GLU A 447 -26.04 17.20 36.23
CA GLU A 447 -26.42 17.58 37.60
C GLU A 447 -25.20 18.02 38.42
N GLU A 448 -24.07 17.33 38.26
CA GLU A 448 -22.80 17.69 38.88
C GLU A 448 -21.65 17.61 37.85
N ASP A 449 -20.80 18.64 37.76
CA ASP A 449 -19.64 18.67 36.85
C ASP A 449 -18.48 17.75 37.30
N THR A 450 -18.79 16.62 37.93
CA THR A 450 -17.85 15.64 38.52
C THR A 450 -16.87 15.07 37.50
N VAL A 451 -17.27 14.99 36.23
CA VAL A 451 -16.42 14.55 35.10
C VAL A 451 -15.86 15.70 34.27
N GLY A 452 -16.23 16.95 34.56
CA GLY A 452 -15.78 18.15 33.83
C GLY A 452 -16.40 18.35 32.44
N LEU A 453 -17.41 17.56 32.06
CA LEU A 453 -18.02 17.64 30.73
C LEU A 453 -18.76 18.97 30.51
N THR A 454 -19.50 19.47 31.49
CA THR A 454 -20.31 20.69 31.30
C THR A 454 -19.42 21.93 31.20
N SER A 455 -18.33 21.97 31.98
CA SER A 455 -17.28 22.98 31.87
C SER A 455 -16.58 22.93 30.50
N TRP A 456 -16.27 21.72 30.00
CA TRP A 456 -15.66 21.55 28.68
C TRP A 456 -16.60 21.91 27.52
N LEU A 457 -17.88 21.51 27.57
CA LEU A 457 -18.88 21.88 26.57
C LEU A 457 -19.06 23.40 26.50
N ARG A 458 -19.09 24.08 27.65
CA ARG A 458 -19.22 25.54 27.71
C ARG A 458 -17.95 26.26 27.24
N ASN A 459 -16.83 26.04 27.93
CA ASN A 459 -15.62 26.87 27.79
C ASN A 459 -14.41 26.14 27.18
N GLY A 460 -14.45 24.81 27.08
CA GLY A 460 -13.33 23.97 26.69
C GLY A 460 -12.83 24.13 25.25
N LYS A 461 -11.66 23.55 24.98
CA LYS A 461 -11.04 23.43 23.65
C LYS A 461 -10.47 22.03 23.51
N GLY A 462 -10.10 21.65 22.29
CA GLY A 462 -9.34 20.42 22.06
C GLY A 462 -10.21 19.16 22.07
N ILE A 463 -9.68 18.12 22.70
CA ILE A 463 -10.25 16.76 22.72
C ILE A 463 -10.85 16.46 24.08
N TYR A 464 -12.01 15.80 24.10
CA TYR A 464 -12.61 15.17 25.28
C TYR A 464 -12.83 13.68 25.00
N TRP A 465 -12.32 12.81 25.87
CA TRP A 465 -12.29 11.36 25.65
C TRP A 465 -13.19 10.57 26.61
N VAL A 466 -14.19 9.88 26.07
CA VAL A 466 -15.06 8.97 26.83
C VAL A 466 -14.58 7.54 26.63
N SER A 467 -13.82 7.04 27.60
CA SER A 467 -13.27 5.69 27.54
C SER A 467 -14.18 4.67 28.27
N GLY A 468 -14.15 3.40 27.85
CA GLY A 468 -14.93 2.37 28.56
C GLY A 468 -14.76 0.95 28.04
N LYS A 469 -14.96 -0.02 28.94
CA LYS A 469 -15.02 -1.45 28.61
C LYS A 469 -16.06 -1.72 27.49
N PRO A 470 -15.94 -2.82 26.73
CA PRO A 470 -17.02 -3.24 25.85
C PRO A 470 -18.32 -3.44 26.64
N GLY A 471 -19.48 -3.15 26.03
CA GLY A 471 -20.78 -3.29 26.70
C GLY A 471 -21.04 -2.34 27.89
N SER A 472 -20.23 -1.29 28.11
CA SER A 472 -20.38 -0.35 29.23
C SER A 472 -21.26 0.88 28.96
N GLY A 473 -22.08 0.88 27.91
CA GLY A 473 -23.00 1.97 27.58
C GLY A 473 -22.44 3.17 26.80
N LYS A 474 -21.21 3.11 26.28
CA LYS A 474 -20.56 4.23 25.53
C LYS A 474 -21.43 4.82 24.42
N SER A 475 -21.97 3.99 23.53
CA SER A 475 -22.76 4.45 22.38
C SER A 475 -24.09 5.08 22.80
N THR A 476 -24.77 4.52 23.81
CA THR A 476 -25.98 5.11 24.41
C THR A 476 -25.67 6.47 25.04
N PHE A 477 -24.53 6.61 25.72
CA PHE A 477 -24.05 7.89 26.22
C PHE A 477 -23.76 8.91 25.10
N MET A 478 -23.08 8.49 24.03
CA MET A 478 -22.81 9.38 22.89
C MET A 478 -24.10 9.84 22.19
N LYS A 479 -25.06 8.92 21.97
CA LYS A 479 -26.39 9.23 21.42
C LYS A 479 -27.14 10.24 22.31
N PHE A 480 -27.10 10.03 23.62
CA PHE A 480 -27.71 10.92 24.61
C PHE A 480 -27.07 12.32 24.57
N ILE A 481 -25.75 12.43 24.72
CA ILE A 481 -25.05 13.72 24.72
C ILE A 481 -25.26 14.48 23.40
N CYS A 482 -25.16 13.85 22.23
CA CYS A 482 -25.30 14.56 20.96
C CYS A 482 -26.75 14.92 20.57
N SER A 483 -27.75 14.54 21.40
CA SER A 483 -29.17 14.73 21.11
C SER A 483 -29.94 15.46 22.21
N ASP A 484 -29.36 15.64 23.40
CA ASP A 484 -29.98 16.35 24.51
C ASP A 484 -29.87 17.88 24.35
N HIS A 485 -30.99 18.57 24.56
CA HIS A 485 -31.08 20.04 24.53
C HIS A 485 -30.05 20.75 25.41
N ARG A 486 -29.68 20.18 26.57
CA ARG A 486 -28.70 20.74 27.50
C ARG A 486 -27.31 20.84 26.88
N THR A 487 -26.92 19.92 25.98
CA THR A 487 -25.68 20.03 25.21
C THR A 487 -25.71 21.25 24.31
N SER A 488 -26.80 21.46 23.58
CA SER A 488 -26.97 22.62 22.69
C SER A 488 -26.96 23.93 23.48
N GLU A 489 -27.62 23.99 24.64
CA GLU A 489 -27.58 25.15 25.54
C GLU A 489 -26.18 25.42 26.13
N LEU A 490 -25.41 24.37 26.42
CA LEU A 490 -24.03 24.52 26.92
C LEU A 490 -23.06 24.96 25.84
N LEU A 491 -23.22 24.50 24.60
CA LEU A 491 -22.44 24.96 23.45
C LEU A 491 -22.79 26.42 23.10
N HIS A 492 -24.08 26.78 23.14
CA HIS A 492 -24.60 28.06 22.64
C HIS A 492 -24.47 29.24 23.61
N ASP A 493 -23.34 29.95 23.54
CA ASP A 493 -23.25 31.29 24.11
C ASP A 493 -24.03 32.31 23.25
N TRP A 494 -25.20 32.72 23.72
CA TRP A 494 -26.05 33.73 23.10
C TRP A 494 -25.40 35.13 22.95
N ARG A 495 -24.25 35.35 23.59
CA ARG A 495 -23.45 36.59 23.45
C ARG A 495 -22.41 36.50 22.34
N SER A 496 -22.16 35.31 21.79
CA SER A 496 -21.21 35.09 20.70
C SER A 496 -21.86 35.36 19.35
N SER A 497 -21.14 36.05 18.46
CA SER A 497 -21.52 36.20 17.04
C SER A 497 -21.05 35.02 16.17
N SER A 498 -20.38 34.03 16.77
CA SER A 498 -19.86 32.83 16.10
C SER A 498 -20.99 31.92 15.62
N ARG A 499 -20.84 31.34 14.43
CA ARG A 499 -21.74 30.29 13.93
C ARG A 499 -21.39 28.98 14.62
N GLN A 500 -22.38 28.30 15.20
CA GLN A 500 -22.18 27.02 15.86
C GLN A 500 -22.72 25.89 15.00
N ILE A 501 -21.91 24.84 14.80
CA ILE A 501 -22.26 23.64 14.03
C ILE A 501 -21.84 22.41 14.82
N SER A 502 -22.68 21.38 14.84
CA SER A 502 -22.40 20.11 15.53
C SER A 502 -22.51 18.92 14.57
N ALA A 503 -21.38 18.41 14.10
CA ALA A 503 -21.35 17.26 13.21
C ALA A 503 -21.05 15.96 13.99
N LYS A 504 -21.73 14.87 13.64
CA LYS A 504 -21.64 13.59 14.33
C LYS A 504 -21.35 12.42 13.38
N PHE A 505 -20.56 11.46 13.85
CA PHE A 505 -20.30 10.21 13.15
C PHE A 505 -20.22 9.05 14.15
N PHE A 506 -20.92 7.96 13.86
CA PHE A 506 -20.98 6.78 14.72
C PHE A 506 -20.36 5.63 13.94
N PHE A 507 -19.14 5.23 14.32
CA PHE A 507 -18.49 4.08 13.68
C PHE A 507 -19.32 2.82 13.91
N HIS A 508 -19.35 1.95 12.91
CA HIS A 508 -20.04 0.68 12.99
C HIS A 508 -19.23 -0.42 12.30
N HIS A 509 -18.56 -1.26 13.09
CA HIS A 509 -17.74 -2.37 12.60
C HIS A 509 -18.55 -3.38 11.75
N ARG A 510 -19.82 -3.57 12.12
CA ARG A 510 -20.81 -4.40 11.40
C ARG A 510 -21.57 -3.65 10.30
N GLY A 511 -21.27 -2.38 10.12
CA GLY A 511 -21.86 -1.53 9.10
C GLY A 511 -21.24 -1.74 7.72
N SER A 512 -21.71 -0.97 6.74
CA SER A 512 -21.07 -0.92 5.43
C SER A 512 -19.63 -0.38 5.52
N SER A 513 -18.84 -0.58 4.47
CA SER A 513 -17.45 -0.08 4.40
C SER A 513 -17.33 1.42 4.70
N VAL A 514 -18.34 2.22 4.34
CA VAL A 514 -18.35 3.66 4.62
C VAL A 514 -18.64 3.95 6.10
N GLN A 515 -19.39 3.11 6.82
CA GLN A 515 -19.69 3.32 8.25
C GLN A 515 -18.52 3.00 9.20
N LYS A 516 -17.45 2.38 8.69
CA LYS A 516 -16.25 2.05 9.48
C LYS A 516 -14.96 2.68 8.97
N SER A 517 -14.98 3.37 7.83
CA SER A 517 -13.79 3.93 7.21
C SER A 517 -13.58 5.42 7.47
N PHE A 518 -12.32 5.84 7.35
CA PHE A 518 -11.90 7.23 7.47
C PHE A 518 -12.49 8.14 6.38
N GLU A 519 -12.78 7.57 5.21
CA GLU A 519 -13.46 8.28 4.12
C GLU A 519 -14.90 8.65 4.51
N GLY A 520 -15.64 7.70 5.10
CA GLY A 520 -17.00 7.94 5.55
C GLY A 520 -17.11 8.99 6.65
N LEU A 521 -16.15 9.00 7.58
CA LEU A 521 -16.00 10.06 8.58
C LEU A 521 -15.90 11.45 7.93
N LEU A 522 -14.96 11.63 6.99
CA LEU A 522 -14.74 12.92 6.33
C LEU A 522 -15.96 13.34 5.47
N ARG A 523 -16.50 12.43 4.66
CA ARG A 523 -17.71 12.67 3.85
C ARG A 523 -18.88 13.12 4.73
N SER A 524 -19.15 12.40 5.82
CA SER A 524 -20.27 12.69 6.73
C SER A 524 -20.12 14.03 7.45
N VAL A 525 -18.92 14.37 7.93
CA VAL A 525 -18.68 15.66 8.60
C VAL A 525 -18.76 16.82 7.60
N LEU A 526 -18.15 16.70 6.42
CA LEU A 526 -18.22 17.74 5.37
C LEU A 526 -19.67 17.97 4.92
N SER A 527 -20.45 16.90 4.69
CA SER A 527 -21.86 17.00 4.28
C SER A 527 -22.69 17.73 5.35
N GLN A 528 -22.60 17.34 6.62
CA GLN A 528 -23.34 18.00 7.71
C GLN A 528 -23.02 19.50 7.80
N VAL A 529 -21.72 19.86 7.78
CA VAL A 529 -21.28 21.25 7.86
C VAL A 529 -21.74 22.09 6.65
N MET A 530 -21.72 21.53 5.44
CA MET A 530 -22.10 22.21 4.20
C MET A 530 -23.61 22.25 3.94
N GLU A 531 -24.38 21.45 4.68
CA GLU A 531 -25.83 21.48 4.73
C GLU A 531 -26.33 22.52 5.74
N GLU A 532 -25.74 22.57 6.94
CA GLU A 532 -26.05 23.61 7.94
C GLU A 532 -25.59 25.00 7.51
N GLN A 533 -24.48 25.11 6.78
CA GLN A 533 -23.94 26.39 6.32
C GLN A 533 -23.45 26.35 4.85
N PRO A 534 -24.36 26.54 3.87
CA PRO A 534 -24.06 26.48 2.44
C PRO A 534 -22.94 27.42 1.96
N ALA A 535 -22.67 28.51 2.69
CA ALA A 535 -21.58 29.43 2.37
C ALA A 535 -20.19 28.77 2.38
N LEU A 536 -20.00 27.67 3.13
CA LEU A 536 -18.73 26.95 3.19
C LEU A 536 -18.45 26.08 1.96
N ARG A 537 -19.43 25.86 1.09
CA ARG A 537 -19.27 25.02 -0.12
C ARG A 537 -18.26 25.58 -1.12
N VAL A 538 -17.99 26.89 -1.07
CA VAL A 538 -16.94 27.54 -1.88
C VAL A 538 -15.56 26.89 -1.69
N LEU A 539 -15.30 26.33 -0.50
CA LEU A 539 -14.05 25.65 -0.15
C LEU A 539 -13.85 24.33 -0.93
N LEU A 540 -14.90 23.78 -1.55
CA LEU A 540 -14.76 22.64 -2.47
C LEU A 540 -14.18 23.07 -3.82
N GLY A 541 -14.39 24.32 -4.25
CA GLY A 541 -13.94 24.83 -5.55
C GLY A 541 -12.44 24.65 -5.77
N ASP A 542 -11.62 25.05 -4.79
CA ASP A 542 -10.16 24.93 -4.83
C ASP A 542 -9.69 23.46 -5.01
N VAL A 543 -10.41 22.52 -4.40
CA VAL A 543 -10.10 21.08 -4.48
C VAL A 543 -10.47 20.52 -5.84
N LEU A 544 -11.65 20.87 -6.35
CA LEU A 544 -12.11 20.47 -7.69
C LEU A 544 -11.19 21.06 -8.78
N ASP A 545 -10.77 22.31 -8.65
CA ASP A 545 -9.80 22.96 -9.54
C ASP A 545 -8.43 22.24 -9.55
N ASN A 546 -7.98 21.72 -8.41
CA ASN A 546 -6.77 20.90 -8.33
C ASN A 546 -6.95 19.56 -9.04
N MET A 547 -8.04 18.84 -8.75
CA MET A 547 -8.36 17.56 -9.42
C MET A 547 -8.47 17.73 -10.93
N TYR A 548 -9.13 18.81 -11.38
CA TYR A 548 -9.28 19.14 -12.79
C TYR A 548 -7.94 19.45 -13.45
N ARG A 549 -7.10 20.29 -12.84
CA ARG A 549 -5.76 20.62 -13.37
C ARG A 549 -4.84 19.40 -13.44
N GLU A 550 -4.83 18.54 -12.42
CA GLU A 550 -4.06 17.30 -12.44
C GLU A 550 -4.53 16.39 -13.60
N ARG A 551 -5.84 16.21 -13.78
CA ARG A 551 -6.38 15.28 -14.77
C ARG A 551 -6.34 15.80 -16.21
N VAL A 552 -6.59 17.09 -16.45
CA VAL A 552 -6.37 17.76 -17.75
C VAL A 552 -4.92 17.62 -18.23
N LYS A 553 -3.95 17.65 -17.29
CA LYS A 553 -2.52 17.45 -17.58
C LYS A 553 -2.19 15.99 -17.91
N ILE A 554 -2.76 15.03 -17.19
CA ILE A 554 -2.62 13.58 -17.46
C ILE A 554 -3.18 13.25 -18.85
N ASP A 555 -4.38 13.73 -19.15
CA ASP A 555 -5.11 13.45 -20.40
C ASP A 555 -4.64 14.33 -21.59
N ARG A 556 -3.64 15.20 -21.37
CA ARG A 556 -3.01 16.08 -22.36
C ARG A 556 -4.00 17.00 -23.11
N LEU A 557 -5.08 17.40 -22.44
CA LEU A 557 -6.18 18.14 -23.05
C LEU A 557 -5.90 19.64 -23.25
N GLY A 558 -4.81 20.17 -22.69
CA GLY A 558 -4.44 21.58 -22.80
C GLY A 558 -5.41 22.53 -22.10
N ASN A 559 -5.51 23.77 -22.57
CA ASN A 559 -6.48 24.76 -22.10
C ASN A 559 -7.12 25.48 -23.31
N LEU A 560 -8.29 26.10 -23.11
CA LEU A 560 -9.04 26.73 -24.21
C LEU A 560 -8.33 27.94 -24.80
N GLU A 561 -7.54 28.64 -23.99
CA GLU A 561 -6.75 29.78 -24.45
C GLU A 561 -5.71 29.36 -25.49
N ALA A 562 -4.90 28.33 -25.21
CA ALA A 562 -3.93 27.78 -26.14
C ALA A 562 -4.62 27.26 -27.42
N ASP A 563 -5.69 26.47 -27.28
CA ASP A 563 -6.45 25.95 -28.43
C ASP A 563 -6.98 27.09 -29.33
N LEU A 564 -7.51 28.18 -28.75
CA LEU A 564 -7.99 29.37 -29.48
C LEU A 564 -6.84 30.19 -30.09
N VAL A 565 -5.72 30.31 -29.37
CA VAL A 565 -4.51 31.01 -29.82
C VAL A 565 -3.90 30.32 -31.04
N ASP A 566 -3.84 28.99 -31.04
CA ASP A 566 -3.29 28.22 -32.16
C ASP A 566 -4.24 28.17 -33.35
N LEU A 567 -5.57 28.13 -33.12
CA LEU A 567 -6.57 28.35 -34.18
C LEU A 567 -6.39 29.72 -34.87
N LEU A 568 -6.08 30.77 -34.11
CA LEU A 568 -5.86 32.11 -34.66
C LEU A 568 -4.52 32.26 -35.40
N LYS A 569 -3.42 31.76 -34.82
CA LYS A 569 -2.09 31.77 -35.43
C LYS A 569 -2.07 31.00 -36.76
N SER A 570 -2.68 29.80 -36.79
CA SER A 570 -2.73 28.95 -37.98
C SER A 570 -3.48 29.56 -39.17
N HIS A 571 -4.24 30.65 -38.95
CA HIS A 571 -4.93 31.42 -39.99
C HIS A 571 -4.38 32.84 -40.16
N GLY A 572 -3.13 33.08 -39.71
CA GLY A 572 -2.40 34.33 -39.96
C GLY A 572 -2.82 35.53 -39.10
N VAL A 573 -3.63 35.33 -38.06
CA VAL A 573 -4.06 36.42 -37.17
C VAL A 573 -2.97 36.67 -36.12
N GLN A 574 -2.28 37.81 -36.22
CA GLN A 574 -1.34 38.26 -35.18
C GLN A 574 -2.10 38.71 -33.93
N ILE A 575 -1.73 38.15 -32.78
CA ILE A 575 -2.43 38.29 -31.50
C ILE A 575 -1.93 39.55 -30.78
N ILE A 576 -2.21 40.73 -31.33
CA ILE A 576 -1.92 42.03 -30.71
C ILE A 576 -3.05 43.02 -31.01
N SER A 577 -4.25 42.76 -30.46
CA SER A 577 -5.35 43.73 -30.46
C SER A 577 -6.21 43.60 -29.20
N PRO A 578 -6.41 44.69 -28.41
CA PRO A 578 -7.25 44.65 -27.20
C PRO A 578 -8.69 44.22 -27.45
N ILE A 579 -9.19 44.42 -28.67
CA ILE A 579 -10.55 44.01 -29.06
C ILE A 579 -10.63 42.48 -29.22
N LEU A 580 -9.53 41.83 -29.62
CA LEU A 580 -9.44 40.37 -29.74
C LEU A 580 -9.41 39.70 -28.37
N GLU A 581 -8.74 40.29 -27.38
CA GLU A 581 -8.73 39.77 -26.01
C GLU A 581 -10.10 39.90 -25.33
N LYS A 582 -10.82 41.01 -25.55
CA LYS A 582 -12.20 41.14 -25.07
C LYS A 582 -13.13 40.06 -25.66
N GLU A 583 -13.03 39.79 -26.96
CA GLU A 583 -13.85 38.75 -27.61
C GLU A 583 -13.41 37.32 -27.23
N LYS A 584 -12.12 37.08 -26.98
CA LYS A 584 -11.65 35.83 -26.36
C LYS A 584 -12.23 35.66 -24.95
N MET A 585 -12.28 36.71 -24.14
CA MET A 585 -12.95 36.64 -22.82
C MET A 585 -14.44 36.33 -22.96
N ASP A 586 -15.15 36.88 -23.96
CA ASP A 586 -16.54 36.52 -24.25
C ASP A 586 -16.72 35.12 -24.87
N LEU A 587 -15.66 34.48 -25.38
CA LEU A 587 -15.62 33.04 -25.71
C LEU A 587 -15.33 32.16 -24.48
N ARG A 588 -14.48 32.62 -23.54
CA ARG A 588 -14.21 31.93 -22.26
C ARG A 588 -15.39 31.97 -21.31
N ARG A 589 -16.13 33.07 -21.26
CA ARG A 589 -17.38 33.20 -20.48
C ARG A 589 -18.34 32.10 -20.92
N ASN A 590 -18.51 31.08 -20.09
CA ASN A 590 -19.64 30.17 -20.22
C ASN A 590 -20.87 30.98 -19.77
N PRO A 591 -21.86 31.25 -20.63
CA PRO A 591 -23.11 31.85 -20.17
C PRO A 591 -23.68 30.95 -19.08
N ASP A 592 -24.25 31.52 -18.01
CA ASP A 592 -24.97 30.70 -17.05
C ASP A 592 -26.04 29.93 -17.83
N ALA A 593 -25.87 28.60 -17.90
CA ALA A 593 -26.64 27.77 -18.81
C ALA A 593 -28.12 27.74 -18.42
N LYS A 594 -28.41 27.95 -17.13
CA LYS A 594 -29.75 28.05 -16.54
C LYS A 594 -30.37 29.40 -16.87
N GLU A 595 -29.61 30.49 -16.76
CA GLU A 595 -30.08 31.83 -17.13
C GLU A 595 -30.26 32.01 -18.66
N GLU A 596 -29.39 31.42 -19.48
CA GLU A 596 -29.57 31.40 -20.95
C GLU A 596 -30.78 30.54 -21.33
N LEU A 597 -30.97 29.37 -20.70
CA LEU A 597 -32.14 28.54 -20.90
C LEU A 597 -33.43 29.26 -20.50
N ARG A 598 -33.44 29.91 -19.32
CA ARG A 598 -34.52 30.79 -18.86
C ARG A 598 -34.84 31.87 -19.88
N ARG A 599 -33.84 32.54 -20.42
CA ARG A 599 -34.03 33.58 -21.44
C ARG A 599 -34.68 33.02 -22.70
N VAL A 600 -34.24 31.85 -23.17
CA VAL A 600 -34.85 31.18 -24.34
C VAL A 600 -36.29 30.76 -24.04
N LEU A 601 -36.55 30.12 -22.91
CA LEU A 601 -37.89 29.71 -22.46
C LEU A 601 -38.81 30.94 -22.37
N ASN A 602 -38.39 32.00 -21.67
CA ASN A 602 -39.15 33.24 -21.51
C ASN A 602 -39.45 33.92 -22.86
N SER A 603 -38.50 33.88 -23.81
CA SER A 603 -38.69 34.40 -25.18
C SER A 603 -39.56 33.51 -26.08
N ALA A 604 -39.79 32.26 -25.70
CA ALA A 604 -40.60 31.30 -26.45
C ALA A 604 -42.03 31.18 -25.92
N PHE A 605 -42.30 31.65 -24.70
CA PHE A 605 -43.59 31.52 -24.01
C PHE A 605 -44.28 32.86 -23.69
N ASP A 606 -43.82 33.98 -24.25
CA ASP A 606 -44.36 35.33 -24.03
C ASP A 606 -44.62 35.65 -22.54
N GLY A 607 -43.71 35.21 -21.65
CA GLY A 607 -43.77 35.49 -20.21
C GLY A 607 -44.71 34.60 -19.37
N ARG A 608 -45.28 33.51 -19.90
CA ARG A 608 -46.06 32.55 -19.09
C ARG A 608 -45.12 31.68 -18.20
N SER A 609 -45.11 31.92 -16.89
CA SER A 609 -44.07 31.38 -16.00
C SER A 609 -44.25 29.93 -15.51
N MET A 610 -45.48 29.45 -15.24
CA MET A 610 -45.64 28.20 -14.46
C MET A 610 -45.15 26.89 -15.12
N LEU A 611 -44.97 26.87 -16.44
CA LEU A 611 -44.44 25.70 -17.16
C LEU A 611 -42.91 25.74 -17.37
N SER A 612 -42.24 26.84 -17.00
CA SER A 612 -40.82 27.01 -17.35
C SER A 612 -39.87 26.24 -16.42
N GLU A 613 -40.10 26.20 -15.11
CA GLU A 613 -39.13 25.67 -14.14
C GLU A 613 -38.93 24.14 -14.23
N GLU A 614 -39.98 23.37 -14.52
CA GLU A 614 -39.88 21.91 -14.68
C GLU A 614 -39.18 21.53 -15.99
N ILE A 615 -39.52 22.23 -17.09
CA ILE A 615 -38.84 22.08 -18.38
C ILE A 615 -37.36 22.50 -18.27
N GLU A 616 -37.09 23.62 -17.59
CA GLU A 616 -35.74 24.11 -17.29
C GLU A 616 -34.93 23.05 -16.53
N ARG A 617 -35.50 22.47 -15.46
CA ARG A 617 -34.85 21.46 -14.64
C ARG A 617 -34.48 20.22 -15.45
N GLU A 618 -35.44 19.62 -16.16
CA GLU A 618 -35.18 18.39 -16.92
C GLU A 618 -34.26 18.63 -18.13
N LEU A 619 -34.34 19.80 -18.78
CA LEU A 619 -33.39 20.19 -19.84
C LEU A 619 -31.98 20.49 -19.32
N LEU A 620 -31.83 20.97 -18.08
CA LEU A 620 -30.52 21.14 -17.45
C LEU A 620 -29.90 19.79 -17.06
N ILE A 621 -30.72 18.83 -16.63
CA ILE A 621 -30.29 17.44 -16.36
C ILE A 621 -29.77 16.78 -17.66
N GLU A 622 -30.47 16.94 -18.79
CA GLU A 622 -30.06 16.36 -20.08
C GLU A 622 -29.20 17.32 -20.95
N LYS A 623 -28.80 18.48 -20.41
CA LYS A 623 -28.05 19.57 -21.08
C LYS A 623 -26.95 19.03 -21.98
N ASN A 624 -26.11 18.18 -21.40
CA ASN A 624 -24.90 17.69 -22.05
C ASN A 624 -25.25 16.76 -23.22
N ARG A 625 -26.16 15.80 -23.04
CA ARG A 625 -26.62 14.93 -24.14
C ARG A 625 -27.22 15.72 -25.31
N LEU A 626 -27.92 16.81 -25.02
CA LEU A 626 -28.52 17.69 -26.04
C LEU A 626 -27.50 18.59 -26.73
N LEU A 627 -26.48 19.08 -26.02
CA LEU A 627 -25.39 19.88 -26.61
C LEU A 627 -24.43 19.02 -27.46
N HIS A 628 -24.11 17.80 -27.03
CA HIS A 628 -23.10 16.93 -27.68
C HIS A 628 -23.58 16.18 -28.94
N ARG A 629 -24.89 16.16 -29.26
CA ARG A 629 -25.42 15.49 -30.47
C ARG A 629 -25.22 16.32 -31.75
N ARG A 630 -25.08 15.64 -32.89
CA ARG A 630 -25.10 16.28 -34.23
C ARG A 630 -26.50 16.82 -34.54
N VAL A 631 -26.59 17.85 -35.39
CA VAL A 631 -27.85 18.53 -35.73
C VAL A 631 -28.90 17.56 -36.29
N GLU A 632 -28.45 16.59 -37.10
CA GLU A 632 -29.30 15.57 -37.70
C GLU A 632 -29.97 14.63 -36.67
N ASP A 633 -29.28 14.32 -35.57
CA ASP A 633 -29.72 13.33 -34.56
C ASP A 633 -30.72 13.88 -33.54
N LEU A 634 -30.79 15.21 -33.38
CA LEU A 634 -31.51 15.86 -32.27
C LEU A 634 -33.01 15.54 -32.24
N ARG A 635 -33.65 15.36 -33.40
CA ARG A 635 -35.10 15.14 -33.47
C ARG A 635 -35.55 13.85 -32.79
N GLY A 636 -34.76 12.77 -32.89
CA GLY A 636 -35.06 11.50 -32.22
C GLY A 636 -34.89 11.61 -30.71
N VAL A 637 -33.74 12.13 -30.27
CA VAL A 637 -33.40 12.29 -28.85
C VAL A 637 -34.42 13.19 -28.13
N ILE A 638 -34.87 14.28 -28.76
CA ILE A 638 -35.86 15.18 -28.16
C ILE A 638 -37.24 14.50 -28.07
N ALA A 639 -37.66 13.72 -29.07
CA ALA A 639 -38.91 12.98 -29.03
C ALA A 639 -38.91 11.88 -27.94
N ASP A 640 -37.78 11.21 -27.73
CA ASP A 640 -37.63 10.22 -26.66
C ASP A 640 -37.56 10.88 -25.27
N PHE A 641 -36.88 12.01 -25.15
CA PHE A 641 -36.85 12.83 -23.93
C PHE A 641 -38.25 13.31 -23.52
N GLN A 642 -39.04 13.83 -24.47
CA GLN A 642 -40.43 14.22 -24.22
C GLN A 642 -41.25 13.04 -23.69
N LYS A 643 -41.19 11.87 -24.34
CA LYS A 643 -41.91 10.66 -23.91
C LYS A 643 -41.43 10.11 -22.56
N ALA A 644 -40.15 10.22 -22.26
CA ALA A 644 -39.58 9.67 -21.03
C ALA A 644 -39.92 10.55 -19.82
N ARG A 645 -39.71 11.87 -19.95
CA ARG A 645 -39.54 12.82 -18.84
C ARG A 645 -40.58 13.94 -18.78
N LEU A 646 -41.18 14.34 -19.90
CA LEU A 646 -42.09 15.48 -19.99
C LEU A 646 -43.36 15.09 -20.78
N ARG A 647 -44.08 14.07 -20.29
CA ARG A 647 -45.13 13.36 -21.02
C ARG A 647 -46.34 14.23 -21.39
N ASP A 648 -46.68 15.18 -20.54
CA ASP A 648 -47.92 15.97 -20.61
C ASP A 648 -47.68 17.42 -21.10
N LEU A 649 -46.66 17.62 -21.95
CA LEU A 649 -46.36 18.90 -22.59
C LEU A 649 -47.53 19.38 -23.48
N PRO A 650 -48.01 20.64 -23.36
CA PRO A 650 -49.03 21.18 -24.24
C PRO A 650 -48.59 21.19 -25.71
N PRO A 651 -49.49 20.94 -26.68
CA PRO A 651 -49.14 20.79 -28.10
C PRO A 651 -48.59 22.06 -28.76
N GLU A 652 -48.79 23.21 -28.13
CA GLU A 652 -48.23 24.52 -28.51
C GLU A 652 -46.71 24.61 -28.25
N VAL A 653 -46.17 23.76 -27.36
CA VAL A 653 -44.78 23.82 -26.90
C VAL A 653 -43.84 23.05 -27.82
N ASN A 654 -43.24 23.76 -28.78
CA ASN A 654 -42.22 23.17 -29.65
C ASN A 654 -40.84 23.09 -28.95
N LEU A 655 -40.68 22.07 -28.11
CA LEU A 655 -39.44 21.80 -27.37
C LEU A 655 -38.21 21.66 -28.30
N ALA A 656 -38.39 21.11 -29.50
CA ALA A 656 -37.30 20.99 -30.47
C ALA A 656 -36.77 22.36 -30.93
N ASN A 657 -37.64 23.36 -31.09
CA ASN A 657 -37.25 24.74 -31.39
C ASN A 657 -36.57 25.43 -30.18
N ILE A 658 -37.07 25.18 -28.97
CA ILE A 658 -36.48 25.71 -27.72
C ILE A 658 -35.05 25.19 -27.53
N VAL A 659 -34.86 23.87 -27.61
CA VAL A 659 -33.55 23.21 -27.50
C VAL A 659 -32.63 23.65 -28.64
N ALA A 660 -33.13 23.80 -29.87
CA ALA A 660 -32.34 24.31 -30.98
C ALA A 660 -31.82 25.74 -30.74
N LYS A 661 -32.69 26.68 -30.34
CA LYS A 661 -32.31 28.07 -30.02
C LYS A 661 -31.29 28.14 -28.89
N TRP A 662 -31.51 27.41 -27.80
CA TRP A 662 -30.61 27.37 -26.65
C TRP A 662 -29.24 26.75 -27.02
N ARG A 663 -29.22 25.65 -27.77
CA ARG A 663 -27.99 25.06 -28.33
C ARG A 663 -27.28 26.04 -29.27
N GLU A 664 -28.01 26.87 -30.02
CA GLU A 664 -27.41 27.91 -30.87
C GLU A 664 -26.69 29.00 -30.09
N GLN A 665 -27.10 29.27 -28.84
CA GLN A 665 -26.45 30.24 -27.96
C GLN A 665 -25.29 29.62 -27.17
N MET A 666 -25.43 28.38 -26.70
CA MET A 666 -24.43 27.70 -25.87
C MET A 666 -23.31 27.00 -26.67
N GLY A 667 -23.56 26.56 -27.91
CA GLY A 667 -22.65 25.68 -28.65
C GLY A 667 -21.31 26.32 -29.05
N MET A 668 -20.19 25.76 -28.57
CA MET A 668 -18.83 26.26 -28.81
C MET A 668 -18.50 26.41 -30.31
N GLU A 669 -18.86 25.42 -31.14
CA GLU A 669 -18.64 25.48 -32.60
C GLU A 669 -19.27 26.73 -33.23
N LEU A 670 -20.53 27.02 -32.88
CA LEU A 670 -21.28 28.14 -33.42
C LEU A 670 -20.74 29.48 -32.91
N ARG A 671 -20.30 29.54 -31.64
CA ARG A 671 -19.66 30.72 -31.06
C ARG A 671 -18.35 31.05 -31.78
N VAL A 672 -17.49 30.05 -32.01
CA VAL A 672 -16.24 30.20 -32.78
C VAL A 672 -16.52 30.58 -34.23
N ARG A 673 -17.48 29.94 -34.91
CA ARG A 673 -17.86 30.29 -36.30
C ARG A 673 -18.36 31.73 -36.41
N ARG A 674 -19.23 32.20 -35.51
CA ARG A 674 -19.70 33.61 -35.49
C ARG A 674 -18.53 34.59 -35.27
N PHE A 675 -17.59 34.26 -34.40
CA PHE A 675 -16.40 35.06 -34.14
C PHE A 675 -15.52 35.17 -35.41
N LEU A 676 -15.24 34.07 -36.10
CA LEU A 676 -14.49 34.06 -37.36
C LEU A 676 -15.16 34.90 -38.46
N VAL A 677 -16.49 34.78 -38.61
CA VAL A 677 -17.29 35.58 -39.56
C VAL A 677 -17.22 37.08 -39.25
N ARG A 678 -17.38 37.49 -37.98
CA ARG A 678 -17.27 38.90 -37.56
C ARG A 678 -15.89 39.50 -37.86
N ARG A 679 -14.85 38.67 -38.01
CA ARG A 679 -13.47 39.07 -38.27
C ARG A 679 -13.06 38.95 -39.74
N ASN A 680 -13.98 38.63 -40.65
CA ASN A 680 -13.70 38.43 -42.09
C ASN A 680 -12.56 37.43 -42.35
N ILE A 681 -12.36 36.44 -41.47
CA ILE A 681 -11.34 35.40 -41.66
C ILE A 681 -11.89 34.41 -42.71
N PRO A 682 -11.25 34.27 -43.88
CA PRO A 682 -11.79 33.47 -44.97
C PRO A 682 -11.77 31.98 -44.63
N PRO A 683 -12.79 31.20 -45.04
CA PRO A 683 -12.83 29.76 -44.78
C PRO A 683 -11.74 29.03 -45.58
N SER A 684 -10.72 28.52 -44.89
CA SER A 684 -9.73 27.60 -45.47
C SER A 684 -10.26 26.16 -45.46
N VAL A 685 -9.69 25.28 -46.29
CA VAL A 685 -10.02 23.83 -46.24
C VAL A 685 -9.76 23.23 -44.86
N HIS A 686 -8.77 23.75 -44.13
CA HIS A 686 -8.37 23.27 -42.81
C HIS A 686 -9.11 23.96 -41.64
N ILE A 687 -9.81 25.09 -41.84
CA ILE A 687 -10.47 25.80 -40.73
C ILE A 687 -11.54 24.94 -40.06
N ASN A 688 -12.28 24.15 -40.85
CA ASN A 688 -13.30 23.24 -40.32
C ASN A 688 -12.67 22.12 -39.48
N LEU A 689 -11.50 21.62 -39.88
CA LEU A 689 -10.75 20.61 -39.12
C LEU A 689 -10.23 21.21 -37.80
N HIS A 690 -9.67 22.42 -37.82
CA HIS A 690 -9.18 23.09 -36.61
C HIS A 690 -10.33 23.46 -35.64
N ILE A 691 -11.47 23.91 -36.16
CA ILE A 691 -12.68 24.13 -35.34
C ILE A 691 -13.15 22.79 -34.72
N MET A 692 -13.19 21.71 -35.51
CA MET A 692 -13.58 20.38 -35.02
C MET A 692 -12.67 19.91 -33.89
N VAL A 693 -11.35 19.98 -34.06
CA VAL A 693 -10.36 19.60 -33.04
C VAL A 693 -10.48 20.46 -31.77
N LEU A 694 -10.67 21.77 -31.90
CA LEU A 694 -10.90 22.65 -30.74
C LEU A 694 -12.18 22.27 -29.99
N VAL A 695 -13.26 22.01 -30.73
CA VAL A 695 -14.56 21.63 -30.17
C VAL A 695 -14.50 20.26 -29.48
N GLU A 696 -13.82 19.27 -30.08
CA GLU A 696 -13.55 17.96 -29.48
C GLU A 696 -12.73 18.08 -28.19
N ARG A 697 -11.65 18.86 -28.18
CA ARG A 697 -10.81 19.09 -26.99
C ARG A 697 -11.54 19.84 -25.89
N HIS A 698 -12.35 20.85 -26.24
CA HIS A 698 -13.21 21.54 -25.28
C HIS A 698 -14.29 20.61 -24.71
N PHE A 699 -14.91 19.75 -25.52
CA PHE A 699 -15.87 18.76 -25.03
C PHE A 699 -15.21 17.69 -24.13
N ALA A 700 -14.00 17.24 -24.45
CA ALA A 700 -13.25 16.34 -23.57
C ALA A 700 -12.98 16.99 -22.20
N ARG A 701 -12.63 18.29 -22.19
CA ARG A 701 -12.42 19.06 -20.95
C ARG A 701 -13.71 19.26 -20.15
N GLU A 702 -14.82 19.60 -20.79
CA GLU A 702 -16.12 19.75 -20.09
C GLU A 702 -16.68 18.39 -19.62
N HIS A 703 -16.44 17.30 -20.36
CA HIS A 703 -16.79 15.94 -19.92
C HIS A 703 -15.99 15.52 -18.69
N LEU A 704 -14.67 15.76 -18.69
CA LEU A 704 -13.79 15.49 -17.55
C LEU A 704 -14.20 16.29 -16.30
N ARG A 705 -14.59 17.56 -16.47
CA ARG A 705 -15.13 18.36 -15.37
C ARG A 705 -16.38 17.71 -14.75
N GLN A 706 -17.30 17.22 -15.57
CA GLN A 706 -18.52 16.54 -15.12
C GLN A 706 -18.24 15.16 -14.50
N GLU A 707 -17.23 14.44 -15.02
CA GLU A 707 -16.71 13.23 -14.38
C GLU A 707 -16.27 13.58 -12.96
N ILE A 708 -15.52 14.67 -12.75
CA ILE A 708 -15.08 15.13 -11.42
C ILE A 708 -16.26 15.52 -10.52
N GLU A 709 -17.22 16.33 -10.99
CA GLU A 709 -18.42 16.73 -10.23
C GLU A 709 -19.23 15.53 -9.71
N MET A 710 -19.29 14.44 -10.49
CA MET A 710 -20.02 13.21 -10.17
C MET A 710 -19.13 12.05 -9.69
N SER A 711 -17.81 12.25 -9.55
CA SER A 711 -16.87 11.19 -9.22
C SER A 711 -16.93 10.75 -7.75
N GLU A 712 -16.45 9.55 -7.47
CA GLU A 712 -16.16 9.15 -6.09
C GLU A 712 -15.00 9.98 -5.54
N TRP A 713 -15.29 10.71 -4.45
CA TRP A 713 -14.31 11.51 -3.73
C TRP A 713 -13.13 10.67 -3.24
N THR A 714 -11.93 10.98 -3.73
CA THR A 714 -10.70 10.38 -3.19
C THR A 714 -10.46 10.87 -1.76
N ARG A 715 -9.87 10.00 -0.92
CA ARG A 715 -9.41 10.37 0.43
C ARG A 715 -8.58 11.65 0.47
N ARG A 716 -7.68 11.86 -0.51
CA ARG A 716 -6.83 13.08 -0.60
C ARG A 716 -7.69 14.33 -0.78
N ALA A 717 -8.66 14.31 -1.70
CA ALA A 717 -9.57 15.42 -1.94
C ALA A 717 -10.41 15.75 -0.70
N LEU A 718 -10.88 14.73 0.04
CA LEU A 718 -11.63 14.91 1.29
C LEU A 718 -10.76 15.49 2.42
N GLU A 719 -9.51 15.03 2.56
CA GLU A 719 -8.55 15.62 3.51
C GLU A 719 -8.21 17.08 3.15
N GLU A 720 -8.08 17.41 1.87
CA GLU A 720 -7.85 18.78 1.39
C GLU A 720 -9.07 19.68 1.65
N ALA A 721 -10.29 19.23 1.33
CA ALA A 721 -11.54 19.94 1.63
C ALA A 721 -11.73 20.18 3.14
N PHE A 722 -11.46 19.16 3.96
CA PHE A 722 -11.55 19.28 5.42
C PHE A 722 -10.48 20.22 5.98
N ARG A 723 -9.24 20.20 5.47
CA ARG A 723 -8.22 21.20 5.83
C ARG A 723 -8.62 22.62 5.40
N GLY A 724 -9.33 22.77 4.29
CA GLY A 724 -9.94 24.04 3.86
C GLY A 724 -10.91 24.58 4.91
N LEU A 725 -11.83 23.74 5.39
CA LEU A 725 -12.75 24.06 6.49
C LEU A 725 -12.03 24.46 7.79
N LEU A 726 -10.93 23.79 8.13
CA LEU A 726 -10.15 24.11 9.34
C LEU A 726 -9.38 25.44 9.22
N ARG A 727 -9.16 25.94 8.00
CA ARG A 727 -8.34 27.13 7.70
C ARG A 727 -9.14 28.34 7.22
N GLN A 728 -10.46 28.20 7.08
CA GLN A 728 -11.31 29.24 6.51
C GLN A 728 -11.25 30.55 7.31
N THR A 729 -11.41 31.67 6.59
CA THR A 729 -11.36 33.04 7.11
C THR A 729 -12.65 33.83 6.85
N ILE A 730 -13.70 33.14 6.40
CA ILE A 730 -14.95 33.73 5.90
C ILE A 730 -15.77 34.31 7.07
N PHE A 731 -15.95 33.54 8.15
CA PHE A 731 -16.68 33.97 9.36
C PHE A 731 -16.21 33.15 10.58
N ASP A 732 -16.55 33.61 11.79
CA ASP A 732 -16.22 32.89 13.03
C ASP A 732 -17.12 31.65 13.17
N LEU A 733 -16.50 30.47 13.27
CA LEU A 733 -17.15 29.15 13.29
C LEU A 733 -16.70 28.36 14.52
N ASP A 734 -17.62 28.03 15.43
CA ASP A 734 -17.43 27.04 16.49
C ASP A 734 -17.97 25.67 16.01
N LEU A 735 -17.06 24.74 15.73
CA LEU A 735 -17.38 23.40 15.26
C LEU A 735 -17.20 22.36 16.39
N CYS A 736 -18.28 21.70 16.80
CA CYS A 736 -18.24 20.58 17.73
C CYS A 736 -18.39 19.25 16.98
N LEU A 737 -17.45 18.33 17.19
CA LEU A 737 -17.40 17.04 16.51
C LEU A 737 -17.65 15.90 17.50
N PHE A 738 -18.67 15.07 17.24
CA PHE A 738 -19.05 13.93 18.09
C PHE A 738 -18.75 12.61 17.37
N PHE A 739 -17.77 11.83 17.85
CA PHE A 739 -17.37 10.57 17.22
C PHE A 739 -17.56 9.38 18.19
N ASP A 740 -18.52 8.50 17.94
CA ASP A 740 -18.72 7.29 18.75
C ASP A 740 -17.92 6.09 18.21
N ALA A 741 -17.47 5.23 19.11
CA ALA A 741 -16.83 3.95 18.83
C ALA A 741 -15.59 4.08 17.92
N LEU A 742 -14.67 5.00 18.23
CA LEU A 742 -13.44 5.22 17.43
C LEU A 742 -12.54 3.97 17.32
N ASP A 743 -12.71 2.98 18.21
CA ASP A 743 -12.10 1.64 18.13
C ASP A 743 -12.73 0.72 17.05
N GLU A 744 -13.89 1.06 16.51
CA GLU A 744 -14.54 0.36 15.39
C GLU A 744 -14.10 0.89 14.01
N TYR A 745 -13.13 1.81 13.96
CA TYR A 745 -12.44 2.23 12.74
C TYR A 745 -11.71 1.03 12.08
N ASP A 746 -11.93 0.82 10.78
CA ASP A 746 -11.37 -0.30 10.02
C ASP A 746 -9.88 -0.15 9.66
N GLY A 747 -9.29 1.02 9.90
CA GLY A 747 -7.87 1.26 9.77
C GLY A 747 -7.15 1.34 11.10
N ARG A 748 -6.01 2.02 11.11
CA ARG A 748 -5.07 1.99 12.24
C ARG A 748 -5.42 3.01 13.34
N PRO A 749 -5.54 2.60 14.62
CA PRO A 749 -5.84 3.51 15.74
C PRO A 749 -4.88 4.70 15.85
N ASP A 750 -3.59 4.53 15.56
CA ASP A 750 -2.60 5.61 15.58
C ASP A 750 -2.81 6.65 14.46
N VAL A 751 -3.28 6.24 13.27
CA VAL A 751 -3.54 7.15 12.14
C VAL A 751 -4.72 8.06 12.46
N ILE A 752 -5.83 7.50 12.96
CA ILE A 752 -6.98 8.30 13.35
C ILE A 752 -6.69 9.13 14.62
N SER A 753 -5.83 8.63 15.52
CA SER A 753 -5.37 9.40 16.69
C SER A 753 -4.52 10.61 16.29
N ALA A 754 -3.60 10.45 15.34
CA ALA A 754 -2.80 11.54 14.78
C ALA A 754 -3.69 12.58 14.08
N PHE A 755 -4.66 12.11 13.27
CA PHE A 755 -5.66 12.99 12.65
C PHE A 755 -6.41 13.82 13.69
N LEU A 756 -7.02 13.23 14.72
CA LEU A 756 -7.77 14.00 15.73
C LEU A 756 -6.88 15.03 16.46
N LYS A 757 -5.61 14.69 16.73
CA LYS A 757 -4.63 15.65 17.27
C LYS A 757 -4.34 16.79 16.30
N ASP A 758 -4.26 16.53 15.01
CA ASP A 758 -4.05 17.55 13.98
C ASP A 758 -5.29 18.44 13.79
N VAL A 759 -6.50 17.88 13.89
CA VAL A 759 -7.77 18.65 13.79
C VAL A 759 -7.85 19.73 14.86
N VAL A 760 -7.37 19.47 16.08
CA VAL A 760 -7.50 20.42 17.21
C VAL A 760 -6.32 21.36 17.39
N LYS A 761 -5.31 21.35 16.51
CA LYS A 761 -4.20 22.31 16.56
C LYS A 761 -4.71 23.71 16.22
N GLU A 762 -4.41 24.70 17.06
CA GLU A 762 -4.75 26.08 16.76
C GLU A 762 -3.95 26.59 15.55
N ILE A 763 -4.65 27.15 14.57
CA ILE A 763 -4.09 27.73 13.35
C ILE A 763 -4.21 29.26 13.49
N PRO A 764 -3.11 30.03 13.60
CA PRO A 764 -3.15 31.45 13.97
C PRO A 764 -3.99 32.36 13.07
N SER A 765 -4.24 31.95 11.81
CA SER A 765 -5.04 32.69 10.84
C SER A 765 -6.47 32.17 10.67
N SER A 766 -6.86 31.09 11.33
CA SER A 766 -8.18 30.47 11.14
C SER A 766 -9.26 31.17 11.97
N ARG A 767 -10.46 31.27 11.41
CA ARG A 767 -11.68 31.68 12.12
C ARG A 767 -12.52 30.50 12.61
N THR A 768 -12.01 29.26 12.46
CA THR A 768 -12.66 28.04 12.95
C THR A 768 -12.05 27.60 14.29
N ARG A 769 -12.86 27.60 15.35
CA ARG A 769 -12.57 26.95 16.64
C ARG A 769 -13.19 25.55 16.64
N ILE A 770 -12.42 24.55 17.06
CA ILE A 770 -12.84 23.14 16.99
C ILE A 770 -12.79 22.49 18.37
N ARG A 771 -13.79 21.65 18.65
CA ARG A 771 -13.86 20.78 19.83
C ARG A 771 -14.23 19.37 19.35
N VAL A 772 -13.56 18.35 19.87
CA VAL A 772 -13.80 16.95 19.49
C VAL A 772 -14.14 16.17 20.76
N LEU A 773 -15.35 15.62 20.83
CA LEU A 773 -15.74 14.65 21.85
C LEU A 773 -15.83 13.29 21.17
N PHE A 774 -15.07 12.30 21.65
CA PHE A 774 -15.15 10.95 21.10
C PHE A 774 -15.19 9.86 22.16
N SER A 775 -15.81 8.73 21.81
CA SER A 775 -15.82 7.52 22.63
C SER A 775 -14.90 6.44 22.04
N SER A 776 -14.24 5.67 22.90
CA SER A 776 -13.55 4.44 22.47
C SER A 776 -13.33 3.44 23.60
N ARG A 777 -12.91 2.21 23.24
CA ARG A 777 -12.22 1.31 24.16
C ARG A 777 -10.89 1.91 24.61
N PRO A 778 -10.46 1.65 25.86
CA PRO A 778 -9.16 2.11 26.36
C PRO A 778 -8.02 1.22 25.84
N TRP A 779 -7.89 1.09 24.52
CA TRP A 779 -6.76 0.40 23.86
C TRP A 779 -5.44 1.13 24.09
N PRO A 780 -4.28 0.44 24.06
CA PRO A 780 -2.98 1.05 24.31
C PRO A 780 -2.71 2.30 23.47
N ALA A 781 -3.01 2.26 22.17
CA ALA A 781 -2.83 3.39 21.26
C ALA A 781 -3.65 4.63 21.67
N PHE A 782 -4.92 4.45 22.09
CA PHE A 782 -5.76 5.57 22.55
C PHE A 782 -5.34 6.07 23.94
N ARG A 783 -4.86 5.19 24.84
CA ARG A 783 -4.28 5.61 26.14
C ARG A 783 -3.01 6.45 25.94
N GLU A 784 -2.09 5.99 25.09
CA GLU A 784 -0.86 6.71 24.76
C GLU A 784 -1.19 8.04 24.06
N ALA A 785 -2.19 8.06 23.19
CA ALA A 785 -2.58 9.26 22.48
C ALA A 785 -3.32 10.30 23.35
N PHE A 786 -4.26 9.87 24.19
CA PHE A 786 -5.30 10.73 24.79
C PHE A 786 -5.45 10.61 26.30
N GLY A 787 -4.63 9.82 27.00
CA GLY A 787 -4.68 9.67 28.45
C GLY A 787 -4.41 10.94 29.27
N SER A 788 -3.94 12.02 28.63
CA SER A 788 -3.78 13.36 29.20
C SER A 788 -4.86 14.37 28.77
N SER A 789 -5.78 13.97 27.88
CA SER A 789 -6.95 14.80 27.51
C SER A 789 -8.01 14.76 28.62
N PRO A 790 -8.84 15.81 28.78
CA PRO A 790 -10.01 15.73 29.66
C PRO A 790 -10.93 14.61 29.19
N GLY A 791 -11.61 13.96 30.14
CA GLY A 791 -12.33 12.73 29.85
C GLY A 791 -12.56 11.89 31.11
N PHE A 792 -13.25 10.77 30.93
CA PHE A 792 -13.53 9.83 32.02
C PHE A 792 -13.69 8.39 31.51
N GLU A 793 -13.70 7.44 32.45
CA GLU A 793 -13.96 6.03 32.22
C GLU A 793 -15.42 5.72 32.58
N ILE A 794 -16.34 5.67 31.60
CA ILE A 794 -17.79 5.59 31.87
C ILE A 794 -18.18 4.46 32.82
N HIS A 795 -17.51 3.30 32.71
CA HIS A 795 -17.74 2.12 33.54
C HIS A 795 -17.41 2.29 35.03
N LYS A 796 -16.80 3.42 35.44
CA LYS A 796 -16.62 3.80 36.85
C LYS A 796 -17.81 4.57 37.43
N HIS A 797 -18.71 5.08 36.58
CA HIS A 797 -19.84 5.94 36.97
C HIS A 797 -21.20 5.23 36.83
N THR A 798 -21.27 4.08 36.16
CA THR A 798 -22.52 3.35 35.88
C THR A 798 -23.10 2.55 37.05
N VAL A 799 -22.58 2.68 38.28
CA VAL A 799 -23.03 1.88 39.44
C VAL A 799 -24.50 2.13 39.79
N ASN A 800 -24.94 3.38 39.76
CA ASN A 800 -26.35 3.72 39.99
C ASN A 800 -27.20 3.37 38.77
N ASP A 801 -26.75 3.73 37.56
CA ASP A 801 -27.46 3.43 36.32
C ASP A 801 -27.72 1.91 36.15
N ILE A 802 -26.77 1.05 36.52
CA ILE A 802 -26.92 -0.41 36.51
C ILE A 802 -27.92 -0.88 37.57
N ARG A 803 -27.92 -0.29 38.77
CA ARG A 803 -28.88 -0.64 39.83
C ARG A 803 -30.31 -0.35 39.36
N ASP A 804 -30.53 0.84 38.81
CA ASP A 804 -31.84 1.27 38.32
C ASP A 804 -32.29 0.42 37.13
N TYR A 805 -31.36 0.09 36.23
CA TYR A 805 -31.59 -0.88 35.15
C TYR A 805 -31.98 -2.27 35.67
N CYS A 806 -31.30 -2.79 36.70
CA CYS A 806 -31.64 -4.07 37.31
C CYS A 806 -33.05 -4.04 37.92
N ILE A 807 -33.37 -3.03 38.72
CA ILE A 807 -34.68 -2.90 39.38
C ILE A 807 -35.78 -2.81 38.32
N ALA A 808 -35.63 -1.92 37.33
CA ALA A 808 -36.61 -1.77 36.24
C ALA A 808 -36.74 -3.03 35.37
N SER A 809 -35.65 -3.78 35.13
CA SER A 809 -35.69 -5.03 34.35
C SER A 809 -36.35 -6.17 35.12
N ILE A 810 -36.20 -6.20 36.45
CA ILE A 810 -36.85 -7.17 37.34
C ILE A 810 -38.34 -6.86 37.41
N CYS A 811 -38.73 -5.67 37.87
CA CYS A 811 -40.14 -5.29 38.06
C CYS A 811 -41.01 -5.22 36.80
N ASN A 812 -40.42 -5.31 35.61
CA ASN A 812 -41.14 -5.46 34.34
C ASN A 812 -41.40 -6.94 33.96
N ASN A 813 -40.94 -7.92 34.73
CA ASN A 813 -41.18 -9.35 34.54
C ASN A 813 -42.02 -9.91 35.71
N PRO A 814 -43.18 -10.56 35.48
CA PRO A 814 -44.13 -10.87 36.55
C PRO A 814 -43.70 -11.81 37.69
N GLU A 815 -42.60 -12.57 37.56
CA GLU A 815 -42.10 -13.49 38.61
C GLU A 815 -40.56 -13.64 38.57
N PRO A 816 -39.85 -13.76 39.72
CA PRO A 816 -40.23 -13.47 41.10
C PRO A 816 -39.42 -12.28 41.67
N ASP A 817 -40.00 -11.08 41.64
CA ASP A 817 -39.37 -9.83 42.11
C ASP A 817 -38.78 -9.95 43.52
N GLU A 818 -39.52 -10.53 44.47
CA GLU A 818 -39.11 -10.66 45.87
C GLU A 818 -37.82 -11.48 46.08
N LEU A 819 -37.50 -12.39 45.15
CA LEU A 819 -36.29 -13.24 45.24
C LEU A 819 -35.10 -12.64 44.48
N LEU A 820 -35.35 -11.86 43.42
CA LEU A 820 -34.29 -11.26 42.59
C LEU A 820 -33.83 -9.89 43.10
N LEU A 821 -34.73 -9.07 43.67
CA LEU A 821 -34.36 -7.75 44.21
C LEU A 821 -33.26 -7.80 45.29
N PRO A 822 -33.24 -8.77 46.24
CA PRO A 822 -32.14 -8.92 47.19
C PRO A 822 -30.77 -9.24 46.56
N MET A 823 -30.75 -9.75 45.32
CA MET A 823 -29.52 -10.13 44.60
C MET A 823 -28.90 -8.95 43.81
N VAL A 824 -29.66 -7.86 43.61
CA VAL A 824 -29.21 -6.67 42.84
C VAL A 824 -27.88 -6.08 43.35
N PRO A 825 -27.61 -5.92 44.66
CA PRO A 825 -26.33 -5.39 45.13
C PRO A 825 -25.12 -6.23 44.70
N ASP A 826 -25.25 -7.56 44.68
CA ASP A 826 -24.20 -8.47 44.20
C ASP A 826 -24.05 -8.39 42.68
N ILE A 827 -25.16 -8.33 41.92
CA ILE A 827 -25.13 -8.16 40.46
C ILE A 827 -24.43 -6.84 40.08
N VAL A 828 -24.79 -5.73 40.72
CA VAL A 828 -24.17 -4.40 40.51
C VAL A 828 -22.67 -4.43 40.80
N ARG A 829 -22.26 -5.05 41.93
CA ARG A 829 -20.85 -5.17 42.31
C ARG A 829 -20.04 -6.00 41.31
N ARG A 830 -20.60 -7.11 40.83
CA ARG A 830 -19.92 -8.07 39.94
C ARG A 830 -19.91 -7.63 38.48
N ALA A 831 -20.86 -6.81 38.06
CA ALA A 831 -20.91 -6.24 36.71
C ALA A 831 -19.71 -5.36 36.35
N GLN A 832 -18.99 -4.78 37.34
CA GLN A 832 -17.83 -3.89 37.14
C GLN A 832 -18.04 -2.81 36.05
N GLY A 833 -19.26 -2.27 35.99
CA GLY A 833 -19.68 -1.23 35.02
C GLY A 833 -20.09 -1.72 33.62
N VAL A 834 -20.28 -3.03 33.41
CA VAL A 834 -20.60 -3.64 32.11
C VAL A 834 -22.09 -4.04 32.02
N PHE A 835 -22.91 -3.21 31.37
CA PHE A 835 -24.34 -3.49 31.15
C PHE A 835 -24.60 -4.77 30.36
N LEU A 836 -23.74 -5.14 29.41
CA LEU A 836 -23.91 -6.38 28.65
C LEU A 836 -23.90 -7.62 29.55
N TRP A 837 -23.02 -7.65 30.55
CA TRP A 837 -22.95 -8.72 31.55
C TRP A 837 -24.24 -8.76 32.38
N VAL A 838 -24.75 -7.60 32.80
CA VAL A 838 -26.02 -7.49 33.55
C VAL A 838 -27.20 -8.02 32.73
N LYS A 839 -27.31 -7.64 31.45
CA LYS A 839 -28.35 -8.16 30.54
C LYS A 839 -28.30 -9.69 30.42
N LEU A 840 -27.09 -10.24 30.30
CA LEU A 840 -26.86 -11.68 30.22
C LEU A 840 -27.21 -12.41 31.53
N VAL A 841 -26.80 -11.88 32.68
CA VAL A 841 -27.09 -12.45 34.00
C VAL A 841 -28.59 -12.44 34.29
N LEU A 842 -29.28 -11.32 34.06
CA LEU A 842 -30.73 -11.25 34.28
C LEU A 842 -31.50 -12.20 33.36
N ARG A 843 -31.06 -12.38 32.11
CA ARG A 843 -31.61 -13.37 31.17
C ARG A 843 -31.44 -14.81 31.67
N ASP A 844 -30.25 -15.16 32.17
CA ASP A 844 -29.96 -16.49 32.69
C ASP A 844 -30.76 -16.77 33.99
N LEU A 845 -30.85 -15.80 34.90
CA LEU A 845 -31.67 -15.91 36.13
C LEU A 845 -33.17 -16.03 35.81
N ALA A 846 -33.69 -15.25 34.86
CA ALA A 846 -35.06 -15.39 34.37
C ALA A 846 -35.32 -16.77 33.73
N SER A 847 -34.34 -17.33 33.01
CA SER A 847 -34.44 -18.70 32.46
C SER A 847 -34.49 -19.77 33.56
N VAL A 848 -33.76 -19.59 34.66
CA VAL A 848 -33.82 -20.49 35.84
C VAL A 848 -35.18 -20.38 36.53
N ALA A 849 -35.70 -19.16 36.72
CA ALA A 849 -37.03 -18.94 37.28
C ALA A 849 -38.14 -19.61 36.45
N ALA A 850 -38.17 -19.34 35.13
CA ALA A 850 -39.18 -19.90 34.23
C ALA A 850 -39.18 -21.45 34.18
N LYS A 851 -38.02 -22.10 34.38
CA LYS A 851 -37.89 -23.56 34.43
C LYS A 851 -38.35 -24.18 35.76
N MET A 852 -38.59 -23.38 36.78
CA MET A 852 -38.84 -23.80 38.17
C MET A 852 -40.18 -23.26 38.71
N ALA A 853 -41.06 -22.74 37.85
CA ALA A 853 -42.34 -22.14 38.23
C ALA A 853 -43.21 -23.06 39.12
N ASP A 854 -43.14 -24.37 38.90
CA ASP A 854 -43.89 -25.37 39.68
C ASP A 854 -43.26 -25.74 41.05
N ASN A 855 -42.08 -25.21 41.41
CA ASN A 855 -41.33 -25.63 42.62
C ASN A 855 -40.67 -24.46 43.37
N VAL A 856 -41.51 -23.52 43.82
CA VAL A 856 -41.12 -22.25 44.48
C VAL A 856 -40.21 -22.45 45.71
N SER A 857 -40.37 -23.54 46.47
CA SER A 857 -39.69 -23.75 47.77
C SER A 857 -38.16 -23.85 47.68
N ASN A 858 -37.60 -24.23 46.54
CA ASN A 858 -36.14 -24.27 46.31
C ASN A 858 -35.63 -23.18 45.34
N LEU A 859 -36.51 -22.32 44.83
CA LEU A 859 -36.19 -21.40 43.75
C LEU A 859 -35.12 -20.38 44.13
N GLY A 860 -35.20 -19.76 45.32
CA GLY A 860 -34.21 -18.79 45.79
C GLY A 860 -32.79 -19.38 45.91
N VAL A 861 -32.67 -20.63 46.36
CA VAL A 861 -31.37 -21.34 46.43
C VAL A 861 -30.83 -21.58 45.02
N LYS A 862 -31.67 -22.05 44.08
CA LYS A 862 -31.26 -22.31 42.69
C LYS A 862 -30.89 -21.03 41.94
N LEU A 863 -31.58 -19.91 42.17
CA LEU A 863 -31.19 -18.61 41.63
C LEU A 863 -29.85 -18.15 42.19
N ARG A 864 -29.59 -18.37 43.48
CA ARG A 864 -28.30 -18.01 44.09
C ARG A 864 -27.14 -18.86 43.56
N GLU A 865 -27.31 -20.19 43.52
CA GLU A 865 -26.35 -21.11 42.89
C GLU A 865 -26.08 -20.72 41.43
N ALA A 866 -27.11 -20.35 40.66
CA ALA A 866 -26.96 -19.90 39.28
C ALA A 866 -26.14 -18.61 39.19
N LEU A 867 -26.43 -17.59 40.00
CA LEU A 867 -25.62 -16.36 40.06
C LEU A 867 -24.17 -16.67 40.45
N ASP A 868 -23.95 -17.48 41.48
CA ASP A 868 -22.61 -17.78 41.98
C ASP A 868 -21.79 -18.65 41.01
N SER A 869 -22.45 -19.40 40.10
CA SER A 869 -21.81 -20.17 39.01
C SER A 869 -21.37 -19.34 37.79
N ILE A 870 -21.86 -18.11 37.66
CA ILE A 870 -21.59 -17.23 36.52
C ILE A 870 -20.20 -16.59 36.67
N PRO A 871 -19.34 -16.53 35.63
CA PRO A 871 -18.08 -15.77 35.70
C PRO A 871 -18.26 -14.25 35.63
N ASP A 872 -17.33 -13.48 36.22
CA ASP A 872 -17.36 -12.00 36.25
C ASP A 872 -16.81 -11.34 34.96
N GLN A 873 -16.03 -12.05 34.14
CA GLN A 873 -15.53 -11.55 32.85
C GLN A 873 -16.36 -12.10 31.68
N LEU A 874 -16.49 -11.32 30.61
CA LEU A 874 -17.28 -11.72 29.43
C LEU A 874 -16.69 -12.93 28.71
N ASP A 875 -15.37 -13.01 28.55
CA ASP A 875 -14.69 -14.13 27.88
C ASP A 875 -14.92 -15.46 28.62
N ASP A 876 -14.79 -15.44 29.94
CA ASP A 876 -15.06 -16.59 30.81
C ASP A 876 -16.56 -16.93 30.77
N TYR A 877 -17.44 -15.92 30.72
CA TYR A 877 -18.88 -16.11 30.58
C TYR A 877 -19.28 -16.78 29.26
N TYR A 878 -18.67 -16.38 28.13
CA TYR A 878 -18.88 -17.03 26.84
C TYR A 878 -18.36 -18.47 26.85
N SER A 879 -17.20 -18.70 27.49
CA SER A 879 -16.66 -20.05 27.72
C SER A 879 -17.63 -20.91 28.52
N ALA A 880 -18.19 -20.40 29.62
CA ALA A 880 -19.21 -21.07 30.42
C ALA A 880 -20.52 -21.33 29.66
N ILE A 881 -20.92 -20.45 28.72
CA ILE A 881 -22.04 -20.75 27.80
C ILE A 881 -21.72 -21.99 26.96
N ILE A 882 -20.55 -22.05 26.33
CA ILE A 882 -20.18 -23.20 25.49
C ILE A 882 -19.99 -24.48 26.32
N GLU A 883 -19.47 -24.38 27.53
CA GLU A 883 -19.30 -25.53 28.42
C GLU A 883 -20.64 -26.19 28.78
N ARG A 884 -21.69 -25.38 28.96
CA ARG A 884 -23.09 -25.84 29.16
C ARG A 884 -23.70 -26.51 27.92
N ILE A 885 -23.13 -26.33 26.72
CA ILE A 885 -23.60 -27.00 25.50
C ILE A 885 -23.09 -28.46 25.50
N PRO A 886 -23.98 -29.46 25.29
CA PRO A 886 -23.60 -30.87 25.23
C PRO A 886 -22.48 -31.13 24.21
N GLU A 887 -21.51 -31.98 24.56
CA GLU A 887 -20.33 -32.26 23.71
C GLU A 887 -20.71 -32.67 22.28
N VAL A 888 -21.78 -33.48 22.13
CA VAL A 888 -22.33 -33.91 20.85
C VAL A 888 -22.75 -32.76 19.92
N SER A 889 -23.08 -31.59 20.49
CA SER A 889 -23.50 -30.39 19.76
C SER A 889 -22.34 -29.43 19.49
N ARG A 890 -21.19 -29.57 20.18
CA ARG A 890 -20.09 -28.60 20.12
C ARG A 890 -19.42 -28.49 18.75
N TRP A 891 -19.46 -29.53 17.92
CA TRP A 891 -19.06 -29.39 16.51
C TRP A 891 -19.96 -28.37 15.78
N GLY A 892 -21.27 -28.48 15.95
CA GLY A 892 -22.21 -27.53 15.34
C GLY A 892 -22.07 -26.12 15.90
N THR A 893 -21.79 -25.98 17.20
CA THR A 893 -21.40 -24.72 17.83
C THR A 893 -20.17 -24.11 17.17
N TYR A 894 -19.09 -24.89 16.98
CA TYR A 894 -17.86 -24.44 16.34
C TYR A 894 -18.13 -23.95 14.92
N VAL A 895 -18.79 -24.77 14.09
CA VAL A 895 -19.12 -24.43 12.69
C VAL A 895 -19.95 -23.15 12.61
N VAL A 896 -21.03 -23.06 13.38
CA VAL A 896 -21.96 -21.92 13.34
C VAL A 896 -21.27 -20.61 13.74
N LEU A 897 -20.47 -20.62 14.81
CA LEU A 897 -19.78 -19.42 15.29
C LEU A 897 -18.62 -19.00 14.36
N GLU A 898 -17.76 -19.93 13.92
CA GLU A 898 -16.70 -19.63 12.95
C GLU A 898 -17.28 -19.11 11.62
N THR A 899 -18.34 -19.75 11.11
CA THR A 899 -18.99 -19.36 9.84
C THR A 899 -19.50 -17.92 9.89
N VAL A 900 -20.17 -17.51 10.98
CA VAL A 900 -20.64 -16.12 11.14
C VAL A 900 -19.48 -15.15 11.38
N SER A 901 -18.38 -15.57 12.00
CA SER A 901 -17.21 -14.70 12.20
C SER A 901 -16.45 -14.40 10.91
N ARG A 902 -16.27 -15.43 10.07
CA ARG A 902 -15.47 -15.39 8.85
C ARG A 902 -16.21 -14.87 7.61
N SER A 903 -17.53 -14.70 7.65
CA SER A 903 -18.29 -14.20 6.50
C SER A 903 -18.17 -12.67 6.34
N GLU A 904 -17.88 -12.22 5.11
CA GLU A 904 -17.91 -10.80 4.76
C GLU A 904 -19.33 -10.22 4.64
N SER A 905 -20.34 -11.09 4.52
CA SER A 905 -21.73 -10.70 4.25
C SER A 905 -22.68 -11.36 5.24
N ASN A 906 -23.76 -10.66 5.58
CA ASN A 906 -24.79 -11.15 6.48
C ASN A 906 -25.45 -12.44 5.92
N LEU A 907 -25.11 -13.60 6.49
CA LEU A 907 -25.62 -14.90 6.09
C LEU A 907 -27.09 -15.06 6.50
N SER A 908 -27.92 -15.63 5.62
CA SER A 908 -29.28 -15.98 6.00
C SER A 908 -29.30 -17.18 6.97
N PRO A 909 -30.31 -17.33 7.84
CA PRO A 909 -30.41 -18.48 8.73
C PRO A 909 -30.38 -19.82 7.99
N ALA A 910 -31.01 -19.87 6.80
CA ALA A 910 -31.03 -21.06 5.95
C ALA A 910 -29.64 -21.41 5.40
N ASP A 911 -28.85 -20.42 4.99
CA ASP A 911 -27.52 -20.65 4.41
C ASP A 911 -26.48 -21.02 5.49
N LEU A 912 -26.59 -20.40 6.67
CA LEU A 912 -25.81 -20.79 7.85
C LEU A 912 -26.14 -22.22 8.29
N PHE A 913 -27.42 -22.59 8.26
CA PHE A 913 -27.86 -23.95 8.58
C PHE A 913 -27.41 -24.98 7.55
N ARG A 914 -27.47 -24.67 6.25
CA ARG A 914 -26.90 -25.53 5.19
C ARG A 914 -25.38 -25.68 5.33
N THR A 915 -24.66 -24.61 5.67
CA THR A 915 -23.21 -24.67 5.95
C THR A 915 -22.89 -25.59 7.13
N LEU A 916 -23.73 -25.57 8.18
CA LEU A 916 -23.64 -26.48 9.31
C LEU A 916 -23.77 -27.95 8.88
N GLU A 917 -24.85 -28.31 8.18
CA GLU A 917 -25.09 -29.70 7.80
C GLU A 917 -24.00 -30.20 6.82
N CYS A 918 -23.57 -29.37 5.84
CA CYS A 918 -22.47 -29.71 4.94
C CYS A 918 -21.09 -29.87 5.61
N SER A 919 -20.90 -29.38 6.84
CA SER A 919 -19.55 -29.30 7.46
C SER A 919 -18.89 -30.66 7.60
N ASN A 920 -19.63 -31.70 8.00
CA ASN A 920 -19.12 -33.04 8.28
C ASN A 920 -19.05 -33.97 7.05
N CYS A 921 -19.58 -33.58 5.90
CA CYS A 921 -19.61 -34.44 4.72
C CYS A 921 -18.19 -34.83 4.31
N ALA A 922 -17.93 -36.14 4.23
CA ALA A 922 -16.65 -36.71 3.85
C ALA A 922 -16.47 -36.70 2.32
N THR A 923 -17.55 -36.89 1.58
CA THR A 923 -17.56 -36.85 0.12
C THR A 923 -18.42 -35.74 -0.47
N PHE A 924 -18.20 -35.46 -1.75
CA PHE A 924 -19.03 -34.53 -2.52
C PHE A 924 -20.47 -35.00 -2.63
N ASP A 925 -20.69 -36.30 -2.86
CA ASP A 925 -22.02 -36.88 -3.03
C ASP A 925 -22.81 -36.88 -1.70
N ASP A 926 -22.16 -37.20 -0.56
CA ASP A 926 -22.79 -37.07 0.77
C ASP A 926 -23.33 -35.64 0.97
N GLY A 927 -22.49 -34.63 0.70
CA GLY A 927 -22.88 -33.23 0.88
C GLY A 927 -23.92 -32.74 -0.12
N LYS A 928 -24.06 -33.40 -1.27
CA LYS A 928 -25.15 -33.15 -2.22
C LYS A 928 -26.46 -33.77 -1.72
N ASP A 929 -26.43 -34.99 -1.24
CA ASP A 929 -27.61 -35.67 -0.69
C ASP A 929 -28.10 -34.96 0.59
N ASP A 930 -27.21 -34.53 1.48
CA ASP A 930 -27.55 -33.73 2.66
C ASP A 930 -28.28 -32.42 2.28
N LEU A 931 -27.79 -31.67 1.28
CA LEU A 931 -28.47 -30.47 0.79
C LEU A 931 -29.83 -30.77 0.15
N LEU A 932 -29.94 -31.84 -0.65
CA LEU A 932 -31.20 -32.24 -1.28
C LEU A 932 -32.25 -32.68 -0.25
N LEU A 933 -31.82 -33.38 0.81
CA LEU A 933 -32.68 -33.74 1.94
C LEU A 933 -33.20 -32.50 2.69
N LEU A 934 -32.38 -31.46 2.85
CA LEU A 934 -32.78 -30.18 3.45
C LEU A 934 -33.72 -29.37 2.55
N GLU A 935 -33.55 -29.40 1.22
CA GLU A 935 -34.52 -28.78 0.31
C GLU A 935 -35.88 -29.51 0.34
N TYR A 936 -35.88 -30.84 0.45
CA TYR A 936 -37.11 -31.63 0.52
C TYR A 936 -37.78 -31.59 1.91
N ARG A 937 -37.00 -31.45 2.99
CA ARG A 937 -37.46 -31.31 4.37
C ARG A 937 -36.73 -30.16 5.07
N PRO A 938 -37.10 -28.90 4.82
CA PRO A 938 -36.55 -27.77 5.55
C PRO A 938 -36.85 -27.94 7.05
N PRO A 939 -35.89 -27.67 7.96
CA PRO A 939 -36.13 -27.82 9.38
C PRO A 939 -37.25 -26.89 9.86
N SER A 940 -38.21 -27.42 10.60
CA SER A 940 -39.05 -26.57 11.45
C SER A 940 -38.16 -25.93 12.52
N MET A 941 -38.28 -24.62 12.70
CA MET A 941 -37.59 -23.85 13.76
C MET A 941 -36.05 -23.80 13.60
N VAL A 942 -35.57 -23.46 12.40
CA VAL A 942 -34.13 -23.22 12.11
C VAL A 942 -33.52 -22.23 13.12
N ASP A 943 -34.21 -21.13 13.41
CA ASP A 943 -33.70 -20.06 14.27
C ASP A 943 -33.48 -20.52 15.71
N ASP A 944 -34.40 -21.33 16.25
CA ASP A 944 -34.27 -21.90 17.59
C ASP A 944 -33.15 -22.95 17.65
N ARG A 945 -32.94 -23.73 16.58
CA ARG A 945 -31.82 -24.68 16.50
C ARG A 945 -30.47 -23.95 16.39
N LEU A 946 -30.38 -22.84 15.65
CA LEU A 946 -29.17 -21.99 15.58
C LEU A 946 -28.90 -21.28 16.91
N ARG A 947 -29.94 -20.79 17.60
CA ARG A 947 -29.83 -20.21 18.95
C ARG A 947 -29.37 -21.24 19.98
N ALA A 948 -29.92 -22.47 19.94
CA ALA A 948 -29.51 -23.56 20.82
C ALA A 948 -28.04 -23.97 20.58
N LEU A 949 -27.62 -24.14 19.32
CA LEU A 949 -26.24 -24.49 18.96
C LEU A 949 -25.22 -23.40 19.31
N SER A 950 -25.62 -22.12 19.29
CA SER A 950 -24.75 -21.00 19.66
C SER A 950 -24.85 -20.61 21.15
N GLY A 951 -25.68 -21.28 21.95
CA GLY A 951 -25.96 -20.89 23.34
C GLY A 951 -26.58 -19.49 23.49
N GLY A 952 -27.22 -18.99 22.43
CA GLY A 952 -27.74 -17.62 22.34
C GLY A 952 -26.67 -16.55 22.17
N LEU A 953 -25.50 -16.89 21.60
CA LEU A 953 -24.46 -15.94 21.18
C LEU A 953 -24.70 -15.36 19.75
N ILE A 954 -25.64 -15.95 18.99
CA ILE A 954 -26.09 -15.45 17.68
C ILE A 954 -27.56 -15.03 17.76
N ASP A 955 -27.83 -13.85 17.24
CA ASP A 955 -29.16 -13.31 17.00
C ASP A 955 -29.54 -13.42 15.52
N ILE A 956 -30.83 -13.65 15.28
CA ILE A 956 -31.42 -13.60 13.94
C ILE A 956 -32.22 -12.30 13.82
N VAL A 957 -31.85 -11.47 12.84
CA VAL A 957 -32.42 -10.14 12.61
C VAL A 957 -33.39 -10.18 11.44
N TYR A 958 -34.58 -9.62 11.63
CA TYR A 958 -35.63 -9.47 10.62
C TYR A 958 -35.82 -7.98 10.30
N PRO A 959 -35.06 -7.41 9.35
CA PRO A 959 -35.21 -6.00 8.99
C PRO A 959 -36.56 -5.75 8.32
N SER A 960 -37.17 -4.59 8.59
CA SER A 960 -38.45 -4.18 7.99
C SER A 960 -38.40 -4.07 6.46
N LYS A 961 -37.20 -3.92 5.89
CA LYS A 961 -36.89 -4.08 4.47
C LYS A 961 -35.59 -4.88 4.33
N GLY A 962 -35.67 -6.11 3.81
CA GLY A 962 -34.50 -6.95 3.56
C GLY A 962 -34.79 -8.45 3.73
N LYS A 963 -33.74 -9.28 3.64
CA LYS A 963 -33.78 -10.68 4.05
C LYS A 963 -33.38 -10.81 5.51
N ALA A 964 -33.88 -11.83 6.19
CA ALA A 964 -33.41 -12.18 7.54
C ALA A 964 -31.94 -12.65 7.50
N TYR A 965 -31.18 -12.34 8.55
CA TYR A 965 -29.76 -12.70 8.66
C TYR A 965 -29.31 -13.01 10.09
N ALA A 966 -28.26 -13.81 10.21
CA ALA A 966 -27.59 -14.12 11.45
C ALA A 966 -26.46 -13.12 11.76
N GLN A 967 -26.32 -12.73 13.02
CA GLN A 967 -25.20 -11.93 13.52
C GLN A 967 -24.86 -12.34 14.95
N PHE A 968 -23.65 -12.03 15.43
CA PHE A 968 -23.34 -12.15 16.87
C PHE A 968 -24.21 -11.20 17.71
N MET A 969 -24.59 -11.62 18.92
CA MET A 969 -25.34 -10.77 19.85
C MET A 969 -24.58 -9.50 20.27
N HIS A 970 -23.24 -9.56 20.32
CA HIS A 970 -22.38 -8.41 20.60
C HIS A 970 -20.99 -8.58 19.96
N GLN A 971 -20.27 -7.47 19.73
CA GLN A 971 -18.98 -7.50 19.04
C GLN A 971 -17.91 -8.30 19.80
N THR A 972 -17.93 -8.27 21.14
CA THR A 972 -17.05 -9.10 21.99
C THR A 972 -17.24 -10.60 21.78
N CYS A 973 -18.43 -11.06 21.42
CA CYS A 973 -18.65 -12.47 21.09
C CYS A 973 -17.89 -12.87 19.82
N LYS A 974 -17.82 -11.96 18.83
CA LYS A 974 -17.05 -12.17 17.59
C LYS A 974 -15.55 -12.19 17.89
N GLU A 975 -15.05 -11.18 18.60
CA GLU A 975 -13.64 -11.08 18.99
C GLU A 975 -13.18 -12.31 19.80
N TRP A 976 -14.04 -12.81 20.69
CA TRP A 976 -13.78 -14.03 21.47
C TRP A 976 -13.76 -15.30 20.61
N VAL A 977 -14.56 -15.38 19.54
CA VAL A 977 -14.49 -16.48 18.55
C VAL A 977 -13.23 -16.42 17.69
N GLU A 978 -12.70 -15.21 17.44
CA GLU A 978 -11.48 -15.00 16.66
C GLU A 978 -10.18 -15.23 17.47
N ASP A 979 -10.29 -15.36 18.80
CA ASP A 979 -9.19 -15.77 19.68
C ASP A 979 -8.78 -17.23 19.44
N LEU A 980 -7.46 -17.50 19.37
CA LEU A 980 -6.90 -18.83 19.12
C LEU A 980 -7.32 -19.90 20.17
N ARG A 981 -7.74 -19.47 21.36
CA ARG A 981 -8.27 -20.34 22.42
C ARG A 981 -9.68 -20.85 22.11
N PHE A 982 -10.50 -20.12 21.35
CA PHE A 982 -11.89 -20.48 21.05
C PHE A 982 -12.02 -21.91 20.54
N LYS A 983 -11.23 -22.27 19.53
CA LYS A 983 -11.22 -23.62 18.93
C LYS A 983 -11.00 -24.71 19.98
N HIS A 984 -10.10 -24.48 20.93
CA HIS A 984 -9.79 -25.42 22.02
C HIS A 984 -10.91 -25.47 23.08
N ILE A 985 -11.52 -24.33 23.41
CA ILE A 985 -12.66 -24.26 24.34
C ILE A 985 -13.86 -25.04 23.80
N VAL A 986 -14.18 -24.90 22.51
CA VAL A 986 -15.32 -25.58 21.90
C VAL A 986 -15.03 -27.06 21.61
N LEU A 987 -13.88 -27.39 21.00
CA LEU A 987 -13.63 -28.74 20.48
C LEU A 987 -12.80 -29.64 21.42
N GLY A 988 -12.21 -29.11 22.49
CA GLY A 988 -11.32 -29.87 23.38
C GLY A 988 -10.18 -30.53 22.61
N GLU A 989 -9.94 -31.82 22.85
CA GLU A 989 -8.91 -32.60 22.14
C GLU A 989 -9.10 -32.62 20.61
N ARG A 990 -10.34 -32.52 20.11
CA ARG A 990 -10.63 -32.51 18.66
C ARG A 990 -10.10 -31.25 17.96
N ALA A 991 -9.76 -30.19 18.70
CA ALA A 991 -9.15 -28.98 18.16
C ALA A 991 -7.83 -29.25 17.41
N ASN A 992 -7.08 -30.26 17.84
CA ASN A 992 -5.81 -30.68 17.22
C ASN A 992 -6.02 -31.57 15.98
N ALA A 993 -7.18 -32.23 15.88
CA ALA A 993 -7.47 -33.18 14.80
C ALA A 993 -8.17 -32.53 13.58
N THR A 994 -8.89 -31.43 13.77
CA THR A 994 -9.50 -30.68 12.66
C THR A 994 -8.61 -29.52 12.21
N TRP A 995 -8.49 -29.34 10.90
CA TRP A 995 -7.90 -28.15 10.29
C TRP A 995 -8.95 -27.14 9.80
N GLN A 996 -10.22 -27.55 9.75
CA GLN A 996 -11.30 -26.76 9.15
C GLN A 996 -11.70 -25.57 10.03
N ASN A 997 -12.06 -24.47 9.38
CA ASN A 997 -12.53 -23.20 9.94
C ASN A 997 -13.69 -22.61 9.11
N GLY A 998 -14.19 -21.42 9.47
CA GLY A 998 -15.33 -20.77 8.81
C GLY A 998 -15.16 -20.57 7.29
N HIS A 999 -13.96 -20.26 6.82
CA HIS A 999 -13.71 -20.15 5.37
C HIS A 999 -13.81 -21.50 4.67
N SER A 1000 -13.25 -22.57 5.24
CA SER A 1000 -13.36 -23.92 4.65
C SER A 1000 -14.80 -24.46 4.64
N PHE A 1001 -15.60 -24.18 5.67
CA PHE A 1001 -17.02 -24.58 5.71
C PHE A 1001 -17.82 -23.84 4.63
N LEU A 1002 -17.64 -22.52 4.50
CA LEU A 1002 -18.31 -21.71 3.47
C LEU A 1002 -17.85 -22.07 2.06
N ALA A 1003 -16.56 -22.35 1.86
CA ALA A 1003 -16.04 -22.84 0.58
C ALA A 1003 -16.70 -24.16 0.18
N LYS A 1004 -16.80 -25.12 1.10
CA LYS A 1004 -17.50 -26.40 0.89
C LYS A 1004 -18.99 -26.18 0.56
N TYR A 1005 -19.69 -25.35 1.34
CA TYR A 1005 -21.11 -25.04 1.12
C TYR A 1005 -21.38 -24.39 -0.25
N TYR A 1006 -20.69 -23.31 -0.59
CA TYR A 1006 -20.90 -22.64 -1.89
C TYR A 1006 -20.50 -23.54 -3.06
N PHE A 1007 -19.46 -24.37 -2.90
CA PHE A 1007 -19.12 -25.38 -3.89
C PHE A 1007 -20.22 -26.42 -4.09
N LEU A 1008 -20.92 -26.84 -3.02
CA LEU A 1008 -22.03 -27.78 -3.10
C LEU A 1008 -23.35 -27.15 -3.59
N GLU A 1009 -23.62 -25.88 -3.32
CA GLU A 1009 -24.85 -25.20 -3.78
C GLU A 1009 -24.99 -25.14 -5.32
N GLY A 1010 -23.90 -25.31 -6.08
CA GLY A 1010 -23.94 -25.09 -7.53
C GLY A 1010 -24.24 -23.64 -7.88
N LYS A 1011 -23.79 -22.73 -7.02
CA LYS A 1011 -23.73 -21.31 -7.27
C LYS A 1011 -22.29 -20.97 -6.96
N ILE A 1012 -21.50 -20.63 -7.98
CA ILE A 1012 -20.12 -20.16 -7.80
C ILE A 1012 -20.05 -18.63 -8.02
N PRO A 1013 -20.61 -17.81 -7.10
CA PRO A 1013 -20.41 -16.37 -7.11
C PRO A 1013 -19.08 -16.01 -6.43
N ASN A 1014 -18.78 -14.71 -6.37
CA ASN A 1014 -17.62 -14.14 -5.69
C ASN A 1014 -17.36 -14.73 -4.26
N PRO A 1015 -18.37 -14.92 -3.38
CA PRO A 1015 -18.22 -15.63 -2.11
C PRO A 1015 -17.47 -16.98 -2.15
N PHE A 1016 -17.69 -17.85 -3.14
CA PHE A 1016 -16.95 -19.12 -3.21
C PHE A 1016 -15.44 -18.86 -3.37
N ILE A 1017 -15.08 -17.99 -4.30
CA ILE A 1017 -13.68 -17.67 -4.64
C ILE A 1017 -12.98 -17.11 -3.40
N HIS A 1018 -13.62 -16.15 -2.74
CA HIS A 1018 -13.14 -15.53 -1.51
C HIS A 1018 -12.91 -16.57 -0.40
N HIS A 1019 -13.92 -17.38 -0.07
CA HIS A 1019 -13.81 -18.36 1.02
C HIS A 1019 -12.87 -19.53 0.70
N ALA A 1020 -12.82 -20.01 -0.56
CA ALA A 1020 -11.92 -21.09 -0.95
C ALA A 1020 -10.44 -20.65 -0.90
N ARG A 1021 -10.13 -19.41 -1.33
CA ARG A 1021 -8.79 -18.84 -1.19
C ARG A 1021 -8.40 -18.64 0.27
N LEU A 1022 -9.25 -17.98 1.06
CA LEU A 1022 -8.96 -17.76 2.47
C LEU A 1022 -8.91 -19.05 3.28
N ALA A 1023 -9.60 -20.12 2.87
CA ALA A 1023 -9.42 -21.45 3.47
C ALA A 1023 -7.97 -21.95 3.31
N GLU A 1024 -7.40 -21.89 2.10
CA GLU A 1024 -6.00 -22.26 1.89
C GLU A 1024 -5.03 -21.33 2.65
N GLU A 1025 -5.26 -20.02 2.60
CA GLU A 1025 -4.40 -19.02 3.24
C GLU A 1025 -4.42 -19.10 4.78
N THR A 1026 -5.58 -19.40 5.40
CA THR A 1026 -5.74 -19.43 6.87
C THR A 1026 -5.53 -20.81 7.51
N THR A 1027 -5.71 -21.91 6.76
CA THR A 1027 -5.49 -23.27 7.27
C THR A 1027 -4.13 -23.84 6.87
N GLY A 1028 -3.50 -23.29 5.82
CA GLY A 1028 -2.31 -23.87 5.20
C GLY A 1028 -2.58 -25.20 4.47
N ILE A 1029 -3.86 -25.57 4.31
CA ILE A 1029 -4.28 -26.86 3.75
C ILE A 1029 -5.13 -26.66 2.49
N SER A 1030 -4.72 -27.36 1.45
CA SER A 1030 -5.41 -27.48 0.18
C SER A 1030 -6.83 -28.04 0.33
N GLN A 1031 -7.77 -27.47 -0.43
CA GLN A 1031 -9.14 -27.97 -0.50
C GLN A 1031 -9.31 -29.16 -1.47
N TYR A 1032 -8.20 -29.67 -2.03
CA TYR A 1032 -8.18 -30.74 -3.03
C TYR A 1032 -8.96 -31.98 -2.62
N SER A 1033 -8.78 -32.46 -1.38
CA SER A 1033 -9.36 -33.73 -0.91
C SER A 1033 -10.89 -33.80 -1.00
N PHE A 1034 -11.58 -32.66 -0.93
CA PHE A 1034 -13.02 -32.58 -1.12
C PHE A 1034 -13.39 -32.22 -2.57
N PHE A 1035 -12.73 -31.22 -3.17
CA PHE A 1035 -13.07 -30.76 -4.52
C PHE A 1035 -12.74 -31.78 -5.63
N SER A 1036 -11.77 -32.68 -5.41
CA SER A 1036 -11.36 -33.71 -6.38
C SER A 1036 -12.41 -34.80 -6.60
N GLN A 1037 -13.33 -34.95 -5.64
CA GLN A 1037 -14.41 -35.92 -5.66
C GLN A 1037 -15.59 -35.47 -6.54
N ALA A 1038 -15.65 -34.19 -6.90
CA ALA A 1038 -16.73 -33.65 -7.72
C ALA A 1038 -16.72 -34.25 -9.14
N PRO A 1039 -17.85 -34.81 -9.64
CA PRO A 1039 -17.90 -35.37 -10.99
C PRO A 1039 -17.52 -34.35 -12.07
N SER A 1040 -16.80 -34.77 -13.12
CA SER A 1040 -16.49 -33.86 -14.24
C SER A 1040 -17.74 -33.38 -14.99
N SER A 1041 -18.88 -34.04 -14.84
CA SER A 1041 -20.19 -33.53 -15.28
C SER A 1041 -20.66 -32.33 -14.45
N TYR A 1042 -20.43 -32.36 -13.13
CA TYR A 1042 -20.69 -31.25 -12.23
C TYR A 1042 -19.81 -30.05 -12.58
N LEU A 1043 -18.50 -30.24 -12.66
CA LEU A 1043 -17.56 -29.17 -13.03
C LEU A 1043 -17.87 -28.52 -14.39
N ARG A 1044 -18.53 -29.24 -15.31
CA ARG A 1044 -19.00 -28.72 -16.61
C ARG A 1044 -20.39 -28.07 -16.57
N SER A 1045 -21.26 -28.40 -15.63
CA SER A 1045 -22.65 -27.91 -15.61
C SER A 1045 -22.84 -26.55 -14.91
N GLN A 1046 -21.84 -26.08 -14.18
CA GLN A 1046 -21.94 -24.93 -13.26
C GLN A 1046 -21.87 -23.52 -13.89
N TRP A 1047 -22.07 -23.37 -15.21
CA TRP A 1047 -21.60 -22.17 -15.91
C TRP A 1047 -22.65 -21.38 -16.71
N LEU A 1048 -23.02 -20.23 -16.13
CA LEU A 1048 -23.44 -19.03 -16.88
C LEU A 1048 -22.28 -18.03 -17.12
N LEU A 1049 -21.04 -18.38 -16.73
CA LEU A 1049 -19.88 -17.45 -16.80
C LEU A 1049 -18.64 -18.00 -17.54
N HIS A 1050 -18.25 -19.27 -17.39
CA HIS A 1050 -17.00 -19.80 -17.95
C HIS A 1050 -17.17 -21.22 -18.56
N SER A 1051 -17.53 -21.30 -19.84
CA SER A 1051 -17.78 -22.56 -20.59
C SER A 1051 -16.60 -23.54 -20.69
N ASP A 1052 -15.39 -23.11 -20.32
CA ASP A 1052 -14.16 -23.81 -20.67
C ASP A 1052 -13.57 -24.62 -19.51
N ILE A 1053 -14.14 -24.50 -18.30
CA ILE A 1053 -13.69 -25.25 -17.12
C ILE A 1053 -14.25 -26.68 -17.19
N LYS A 1054 -13.34 -27.65 -17.21
CA LYS A 1054 -13.60 -29.08 -17.43
C LYS A 1054 -13.04 -29.96 -16.31
N SER A 1055 -12.10 -29.44 -15.52
CA SER A 1055 -11.41 -30.18 -14.46
C SER A 1055 -11.14 -29.32 -13.23
N LEU A 1056 -10.73 -29.97 -12.13
CA LEU A 1056 -10.31 -29.26 -10.92
C LEU A 1056 -9.06 -28.40 -11.17
N LEU A 1057 -8.20 -28.77 -12.13
CA LEU A 1057 -7.04 -27.98 -12.53
C LEU A 1057 -7.47 -26.61 -13.07
N GLY A 1058 -8.42 -26.59 -14.01
CA GLY A 1058 -8.97 -25.34 -14.55
C GLY A 1058 -9.72 -24.51 -13.51
N LEU A 1059 -10.40 -25.15 -12.55
CA LEU A 1059 -11.05 -24.47 -11.42
C LEU A 1059 -10.02 -23.81 -10.50
N ALA A 1060 -8.96 -24.54 -10.11
CA ALA A 1060 -7.90 -24.02 -9.24
C ALA A 1060 -7.19 -22.81 -9.88
N ILE A 1061 -6.90 -22.89 -11.18
CA ILE A 1061 -6.31 -21.77 -11.95
C ILE A 1061 -7.28 -20.60 -12.06
N CYS A 1062 -8.55 -20.83 -12.44
CA CYS A 1062 -9.51 -19.74 -12.62
C CYS A 1062 -9.75 -18.96 -11.32
N TYR A 1063 -9.64 -19.61 -10.16
CA TYR A 1063 -9.96 -19.02 -8.86
C TYR A 1063 -8.77 -18.79 -7.92
N GLY A 1064 -7.54 -19.08 -8.34
CA GLY A 1064 -6.33 -18.77 -7.58
C GLY A 1064 -6.11 -19.67 -6.37
N LEU A 1065 -6.54 -20.93 -6.43
CA LEU A 1065 -6.36 -21.93 -5.36
C LEU A 1065 -4.96 -22.57 -5.52
N ARG A 1066 -3.94 -21.95 -4.93
CA ARG A 1066 -2.52 -22.31 -5.12
C ARG A 1066 -2.17 -23.67 -4.52
N LEU A 1067 -2.70 -24.01 -3.35
CA LEU A 1067 -2.40 -25.29 -2.71
C LEU A 1067 -3.12 -26.43 -3.45
N CYS A 1068 -4.39 -26.24 -3.80
CA CYS A 1068 -5.14 -27.14 -4.66
C CYS A 1068 -4.45 -27.33 -6.03
N LEU A 1069 -3.96 -26.26 -6.67
CA LEU A 1069 -3.19 -26.36 -7.91
C LEU A 1069 -1.99 -27.30 -7.77
N ASN A 1070 -1.19 -27.14 -6.70
CA ASN A 1070 -0.02 -27.98 -6.45
C ASN A 1070 -0.40 -29.46 -6.25
N ASP A 1071 -1.43 -29.75 -5.46
CA ASP A 1071 -1.89 -31.11 -5.19
C ASP A 1071 -2.46 -31.79 -6.45
N VAL A 1072 -3.30 -31.09 -7.23
CA VAL A 1072 -3.85 -31.59 -8.50
C VAL A 1072 -2.73 -32.00 -9.45
N ILE A 1073 -1.63 -31.24 -9.45
CA ILE A 1073 -0.46 -31.48 -10.29
C ILE A 1073 0.36 -32.67 -9.79
N GLN A 1074 0.58 -32.79 -8.48
CA GLN A 1074 1.33 -33.92 -7.90
C GLN A 1074 0.60 -35.26 -8.06
N GLU A 1075 -0.73 -35.30 -7.89
CA GLU A 1075 -1.50 -36.54 -8.04
C GLU A 1075 -1.77 -36.94 -9.50
N ARG A 1076 -1.57 -36.03 -10.46
CA ARG A 1076 -1.84 -36.30 -11.89
C ARG A 1076 -0.60 -35.98 -12.72
N GLU A 1077 0.22 -37.01 -12.97
CA GLU A 1077 1.42 -37.02 -13.84
C GLU A 1077 1.18 -36.64 -15.34
N PHE A 1078 0.06 -36.01 -15.66
CA PHE A 1078 -0.49 -35.86 -17.01
C PHE A 1078 -0.87 -34.43 -17.41
N ILE A 1079 -0.25 -33.38 -16.84
CA ILE A 1079 -0.36 -32.00 -17.40
C ILE A 1079 -0.08 -32.03 -18.92
N ASN A 1080 0.91 -32.83 -19.31
CA ASN A 1080 1.29 -33.14 -20.70
C ASN A 1080 0.14 -33.65 -21.61
N HIS A 1081 -1.05 -33.97 -21.08
CA HIS A 1081 -2.22 -34.47 -21.82
C HIS A 1081 -3.51 -33.67 -21.56
N VAL A 1082 -3.45 -32.57 -20.80
CA VAL A 1082 -4.61 -31.69 -20.57
C VAL A 1082 -5.00 -31.00 -21.89
N SER A 1083 -6.31 -31.04 -22.21
CA SER A 1083 -6.93 -30.41 -23.39
C SER A 1083 -7.74 -29.15 -23.04
N GLU A 1084 -7.56 -28.67 -21.82
CA GLU A 1084 -8.19 -27.48 -21.25
C GLU A 1084 -7.27 -26.27 -21.46
N PRO A 1085 -7.79 -25.11 -21.92
CA PRO A 1085 -6.96 -23.95 -22.23
C PRO A 1085 -6.62 -23.17 -20.95
N LEU A 1086 -5.60 -23.66 -20.23
CA LEU A 1086 -5.24 -23.21 -18.88
C LEU A 1086 -4.80 -21.74 -18.81
N PHE A 1087 -4.05 -21.25 -19.80
CA PHE A 1087 -3.63 -19.86 -19.88
C PHE A 1087 -4.75 -18.93 -20.34
N SER A 1088 -5.72 -19.39 -21.15
CA SER A 1088 -6.96 -18.67 -21.44
C SER A 1088 -7.84 -18.50 -20.18
N LEU A 1089 -7.87 -19.51 -19.30
CA LEU A 1089 -8.57 -19.40 -18.00
C LEU A 1089 -7.89 -18.39 -17.08
N LEU A 1090 -6.56 -18.43 -17.01
CA LEU A 1090 -5.72 -17.50 -16.24
C LEU A 1090 -5.86 -16.05 -16.76
N ASP A 1091 -5.79 -15.85 -18.07
CA ASP A 1091 -6.05 -14.56 -18.72
C ASP A 1091 -7.45 -14.03 -18.34
N ARG A 1092 -8.48 -14.87 -18.46
CA ARG A 1092 -9.85 -14.48 -18.11
C ARG A 1092 -10.01 -14.13 -16.63
N ALA A 1093 -9.36 -14.84 -15.73
CA ALA A 1093 -9.36 -14.55 -14.29
C ALA A 1093 -8.68 -13.20 -13.98
N LEU A 1094 -7.57 -12.86 -14.65
CA LEU A 1094 -6.96 -11.52 -14.62
C LEU A 1094 -7.91 -10.44 -15.15
N GLN A 1095 -8.68 -10.73 -16.20
CA GLN A 1095 -9.73 -9.86 -16.75
C GLN A 1095 -10.83 -9.54 -15.72
N LYS A 1096 -11.16 -10.54 -14.87
CA LYS A 1096 -12.13 -10.42 -13.78
C LYS A 1096 -11.53 -9.93 -12.46
N LYS A 1097 -10.21 -9.72 -12.39
CA LYS A 1097 -9.46 -9.31 -11.18
C LYS A 1097 -9.63 -10.27 -9.99
N TYR A 1098 -9.79 -11.59 -10.23
CA TYR A 1098 -9.90 -12.58 -9.15
C TYR A 1098 -8.60 -12.75 -8.33
N TYR A 1099 -7.45 -12.43 -8.94
CA TYR A 1099 -6.13 -12.39 -8.33
C TYR A 1099 -5.20 -11.44 -9.10
N SER A 1100 -4.05 -11.13 -8.50
CA SER A 1100 -3.02 -10.24 -9.06
C SER A 1100 -2.19 -10.91 -10.18
N VAL A 1101 -1.51 -10.10 -11.00
CA VAL A 1101 -0.60 -10.63 -12.04
C VAL A 1101 0.54 -11.43 -11.42
N ALA A 1102 1.08 -11.03 -10.25
CA ALA A 1102 2.09 -11.80 -9.53
C ALA A 1102 1.62 -13.22 -9.13
N GLU A 1103 0.38 -13.36 -8.66
CA GLU A 1103 -0.21 -14.67 -8.36
C GLU A 1103 -0.42 -15.50 -9.63
N ALA A 1104 -0.85 -14.85 -10.71
CA ALA A 1104 -0.99 -15.47 -12.02
C ALA A 1104 0.36 -15.96 -12.59
N THR A 1105 1.43 -15.16 -12.45
CA THR A 1105 2.81 -15.53 -12.85
C THR A 1105 3.28 -16.75 -12.07
N ASN A 1106 3.02 -16.83 -10.76
CA ASN A 1106 3.36 -18.00 -9.96
C ASN A 1106 2.61 -19.26 -10.43
N MET A 1107 1.31 -19.17 -10.71
CA MET A 1107 0.53 -20.31 -11.24
C MET A 1107 0.99 -20.72 -12.65
N GLY A 1108 1.25 -19.74 -13.53
CA GLY A 1108 1.83 -19.99 -14.85
C GLY A 1108 3.19 -20.67 -14.78
N LYS A 1109 4.01 -20.31 -13.78
CA LYS A 1109 5.31 -20.94 -13.51
C LYS A 1109 5.15 -22.38 -13.04
N THR A 1110 4.24 -22.66 -12.11
CA THR A 1110 3.92 -24.04 -11.70
C THR A 1110 3.47 -24.90 -12.88
N LEU A 1111 2.66 -24.35 -13.79
CA LEU A 1111 2.24 -25.06 -15.01
C LEU A 1111 3.41 -25.33 -15.97
N ALA A 1112 4.27 -24.34 -16.20
CA ALA A 1112 5.45 -24.47 -17.05
C ALA A 1112 6.44 -25.51 -16.47
N GLU A 1113 6.83 -25.37 -15.20
CA GLU A 1113 7.76 -26.28 -14.50
C GLU A 1113 7.29 -27.74 -14.50
N ASN A 1114 5.97 -27.99 -14.56
CA ASN A 1114 5.37 -29.32 -14.63
C ASN A 1114 4.95 -29.73 -16.07
N GLY A 1115 5.45 -29.04 -17.10
CA GLY A 1115 5.42 -29.47 -18.50
C GLY A 1115 4.22 -29.03 -19.33
N PHE A 1116 3.44 -28.02 -18.91
CA PHE A 1116 2.36 -27.49 -19.75
C PHE A 1116 2.92 -26.82 -21.02
N ASP A 1117 2.37 -27.19 -22.16
CA ASP A 1117 2.77 -26.69 -23.47
C ASP A 1117 1.80 -25.62 -23.97
N ILE A 1118 2.24 -24.35 -23.92
CA ILE A 1118 1.46 -23.18 -24.34
C ILE A 1118 0.99 -23.23 -25.79
N GLN A 1119 1.63 -24.00 -26.68
CA GLN A 1119 1.20 -24.15 -28.07
C GLN A 1119 -0.23 -24.69 -28.21
N ARG A 1120 -0.71 -25.40 -27.19
CA ARG A 1120 -2.08 -25.95 -27.13
C ARG A 1120 -3.12 -24.91 -26.73
N ASP A 1121 -2.69 -23.77 -26.21
CA ASP A 1121 -3.51 -22.65 -25.75
C ASP A 1121 -3.03 -21.33 -26.35
N LYS A 1122 -2.98 -21.29 -27.68
CA LYS A 1122 -2.61 -20.10 -28.45
C LYS A 1122 -3.45 -18.87 -28.08
N ARG A 1123 -4.74 -19.07 -27.79
CA ARG A 1123 -5.66 -17.99 -27.36
C ARG A 1123 -5.27 -17.40 -26.01
N GLY A 1124 -4.77 -18.21 -25.08
CA GLY A 1124 -4.23 -17.73 -23.82
C GLY A 1124 -3.03 -16.82 -24.06
N LEU A 1125 -2.10 -17.24 -24.91
CA LEU A 1125 -0.94 -16.44 -25.29
C LEU A 1125 -1.32 -15.15 -26.06
N GLU A 1126 -2.28 -15.21 -26.99
CA GLU A 1126 -2.85 -14.05 -27.68
C GLU A 1126 -3.47 -13.04 -26.70
N GLY A 1127 -4.14 -13.52 -25.65
CA GLY A 1127 -4.67 -12.71 -24.55
C GLY A 1127 -3.58 -11.98 -23.75
N LEU A 1128 -2.53 -12.72 -23.35
CA LEU A 1128 -1.39 -12.15 -22.64
C LEU A 1128 -0.64 -11.10 -23.48
N ILE A 1129 -0.34 -11.42 -24.74
CA ILE A 1129 0.30 -10.48 -25.68
C ILE A 1129 -0.58 -9.24 -25.90
N THR A 1130 -1.90 -9.41 -25.96
CA THR A 1130 -2.82 -8.26 -26.08
C THR A 1130 -2.77 -7.37 -24.83
N ARG A 1131 -2.75 -7.94 -23.63
CA ARG A 1131 -2.63 -7.19 -22.36
C ARG A 1131 -1.31 -6.46 -22.21
N MET A 1132 -0.23 -7.07 -22.69
CA MET A 1132 1.09 -6.46 -22.72
C MET A 1132 1.00 -5.05 -23.33
N TRP A 1133 0.18 -4.86 -24.38
CA TRP A 1133 0.06 -3.60 -25.14
C TRP A 1133 -1.21 -2.77 -24.88
N VAL A 1134 -1.91 -2.95 -23.74
CA VAL A 1134 -3.13 -2.16 -23.42
C VAL A 1134 -2.83 -0.68 -23.09
N GLY A 1135 -1.60 -0.35 -22.70
CA GLY A 1135 -1.18 1.01 -22.32
C GLY A 1135 -0.20 1.69 -23.29
N THR A 1136 0.28 2.87 -22.90
CA THR A 1136 1.34 3.62 -23.63
C THR A 1136 2.75 3.06 -23.42
N ARG A 1137 2.89 1.99 -22.63
CA ARG A 1137 4.11 1.20 -22.39
C ARG A 1137 3.72 -0.26 -22.17
N PRO A 1138 4.61 -1.23 -22.44
CA PRO A 1138 4.33 -2.63 -22.14
C PRO A 1138 4.21 -2.87 -20.62
N ALA A 1139 3.25 -3.69 -20.21
CA ALA A 1139 3.06 -4.04 -18.79
C ALA A 1139 4.08 -5.11 -18.34
N GLU A 1140 5.12 -4.72 -17.60
CA GLU A 1140 6.24 -5.58 -17.19
C GLU A 1140 5.82 -6.90 -16.52
N GLU A 1141 4.82 -6.86 -15.63
CA GLU A 1141 4.29 -8.07 -14.97
C GLU A 1141 3.68 -9.06 -15.98
N ILE A 1142 3.05 -8.55 -17.05
CA ILE A 1142 2.50 -9.36 -18.15
C ILE A 1142 3.62 -9.84 -19.08
N VAL A 1143 4.69 -9.07 -19.30
CA VAL A 1143 5.89 -9.54 -20.02
C VAL A 1143 6.50 -10.73 -19.28
N ALA A 1144 6.62 -10.66 -17.95
CA ALA A 1144 7.12 -11.76 -17.12
C ALA A 1144 6.22 -13.01 -17.21
N LEU A 1145 4.91 -12.87 -17.06
CA LEU A 1145 3.95 -13.98 -17.23
C LEU A 1145 3.99 -14.58 -18.65
N THR A 1146 4.09 -13.75 -19.69
CA THR A 1146 4.20 -14.19 -21.10
C THR A 1146 5.49 -14.97 -21.32
N LYS A 1147 6.60 -14.50 -20.77
CA LYS A 1147 7.89 -15.19 -20.79
C LYS A 1147 7.81 -16.56 -20.12
N THR A 1148 7.21 -16.64 -18.92
CA THR A 1148 6.99 -17.91 -18.21
C THR A 1148 6.10 -18.87 -18.99
N ALA A 1149 5.06 -18.39 -19.68
CA ALA A 1149 4.25 -19.23 -20.57
C ALA A 1149 5.09 -19.84 -21.71
N LEU A 1150 6.10 -19.10 -22.20
CA LEU A 1150 6.99 -19.51 -23.29
C LEU A 1150 8.19 -20.35 -22.84
N GLU A 1151 8.51 -20.41 -21.55
CA GLU A 1151 9.71 -21.10 -21.01
C GLU A 1151 9.76 -22.60 -21.34
N CYS A 1152 8.60 -23.24 -21.52
CA CYS A 1152 8.48 -24.66 -21.85
C CYS A 1152 7.95 -24.92 -23.28
N CYS A 1153 7.87 -23.88 -24.11
CA CYS A 1153 7.44 -23.98 -25.49
C CYS A 1153 8.51 -24.70 -26.34
N ARG A 1154 8.13 -25.79 -27.04
CA ARG A 1154 9.09 -26.65 -27.76
C ARG A 1154 9.51 -26.12 -29.13
N ASP A 1155 8.65 -25.31 -29.74
CA ASP A 1155 8.88 -24.63 -31.02
C ASP A 1155 8.43 -23.18 -30.83
N LEU A 1156 9.29 -22.21 -31.16
CA LEU A 1156 9.02 -20.78 -30.99
C LEU A 1156 8.45 -20.14 -32.27
N GLU A 1157 8.35 -20.91 -33.36
CA GLU A 1157 7.96 -20.49 -34.71
C GLU A 1157 6.52 -20.87 -35.07
N PHE A 1158 5.73 -21.27 -34.07
CA PHE A 1158 4.29 -21.48 -34.23
C PHE A 1158 3.56 -20.15 -34.50
N GLY A 1159 2.62 -20.19 -35.44
CA GLY A 1159 1.76 -19.06 -35.75
C GLY A 1159 0.72 -18.78 -34.66
N ILE A 1160 0.52 -17.50 -34.37
CA ILE A 1160 -0.59 -16.91 -33.61
C ILE A 1160 -1.33 -15.88 -34.50
N ASP A 1161 -2.62 -15.67 -34.24
CA ASP A 1161 -3.44 -14.72 -35.01
C ASP A 1161 -3.69 -13.47 -34.15
N TRP A 1162 -3.39 -12.27 -34.67
CA TRP A 1162 -3.54 -11.03 -33.90
C TRP A 1162 -4.01 -9.86 -34.77
N ASN A 1163 -5.06 -9.16 -34.31
CA ASN A 1163 -5.72 -8.06 -35.03
C ASN A 1163 -6.03 -8.34 -36.51
N GLY A 1164 -6.38 -9.59 -36.84
CA GLY A 1164 -6.73 -10.03 -38.20
C GLY A 1164 -5.54 -10.38 -39.10
N VAL A 1165 -4.30 -10.17 -38.64
CA VAL A 1165 -3.09 -10.69 -39.30
C VAL A 1165 -2.86 -12.12 -38.81
N ARG A 1166 -2.67 -13.04 -39.76
CA ARG A 1166 -2.53 -14.49 -39.48
C ARG A 1166 -1.08 -14.97 -39.52
N ASP A 1167 -0.82 -16.05 -38.80
CA ASP A 1167 0.50 -16.70 -38.72
C ASP A 1167 1.64 -15.73 -38.36
N LEU A 1168 1.35 -14.77 -37.47
CA LEU A 1168 2.40 -13.99 -36.83
C LEU A 1168 3.18 -14.91 -35.89
N LYS A 1169 4.50 -14.78 -35.84
CA LYS A 1169 5.30 -15.45 -34.81
C LYS A 1169 5.30 -14.60 -33.56
N VAL A 1170 5.60 -15.18 -32.38
CA VAL A 1170 5.71 -14.41 -31.13
C VAL A 1170 6.70 -13.24 -31.28
N LEU A 1171 7.77 -13.46 -32.06
CA LEU A 1171 8.78 -12.48 -32.43
C LEU A 1171 8.25 -11.30 -33.29
N HIS A 1172 6.98 -11.24 -33.69
CA HIS A 1172 6.40 -10.06 -34.35
C HIS A 1172 5.69 -9.11 -33.38
N LEU A 1173 5.39 -9.57 -32.16
CA LEU A 1173 4.48 -8.89 -31.22
C LEU A 1173 5.08 -8.67 -29.83
N CYS A 1174 6.35 -9.03 -29.62
CA CYS A 1174 7.02 -8.90 -28.32
C CYS A 1174 7.74 -7.56 -28.12
N THR A 1175 8.17 -7.28 -26.89
CA THR A 1175 9.03 -6.14 -26.55
C THR A 1175 10.50 -6.43 -26.92
N PRO A 1176 11.42 -5.45 -26.99
CA PRO A 1176 12.83 -5.70 -27.31
C PRO A 1176 13.50 -6.71 -26.37
N GLU A 1177 13.17 -6.66 -25.08
CA GLU A 1177 13.72 -7.56 -24.06
C GLU A 1177 13.23 -9.00 -24.24
N LEU A 1178 11.95 -9.17 -24.61
CA LEU A 1178 11.37 -10.48 -24.90
C LEU A 1178 11.82 -11.01 -26.29
N ALA A 1179 12.06 -10.13 -27.28
CA ALA A 1179 12.66 -10.51 -28.55
C ALA A 1179 14.08 -11.04 -28.37
N GLN A 1180 14.93 -10.32 -27.63
CA GLN A 1180 16.29 -10.79 -27.32
C GLN A 1180 16.24 -12.14 -26.61
N TRP A 1181 15.38 -12.32 -25.61
CA TRP A 1181 15.23 -13.57 -24.88
C TRP A 1181 14.76 -14.76 -25.75
N LEU A 1182 13.91 -14.51 -26.75
CA LEU A 1182 13.48 -15.51 -27.74
C LEU A 1182 14.62 -15.88 -28.71
N LEU A 1183 15.35 -14.88 -29.21
CA LEU A 1183 16.48 -15.06 -30.13
C LEU A 1183 17.63 -15.84 -29.46
N GLU A 1184 17.94 -15.54 -28.19
CA GLU A 1184 18.87 -16.31 -27.35
C GLU A 1184 18.46 -17.78 -27.15
N ARG A 1185 17.18 -18.11 -27.39
CA ARG A 1185 16.62 -19.48 -27.32
C ARG A 1185 16.41 -20.13 -28.69
N GLY A 1186 16.94 -19.52 -29.75
CA GLY A 1186 16.90 -20.08 -31.11
C GLY A 1186 15.64 -19.75 -31.91
N ALA A 1187 14.86 -18.74 -31.50
CA ALA A 1187 13.86 -18.16 -32.40
C ALA A 1187 14.54 -17.57 -33.65
N LEU A 1188 13.87 -17.66 -34.80
CA LEU A 1188 14.44 -17.29 -36.09
C LEU A 1188 14.17 -15.79 -36.40
N PRO A 1189 15.21 -14.94 -36.52
CA PRO A 1189 15.06 -13.49 -36.71
C PRO A 1189 14.43 -13.10 -38.05
N ASN A 1190 14.33 -14.06 -38.99
CA ASN A 1190 13.83 -13.89 -40.35
C ASN A 1190 12.56 -14.70 -40.64
N SER A 1191 11.90 -15.26 -39.63
CA SER A 1191 10.65 -15.98 -39.82
C SER A 1191 9.57 -15.07 -40.36
N VAL A 1192 9.00 -15.42 -41.52
CA VAL A 1192 7.96 -14.62 -42.15
C VAL A 1192 6.56 -14.99 -41.65
N ASN A 1193 5.67 -13.99 -41.64
CA ASN A 1193 4.24 -14.19 -41.46
C ASN A 1193 3.54 -14.61 -42.78
N ALA A 1194 2.21 -14.79 -42.75
CA ALA A 1194 1.42 -15.14 -43.94
C ALA A 1194 1.44 -14.10 -45.09
N LEU A 1195 1.98 -12.90 -44.87
CA LEU A 1195 2.17 -11.84 -45.87
C LEU A 1195 3.61 -11.78 -46.41
N GLY A 1196 4.52 -12.64 -45.92
CA GLY A 1196 5.94 -12.63 -46.29
C GLY A 1196 6.77 -11.57 -45.55
N GLU A 1197 6.21 -10.91 -44.53
CA GLU A 1197 6.91 -9.90 -43.72
C GLU A 1197 7.74 -10.59 -42.63
N THR A 1198 9.01 -10.19 -42.45
CA THR A 1198 9.81 -10.57 -41.26
C THR A 1198 9.37 -9.75 -40.02
N PRO A 1199 9.85 -10.06 -38.80
CA PRO A 1199 9.67 -9.20 -37.63
C PRO A 1199 10.15 -7.76 -37.85
N LEU A 1200 11.25 -7.62 -38.62
CA LEU A 1200 11.85 -6.34 -38.94
C LEU A 1200 11.01 -5.57 -39.99
N ASP A 1201 10.38 -6.25 -40.94
CA ASP A 1201 9.39 -5.61 -41.83
C ASP A 1201 8.13 -5.18 -41.05
N PHE A 1202 7.64 -6.04 -40.15
CA PHE A 1202 6.39 -5.81 -39.41
C PHE A 1202 6.48 -4.63 -38.43
N VAL A 1203 7.59 -4.44 -37.71
CA VAL A 1203 7.78 -3.27 -36.80
C VAL A 1203 7.77 -1.93 -37.55
N LEU A 1204 8.16 -1.92 -38.82
CA LEU A 1204 8.15 -0.74 -39.69
C LEU A 1204 6.77 -0.45 -40.30
N ARG A 1205 5.76 -1.27 -40.01
CA ARG A 1205 4.38 -1.09 -40.46
C ARG A 1205 3.56 -0.28 -39.45
N THR A 1206 3.39 0.99 -39.77
CA THR A 1206 2.99 2.06 -38.83
C THR A 1206 1.54 2.03 -38.36
N ASP A 1207 0.66 1.26 -39.01
CA ASP A 1207 -0.78 1.21 -38.72
C ASP A 1207 -1.19 0.04 -37.82
N GLN A 1208 -0.44 -1.07 -37.85
CA GLN A 1208 -0.82 -2.31 -37.16
C GLN A 1208 0.20 -2.84 -36.15
N SER A 1209 1.49 -2.49 -36.21
CA SER A 1209 2.44 -2.93 -35.18
C SER A 1209 2.13 -2.31 -33.81
N PRO A 1210 2.13 -3.08 -32.70
CA PRO A 1210 1.97 -2.50 -31.36
C PRO A 1210 3.12 -1.54 -31.00
N LEU A 1211 4.34 -1.83 -31.44
CA LEU A 1211 5.53 -1.00 -31.22
C LEU A 1211 5.40 0.39 -31.86
N ALA A 1212 4.67 0.50 -32.98
CA ALA A 1212 4.40 1.79 -33.63
C ALA A 1212 3.53 2.73 -32.79
N LYS A 1213 2.74 2.20 -31.83
CA LYS A 1213 1.90 2.98 -30.91
C LYS A 1213 2.64 3.45 -29.66
N VAL A 1214 3.70 2.76 -29.27
CA VAL A 1214 4.45 2.98 -28.02
C VAL A 1214 5.63 3.96 -28.20
N GLY A 1215 6.15 4.08 -29.41
CA GLY A 1215 7.01 5.21 -29.82
C GLY A 1215 8.37 4.82 -30.39
N LEU A 1216 9.04 5.82 -30.97
CA LEU A 1216 10.27 5.66 -31.76
C LEU A 1216 11.40 4.93 -31.03
N GLY A 1217 11.58 5.14 -29.72
CA GLY A 1217 12.65 4.48 -28.96
C GLY A 1217 12.48 2.97 -28.84
N TYR A 1218 11.26 2.48 -28.65
CA TYR A 1218 10.99 1.04 -28.66
C TYR A 1218 11.17 0.44 -30.05
N GLN A 1219 10.76 1.15 -31.12
CA GLN A 1219 11.00 0.69 -32.49
C GLN A 1219 12.50 0.64 -32.82
N HIS A 1220 13.27 1.64 -32.39
CA HIS A 1220 14.71 1.72 -32.59
C HIS A 1220 15.43 0.55 -31.92
N GLU A 1221 15.19 0.33 -30.62
CA GLU A 1221 15.81 -0.75 -29.86
C GLU A 1221 15.40 -2.13 -30.39
N TYR A 1222 14.14 -2.30 -30.83
CA TYR A 1222 13.67 -3.53 -31.46
C TYR A 1222 14.40 -3.84 -32.77
N CYS A 1223 14.55 -2.84 -33.64
CA CYS A 1223 15.33 -2.96 -34.87
C CYS A 1223 16.80 -3.31 -34.56
N ARG A 1224 17.40 -2.65 -33.55
CA ARG A 1224 18.78 -2.91 -33.12
C ARG A 1224 18.96 -4.37 -32.67
N VAL A 1225 18.07 -4.89 -31.84
CA VAL A 1225 18.08 -6.29 -31.38
C VAL A 1225 17.91 -7.26 -32.55
N LEU A 1226 16.93 -7.06 -33.43
CA LEU A 1226 16.73 -7.94 -34.59
C LEU A 1226 17.95 -7.96 -35.53
N LEU A 1227 18.51 -6.78 -35.85
CA LEU A 1227 19.69 -6.65 -36.70
C LEU A 1227 20.93 -7.32 -36.08
N GLN A 1228 21.13 -7.18 -34.76
CA GLN A 1228 22.24 -7.80 -34.03
C GLN A 1228 22.25 -9.35 -34.15
N TYR A 1229 21.08 -9.96 -34.31
CA TYR A 1229 20.93 -11.41 -34.50
C TYR A 1229 20.76 -11.82 -35.98
N GLY A 1230 20.96 -10.90 -36.94
CA GLY A 1230 20.92 -11.19 -38.37
C GLY A 1230 19.54 -11.10 -39.03
N GLY A 1231 18.62 -10.31 -38.46
CA GLY A 1231 17.34 -9.97 -39.07
C GLY A 1231 17.49 -9.12 -40.33
N ASN A 1232 16.67 -9.40 -41.35
CA ASN A 1232 16.69 -8.77 -42.66
C ASN A 1232 15.32 -8.18 -43.03
N LEU A 1233 15.34 -7.17 -43.89
CA LEU A 1233 14.16 -6.65 -44.57
C LEU A 1233 13.94 -7.46 -45.86
N LEU A 1234 12.75 -8.05 -46.02
CA LEU A 1234 12.35 -8.77 -47.23
C LEU A 1234 11.21 -8.05 -47.97
N ALA A 1235 10.29 -7.44 -47.22
CA ALA A 1235 9.13 -6.72 -47.78
C ALA A 1235 9.30 -5.20 -47.83
N THR A 1236 10.15 -4.61 -46.98
CA THR A 1236 10.35 -3.15 -46.88
C THR A 1236 11.28 -2.62 -47.96
N SER A 1237 10.84 -1.59 -48.71
CA SER A 1237 11.69 -0.95 -49.72
C SER A 1237 12.86 -0.16 -49.11
N GLN A 1238 13.97 -0.09 -49.83
CA GLN A 1238 15.18 0.64 -49.42
C GLN A 1238 14.90 2.13 -49.13
N GLU A 1239 14.02 2.77 -49.90
CA GLU A 1239 13.58 4.15 -49.69
C GLU A 1239 12.81 4.34 -48.38
N ARG A 1240 11.95 3.37 -48.03
CA ARG A 1240 11.20 3.38 -46.77
C ARG A 1240 12.12 3.15 -45.58
N TRP A 1241 13.10 2.26 -45.70
CA TRP A 1241 14.14 2.07 -44.69
C TRP A 1241 14.96 3.35 -44.47
N GLN A 1242 15.41 4.01 -45.55
CA GLN A 1242 16.11 5.29 -45.49
C GLN A 1242 15.29 6.42 -44.84
N THR A 1243 13.96 6.38 -44.97
CA THR A 1243 13.05 7.30 -44.29
C THR A 1243 12.99 7.03 -42.78
N VAL A 1244 13.02 5.75 -42.38
CA VAL A 1244 13.06 5.33 -40.97
C VAL A 1244 14.40 5.70 -40.32
N LEU A 1245 15.53 5.47 -40.97
CA LEU A 1245 16.86 5.87 -40.47
C LEU A 1245 16.96 7.38 -40.24
N ARG A 1246 16.49 8.19 -41.20
CA ARG A 1246 16.39 9.65 -41.04
C ARG A 1246 15.48 10.04 -39.88
N ARG A 1247 14.38 9.32 -39.65
CA ARG A 1247 13.46 9.56 -38.53
C ARG A 1247 14.09 9.21 -37.18
N PHE A 1248 14.90 8.16 -37.09
CA PHE A 1248 15.67 7.84 -35.88
C PHE A 1248 16.75 8.90 -35.61
N SER A 1249 17.62 9.19 -36.59
CA SER A 1249 18.70 10.18 -36.46
C SER A 1249 18.18 11.58 -36.09
N SER A 1250 17.14 12.08 -36.77
CA SER A 1250 16.51 13.39 -36.45
C SER A 1250 15.81 13.46 -35.08
N ASN A 1251 15.61 12.32 -34.41
CA ASN A 1251 15.10 12.27 -33.02
C ASN A 1251 16.20 11.91 -32.01
N GLY A 1252 17.47 11.92 -32.42
CA GLY A 1252 18.63 11.70 -31.54
C GLY A 1252 18.96 10.24 -31.23
N PHE A 1253 18.40 9.28 -31.99
CA PHE A 1253 18.74 7.86 -31.85
C PHE A 1253 19.94 7.49 -32.72
N ASP A 1254 20.84 6.67 -32.20
CA ASP A 1254 22.05 6.26 -32.92
C ASP A 1254 21.73 5.25 -34.03
N VAL A 1255 22.19 5.53 -35.25
CA VAL A 1255 21.93 4.71 -36.43
C VAL A 1255 23.21 4.22 -37.11
N THR A 1256 24.40 4.43 -36.53
CA THR A 1256 25.67 4.00 -37.16
C THR A 1256 25.66 2.52 -37.51
N ASP A 1257 25.14 1.70 -36.60
CA ASP A 1257 25.18 0.23 -36.68
C ASP A 1257 24.08 -0.34 -37.60
N PHE A 1258 23.24 0.52 -38.20
CA PHE A 1258 22.12 0.10 -39.03
C PHE A 1258 22.55 0.09 -40.51
N PRO A 1259 22.25 -0.99 -41.27
CA PRO A 1259 22.71 -1.11 -42.65
C PRO A 1259 22.16 0.00 -43.55
N GLY A 1260 23.04 0.68 -44.28
CA GLY A 1260 22.68 1.82 -45.14
C GLY A 1260 22.63 3.18 -44.43
N SER A 1261 23.18 3.30 -43.22
CA SER A 1261 23.35 4.58 -42.50
C SER A 1261 24.41 5.53 -43.11
N GLU A 1262 25.15 5.06 -44.12
CA GLU A 1262 26.21 5.80 -44.82
C GLU A 1262 25.70 7.16 -45.33
N GLY A 1263 26.25 8.25 -44.77
CA GLY A 1263 25.87 9.64 -45.08
C GLY A 1263 24.84 10.28 -44.13
N LEU A 1264 24.30 9.55 -43.14
CA LEU A 1264 23.41 10.11 -42.11
C LEU A 1264 24.12 10.48 -40.79
N ALA A 1265 25.43 10.26 -40.71
CA ALA A 1265 26.25 10.48 -39.52
C ALA A 1265 26.74 11.93 -39.32
N ASP A 1266 26.73 12.76 -40.37
CA ASP A 1266 27.33 14.11 -40.37
C ASP A 1266 26.39 15.24 -39.87
N ASP A 1267 25.07 15.02 -39.80
CA ASP A 1267 24.09 16.04 -39.37
C ASP A 1267 23.99 16.19 -37.83
N ARG A 1268 25.13 16.11 -37.12
CA ARG A 1268 25.18 16.51 -35.69
C ARG A 1268 25.30 18.04 -35.61
N PRO A 1269 24.40 18.75 -34.88
CA PRO A 1269 24.51 20.19 -34.74
C PRO A 1269 25.82 20.57 -34.03
N GLU A 1270 26.63 21.41 -34.67
CA GLU A 1270 27.99 21.75 -34.23
C GLU A 1270 28.03 22.34 -32.81
N GLU A 1271 28.67 21.63 -31.87
CA GLU A 1271 29.13 22.25 -30.63
C GLU A 1271 30.33 23.16 -30.93
N ARG A 1272 30.12 24.47 -30.87
CA ARG A 1272 31.16 25.47 -31.07
C ARG A 1272 32.21 25.44 -29.95
N SER A 1273 33.32 24.76 -30.24
CA SER A 1273 34.70 25.16 -29.92
C SER A 1273 35.04 25.64 -28.50
N HIS A 1274 35.99 24.97 -27.83
CA HIS A 1274 37.36 25.50 -27.74
C HIS A 1274 38.35 24.40 -27.30
N ALA A 1275 39.58 24.47 -27.83
CA ALA A 1275 40.57 23.41 -27.76
C ALA A 1275 41.41 23.42 -26.47
N GLY A 1276 41.99 22.26 -26.11
CA GLY A 1276 42.94 22.13 -25.00
C GLY A 1276 43.44 20.70 -24.79
N ASN A 1277 44.51 20.33 -25.51
CA ASN A 1277 45.19 19.02 -25.46
C ASN A 1277 45.39 18.46 -24.02
N TYR A 1278 45.17 17.16 -23.81
CA TYR A 1278 46.24 16.15 -23.71
C TYR A 1278 45.67 14.77 -23.29
N THR A 1279 46.07 13.74 -24.05
CA THR A 1279 46.19 12.29 -23.73
C THR A 1279 46.11 11.89 -22.24
N VAL A 1280 45.49 10.77 -21.82
CA VAL A 1280 45.11 9.50 -22.51
C VAL A 1280 43.70 9.09 -22.10
#